data_AF-A0A7S4A9G7-F1
#
_entry.id   AF-A0A7S4A9G7-F1
#
_cell.length_a   1.000
_cell.length_b   1.000
_cell.length_c   1.000
_cell.angle_alpha   90.00
_cell.angle_beta   90.00
_cell.angle_gamma   90.00
#
_symmetry.space_group_name_H-M   'P 1'
#
loop_
_entity.id
_entity.type
_entity.pdbx_description
1 polymer ?
#
loop_
_entity_poly.entity_id
_entity_poly.type
_entity_poly.pdbx_seq_one_letter_code
_entity_poly.pdbx_strand_id
1 'polypeptide(L)'
;MGEGWKRVFLCLAASLVVVNADKAKRAVPNDAADLTSDHTVPKTDGDSSAVLLTKWLDSVEGGFFDARQEVKAVVTAGGSTFHGIFAKEFIAKDSLLAQIPWEFIVNDEESDESLSENDVEGAVLKCGTARNLAREMKQVQTLGKYIKDPHSASKYGPYIQYLLDQPLGAIPSEWSVKGKAMLNELLGGSRRRIPPSYATTWLEEDWFDECNGDPKDDLGSKAAMIVVSRADDDLLVPVYDMYNHRNGKWYNSHTKVTRGVNYQMTARRDIQPGEQIYNSYNMCDTCGGRKDTYGTGEIFRDYGFVEDFPQRWNFEDLEFMIDLSESEEDGEIEVVWASGEKPKTEEDKEGKKRSIMREIRRLVKKRGELWKSNLKDGKSTIPDKEWSDIWEYHQSIVNALAYAFNDIVEEDSEKIPVDQVSCTADGVCDINYFHELNEEKDSTKYNVQTCNNKEIMRFPDYFMLEGLKTHYQQLNFAFSQEDGDICMDLEDTVQICSSYRPHYHEFSSHFAARFVDNVKNVVFVGGGDSMMLHEVLKYPSLEKVVGLELDQVVVRKSFKYFHTQPHFDNDKVEWWFGDATKSLLLLPKDYWGSFDLVIVDLSETVMAFSVTEELDVFDALALLLNPDGVMVKNEHYMDTMSETFDYTLQVYLDQNPKICSQCMIFGSNKADFFHKPLVEHGVETLLLEPVNELEDEYKYFHDVRRNDAMKQGKCNLNTQKKNETEQKKSAGLLHILDAEDLGVSLDKETVEKAILAAAKKIGFTKIEPNNDKIYASAKTKADGNDEPKSTMVNLVFEEGYVTARIYPEYKYAAVDLGVWGSFQNGDEFRKLIAEELKTKTPSFFRVVVGGMFNSTTWEQEKDLIGPQVVQQRNCEESTKNDNEFTDDIAKRTIIDEAINVVDDQDFIAVVFCGIEGVDECLGLDVLKEHTMVSKVIPVWAYPELSSTGDKEEYVAKMTKCESEVVGTLIEGRGFDGDGIVAIVLDGSAPYEMGIILHSILTVDEHRDHLIEDDHYVLSLSNNPQSEKWRVNLLEIYRQHLLYDPVKFANYDITVGGASTGLAIVSYHAGTVFSIFKSLEDNLTKRLASSGVEASAEVTAITGGLFQYQHDFDPQEFLQEEYPEEPGKEQWKDQKSFGRKTVVQYELDTEKESNSMFDEQAFVQLVDSTITGKGGIFDLQTYTDVGDGLVIIADGAIGSVILVWDGREHVDLNIFLHDDTELEITEFLAKFEKLVDSKLNMTLRDDFPRGIGRVMNFQEDMTYNGIDSVSKREPYVDLD
;
A
#
# COMPACT_ATOMS: atom_id res chain seq x y z
N MET A 1 -35.67 -52.67 -29.93
CA MET A 1 -34.68 -53.11 -30.96
C MET A 1 -33.41 -52.33 -30.69
N GLY A 2 -32.30 -52.88 -30.24
CA GLY A 2 -31.97 -54.24 -29.82
C GLY A 2 -30.64 -54.18 -29.06
N GLU A 3 -30.60 -54.91 -27.95
CA GLU A 3 -29.45 -55.62 -27.35
C GLU A 3 -28.14 -54.82 -27.06
N GLY A 4 -27.62 -54.73 -25.83
CA GLY A 4 -27.82 -55.61 -24.70
C GLY A 4 -27.35 -55.01 -23.38
N TRP A 5 -28.27 -55.03 -22.43
CA TRP A 5 -28.02 -55.08 -21.00
C TRP A 5 -27.16 -56.30 -20.63
N LYS A 6 -26.02 -56.06 -19.97
CA LYS A 6 -25.50 -56.77 -18.76
C LYS A 6 -24.02 -56.40 -18.53
N ARG A 7 -23.80 -55.36 -17.71
CA ARG A 7 -22.66 -55.16 -16.75
C ARG A 7 -22.68 -53.71 -16.21
N VAL A 8 -23.63 -53.38 -15.32
CA VAL A 8 -23.66 -52.09 -14.59
C VAL A 8 -24.11 -52.32 -13.13
N PHE A 9 -23.64 -53.37 -12.47
CA PHE A 9 -23.82 -53.53 -11.02
C PHE A 9 -22.63 -54.30 -10.45
N LEU A 10 -21.55 -53.57 -10.15
CA LEU A 10 -20.45 -53.84 -9.20
C LEU A 10 -19.26 -52.96 -9.60
N CYS A 11 -19.17 -51.76 -9.01
CA CYS A 11 -17.95 -50.98 -8.70
C CYS A 11 -18.38 -49.58 -8.22
N LEU A 12 -18.83 -49.50 -6.98
CA LEU A 12 -18.86 -48.29 -6.14
C LEU A 12 -17.79 -48.52 -5.07
N ALA A 13 -16.59 -47.98 -5.31
CA ALA A 13 -15.53 -47.66 -4.36
C ALA A 13 -14.30 -47.15 -5.16
N ALA A 14 -13.81 -45.98 -4.77
CA ALA A 14 -12.58 -45.29 -5.20
C ALA A 14 -12.56 -44.67 -6.62
N SER A 15 -12.76 -43.35 -6.68
CA SER A 15 -12.40 -42.50 -7.82
C SER A 15 -12.05 -41.09 -7.33
N LEU A 16 -10.76 -40.85 -7.07
CA LEU A 16 -10.11 -39.53 -7.13
C LEU A 16 -9.08 -39.64 -8.26
N VAL A 17 -9.28 -38.85 -9.30
CA VAL A 17 -8.62 -38.98 -10.61
C VAL A 17 -7.28 -38.27 -10.57
N VAL A 18 -6.22 -39.09 -10.47
CA VAL A 18 -4.90 -38.81 -11.01
C VAL A 18 -5.01 -38.70 -12.54
N VAL A 19 -4.53 -37.58 -13.09
CA VAL A 19 -4.23 -37.47 -14.53
C VAL A 19 -3.12 -38.46 -14.86
N ASN A 20 -3.50 -39.54 -15.54
CA ASN A 20 -2.59 -40.62 -15.90
C ASN A 20 -1.94 -40.29 -17.26
N ALA A 21 -0.80 -39.61 -17.23
CA ALA A 21 0.20 -39.77 -18.27
C ALA A 21 0.94 -41.09 -18.03
N ASP A 22 0.35 -42.22 -18.45
CA ASP A 22 1.08 -43.49 -18.44
C ASP A 22 0.90 -44.25 -19.77
N LYS A 23 1.81 -43.94 -20.70
CA LYS A 23 2.24 -44.85 -21.76
C LYS A 23 3.76 -44.82 -21.92
N ALA A 24 4.47 -45.10 -20.85
CA ALA A 24 5.79 -45.71 -20.94
C ALA A 24 6.09 -46.51 -19.66
N LYS A 25 5.55 -47.73 -19.61
CA LYS A 25 6.02 -48.79 -18.70
C LYS A 25 7.56 -48.83 -18.65
N ARG A 26 8.12 -48.27 -17.59
CA ARG A 26 9.31 -48.73 -16.87
C ARG A 26 9.37 -47.96 -15.56
N ALA A 27 8.73 -48.51 -14.53
CA ALA A 27 9.24 -48.34 -13.18
C ALA A 27 10.71 -48.80 -13.24
N VAL A 28 11.64 -47.85 -13.23
CA VAL A 28 12.99 -48.12 -12.77
C VAL A 28 12.87 -48.07 -11.25
N PRO A 29 13.13 -49.18 -10.52
CA PRO A 29 13.30 -49.08 -9.09
C PRO A 29 14.48 -48.13 -8.88
N ASN A 30 14.29 -47.02 -8.16
CA ASN A 30 15.42 -46.30 -7.57
C ASN A 30 16.01 -47.17 -6.47
N ASP A 31 16.73 -48.21 -6.87
CA ASP A 31 17.81 -48.83 -6.11
C ASP A 31 19.05 -47.92 -6.20
N ALA A 32 18.89 -46.62 -5.89
CA ALA A 32 20.02 -45.69 -5.73
C ALA A 32 20.91 -46.07 -4.52
N ALA A 33 20.50 -47.09 -3.75
CA ALA A 33 21.28 -47.70 -2.68
C ALA A 33 22.25 -48.82 -3.14
N ASP A 34 22.33 -49.17 -4.43
CA ASP A 34 23.20 -50.28 -4.90
C ASP A 34 24.11 -49.93 -6.10
N LEU A 35 24.68 -48.71 -6.09
CA LEU A 35 25.83 -48.36 -6.93
C LEU A 35 27.16 -48.31 -6.16
N THR A 36 27.15 -48.61 -4.85
CA THR A 36 28.39 -48.95 -4.14
C THR A 36 28.76 -50.38 -4.48
N SER A 37 29.46 -50.59 -5.59
CA SER A 37 30.21 -51.84 -5.74
C SER A 37 31.08 -52.01 -4.51
N ASP A 38 30.90 -53.13 -3.79
CA ASP A 38 31.72 -53.63 -2.69
C ASP A 38 33.23 -53.43 -2.97
N HIS A 39 33.74 -52.26 -2.60
CA HIS A 39 35.16 -51.95 -2.49
C HIS A 39 35.38 -51.33 -1.12
N THR A 40 35.13 -52.12 -0.07
CA THR A 40 35.81 -51.93 1.20
C THR A 40 37.31 -52.12 0.97
N VAL A 41 38.04 -51.05 0.65
CA VAL A 41 39.48 -51.01 0.86
C VAL A 41 39.71 -50.30 2.19
N PRO A 42 40.18 -50.99 3.24
CA PRO A 42 40.60 -50.31 4.45
C PRO A 42 41.87 -49.54 4.12
N LYS A 43 41.81 -48.21 4.11
CA LYS A 43 42.96 -47.34 3.85
C LYS A 43 43.21 -46.48 5.07
N THR A 44 44.38 -46.68 5.67
CA THR A 44 45.01 -45.74 6.60
C THR A 44 44.95 -44.32 6.04
N ASP A 45 44.86 -43.28 6.88
CA ASP A 45 44.74 -41.85 6.49
C ASP A 45 45.67 -41.40 5.35
N GLY A 46 46.81 -42.08 5.12
CA GLY A 46 47.74 -41.79 4.04
C GLY A 46 47.31 -42.16 2.60
N ASP A 47 46.20 -42.89 2.41
CA ASP A 47 45.78 -43.49 1.12
C ASP A 47 44.38 -43.04 0.62
N SER A 48 43.71 -42.08 1.26
CA SER A 48 42.41 -41.55 0.80
C SER A 48 42.52 -40.83 -0.55
N SER A 49 41.46 -40.85 -1.37
CA SER A 49 41.45 -40.16 -2.67
C SER A 49 41.66 -38.64 -2.53
N ALA A 50 41.23 -38.05 -1.41
CA ALA A 50 41.51 -36.67 -1.03
C ALA A 50 43.02 -36.37 -0.86
N VAL A 51 43.77 -37.25 -0.17
CA VAL A 51 45.23 -37.10 0.01
C VAL A 51 46.00 -37.41 -1.28
N LEU A 52 45.47 -38.29 -2.13
CA LEU A 52 46.05 -38.55 -3.45
C LEU A 52 45.85 -37.37 -4.41
N LEU A 53 44.73 -36.66 -4.30
CA LEU A 53 44.43 -35.48 -5.10
C LEU A 53 45.43 -34.35 -4.88
N THR A 54 45.81 -34.08 -3.62
CA THR A 54 46.80 -33.03 -3.30
C THR A 54 48.20 -33.38 -3.81
N LYS A 55 48.60 -34.66 -3.72
CA LYS A 55 49.87 -35.16 -4.29
C LYS A 55 49.88 -35.11 -5.82
N TRP A 56 48.74 -35.38 -6.46
CA TRP A 56 48.61 -35.27 -7.91
C TRP A 56 48.74 -33.83 -8.39
N LEU A 57 48.09 -32.88 -7.68
CA LEU A 57 48.18 -31.46 -8.02
C LEU A 57 49.62 -30.94 -7.97
N ASP A 58 50.44 -31.39 -7.01
CA ASP A 58 51.87 -31.03 -6.92
C ASP A 58 52.74 -31.73 -8.00
N SER A 59 52.20 -32.74 -8.68
CA SER A 59 52.92 -33.52 -9.71
C SER A 59 52.70 -33.03 -11.13
N VAL A 60 51.66 -32.23 -11.39
CA VAL A 60 51.34 -31.70 -12.71
C VAL A 60 52.08 -30.39 -12.99
N GLU A 61 52.39 -30.12 -14.26
CA GLU A 61 53.11 -28.90 -14.64
C GLU A 61 52.27 -27.66 -14.31
N GLY A 62 52.85 -26.72 -13.53
CA GLY A 62 52.16 -25.51 -13.10
C GLY A 62 51.21 -25.69 -11.90
N GLY A 63 50.99 -26.92 -11.41
CA GLY A 63 50.22 -27.19 -10.21
C GLY A 63 51.03 -26.96 -8.93
N PHE A 64 50.35 -26.59 -7.84
CA PHE A 64 50.97 -26.34 -6.54
C PHE A 64 49.98 -26.62 -5.40
N PHE A 65 50.44 -27.30 -4.35
CA PHE A 65 49.75 -27.43 -3.07
C PHE A 65 50.75 -27.24 -1.93
N ASP A 66 50.54 -26.25 -1.06
CA ASP A 66 51.53 -25.90 -0.03
C ASP A 66 51.73 -27.06 0.98
N ALA A 67 52.98 -27.53 1.12
CA ALA A 67 53.34 -28.62 2.03
C ALA A 67 53.13 -28.32 3.52
N ARG A 68 52.88 -27.04 3.87
CA ARG A 68 52.45 -26.60 5.21
C ARG A 68 50.98 -26.87 5.47
N GLN A 69 50.22 -27.37 4.49
CA GLN A 69 48.84 -27.80 4.65
C GLN A 69 48.75 -29.32 4.81
N GLU A 70 47.70 -29.79 5.47
CA GLU A 70 47.36 -31.20 5.56
C GLU A 70 45.84 -31.42 5.47
N VAL A 71 45.44 -32.51 4.84
CA VAL A 71 44.02 -32.92 4.79
C VAL A 71 43.73 -33.77 6.03
N LYS A 72 42.69 -33.43 6.78
CA LYS A 72 42.22 -34.19 7.94
C LYS A 72 40.75 -34.56 7.81
N ALA A 73 40.40 -35.77 8.26
CA ALA A 73 39.01 -36.10 8.49
C ALA A 73 38.48 -35.31 9.70
N VAL A 74 37.37 -34.61 9.52
CA VAL A 74 36.64 -33.87 10.55
C VAL A 74 35.35 -34.64 10.82
N VAL A 75 35.14 -35.01 12.07
CA VAL A 75 33.90 -35.65 12.54
C VAL A 75 32.99 -34.54 13.06
N THR A 76 31.82 -34.36 12.46
CA THR A 76 30.81 -33.41 12.95
C THR A 76 30.13 -33.94 14.22
N ALA A 77 29.42 -33.06 14.93
CA ALA A 77 28.61 -33.45 16.10
C ALA A 77 27.56 -34.54 15.76
N GLY A 78 27.08 -34.59 14.50
CA GLY A 78 26.16 -35.60 13.98
C GLY A 78 26.82 -36.91 13.51
N GLY A 79 28.15 -37.05 13.65
CA GLY A 79 28.88 -38.27 13.29
C GLY A 79 29.22 -38.43 11.81
N SER A 80 28.96 -37.42 10.97
CA SER A 80 29.42 -37.40 9.58
C SER A 80 30.91 -37.05 9.53
N THR A 81 31.66 -37.74 8.66
CA THR A 81 33.08 -37.45 8.43
C THR A 81 33.29 -36.83 7.05
N PHE A 82 33.76 -35.59 7.01
CA PHE A 82 34.25 -34.95 5.79
C PHE A 82 35.76 -34.65 5.90
N HIS A 83 36.39 -34.22 4.81
CA HIS A 83 37.81 -33.84 4.82
C HIS A 83 37.95 -32.31 4.80
N GLY A 84 38.68 -31.75 5.74
CA GLY A 84 39.04 -30.33 5.76
C GLY A 84 40.55 -30.13 5.57
N ILE A 85 40.95 -28.97 5.06
CA ILE A 85 42.35 -28.57 4.93
C ILE A 85 42.78 -27.74 6.14
N PHE A 86 43.85 -28.18 6.80
CA PHE A 86 44.39 -27.56 8.01
C PHE A 86 45.82 -27.09 7.79
N ALA A 87 46.18 -25.97 8.42
CA ALA A 87 47.55 -25.54 8.53
C ALA A 87 48.32 -26.48 9.47
N LYS A 88 49.29 -27.23 8.93
CA LYS A 88 50.22 -28.06 9.70
C LYS A 88 51.31 -27.22 10.37
N GLU A 89 51.69 -26.12 9.73
CA GLU A 89 52.68 -25.14 10.18
C GLU A 89 52.12 -23.72 10.03
N PHE A 90 52.83 -22.71 10.54
CA PHE A 90 52.42 -21.32 10.38
C PHE A 90 52.46 -20.90 8.90
N ILE A 91 51.39 -20.29 8.43
CA ILE A 91 51.26 -19.75 7.07
C ILE A 91 51.05 -18.24 7.19
N ALA A 92 52.03 -17.48 6.69
CA ALA A 92 51.94 -16.02 6.68
C ALA A 92 50.88 -15.55 5.68
N LYS A 93 50.26 -14.41 5.97
CA LYS A 93 49.40 -13.68 5.05
C LYS A 93 50.01 -13.57 3.64
N ASP A 94 49.16 -13.65 2.62
CA ASP A 94 49.48 -13.61 1.18
C ASP A 94 50.31 -14.81 0.67
N SER A 95 50.58 -15.83 1.51
CA SER A 95 51.19 -17.08 1.05
C SER A 95 50.28 -17.80 0.06
N LEU A 96 50.84 -18.33 -1.03
CA LEU A 96 50.15 -19.23 -1.94
C LEU A 96 49.82 -20.54 -1.21
N LEU A 97 48.54 -20.93 -1.22
CA LEU A 97 48.02 -22.15 -0.63
C LEU A 97 47.87 -23.25 -1.69
N ALA A 98 47.26 -22.93 -2.81
CA ALA A 98 47.10 -23.84 -3.94
C ALA A 98 47.12 -23.09 -5.27
N GLN A 99 47.60 -23.75 -6.33
CA GLN A 99 47.46 -23.28 -7.72
C GLN A 99 47.07 -24.44 -8.62
N ILE A 100 45.98 -24.26 -9.36
CA ILE A 100 45.46 -25.22 -10.31
C ILE A 100 45.62 -24.62 -11.72
N PRO A 101 46.36 -25.25 -12.64
CA PRO A 101 46.42 -24.83 -14.04
C PRO A 101 45.06 -24.98 -14.71
N TRP A 102 44.74 -24.06 -15.63
CA TRP A 102 43.42 -24.00 -16.28
C TRP A 102 43.03 -25.31 -16.97
N GLU A 103 43.98 -26.01 -17.60
CA GLU A 103 43.74 -27.26 -18.32
C GLU A 103 43.30 -28.45 -17.44
N PHE A 104 43.42 -28.32 -16.11
CA PHE A 104 43.00 -29.33 -15.11
C PHE A 104 41.74 -28.95 -14.35
N ILE A 105 41.06 -27.86 -14.75
CA ILE A 105 39.74 -27.47 -14.26
C ILE A 105 38.69 -28.04 -15.22
N VAL A 106 37.61 -28.62 -14.69
CA VAL A 106 36.47 -29.04 -15.52
C VAL A 106 35.51 -27.85 -15.62
N ASN A 107 35.25 -27.40 -16.84
CA ASN A 107 34.40 -26.25 -17.18
C ASN A 107 33.58 -26.54 -18.45
N ASP A 108 32.91 -25.54 -19.01
CA ASP A 108 32.06 -25.63 -20.19
C ASP A 108 32.78 -25.38 -21.54
N GLU A 109 34.09 -25.08 -21.53
CA GLU A 109 34.84 -24.66 -22.73
C GLU A 109 35.06 -25.80 -23.75
N GLU A 110 34.87 -27.07 -23.35
CA GLU A 110 34.88 -28.19 -24.30
C GLU A 110 33.51 -28.30 -25.00
N SER A 111 33.43 -27.80 -26.24
CA SER A 111 32.19 -27.70 -27.03
C SER A 111 31.45 -29.04 -27.15
N ASP A 112 30.20 -29.07 -26.68
CA ASP A 112 29.21 -30.10 -27.01
C ASP A 112 28.30 -29.56 -28.13
N GLU A 113 28.36 -30.17 -29.32
CA GLU A 113 27.57 -29.76 -30.50
C GLU A 113 26.04 -29.89 -30.29
N SER A 114 25.60 -30.45 -29.16
CA SER A 114 24.18 -30.58 -28.78
C SER A 114 23.66 -29.50 -27.84
N LEU A 115 24.46 -28.47 -27.52
CA LEU A 115 24.05 -27.30 -26.72
C LEU A 115 23.72 -26.10 -27.63
N SER A 116 22.61 -25.42 -27.36
CA SER A 116 22.23 -24.13 -27.96
C SER A 116 22.81 -22.95 -27.16
N GLU A 117 22.82 -21.73 -27.73
CA GLU A 117 23.25 -20.51 -27.01
C GLU A 117 22.43 -20.28 -25.71
N ASN A 118 21.14 -20.66 -25.72
CA ASN A 118 20.26 -20.55 -24.54
C ASN A 118 20.67 -21.52 -23.42
N ASP A 119 21.23 -22.68 -23.74
CA ASP A 119 21.69 -23.68 -22.76
C ASP A 119 23.01 -23.26 -22.06
N VAL A 120 23.64 -22.18 -22.52
CA VAL A 120 24.94 -21.68 -22.05
C VAL A 120 24.81 -20.33 -21.35
N GLU A 121 23.98 -19.41 -21.85
CA GLU A 121 23.82 -18.06 -21.28
C GLU A 121 22.58 -17.88 -20.38
N GLY A 122 21.60 -18.81 -20.39
CA GLY A 122 20.30 -18.63 -19.71
C GLY A 122 19.97 -19.58 -18.56
N ALA A 123 20.64 -20.74 -18.44
CA ALA A 123 20.31 -21.75 -17.41
C ALA A 123 20.95 -21.44 -16.05
N VAL A 124 20.20 -21.66 -14.96
CA VAL A 124 20.70 -21.49 -13.59
C VAL A 124 21.78 -22.55 -13.29
N LEU A 125 21.52 -23.80 -13.67
CA LEU A 125 22.51 -24.88 -13.66
C LEU A 125 23.50 -24.74 -14.82
N LYS A 126 24.80 -24.91 -14.53
CA LYS A 126 25.87 -24.86 -15.55
C LYS A 126 25.91 -26.16 -16.37
N CYS A 127 24.96 -26.29 -17.31
CA CYS A 127 24.72 -27.49 -18.12
C CYS A 127 25.99 -27.99 -18.84
N GLY A 128 26.80 -27.08 -19.39
CA GLY A 128 28.05 -27.41 -20.10
C GLY A 128 29.07 -28.12 -19.20
N THR A 129 29.35 -27.55 -18.03
CA THR A 129 30.25 -28.15 -17.03
C THR A 129 29.74 -29.51 -16.56
N ALA A 130 28.43 -29.65 -16.31
CA ALA A 130 27.81 -30.91 -15.88
C ALA A 130 27.95 -32.03 -16.93
N ARG A 131 27.72 -31.71 -18.21
CA ARG A 131 27.90 -32.67 -19.32
C ARG A 131 29.36 -33.05 -19.52
N ASN A 132 30.28 -32.09 -19.43
CA ASN A 132 31.71 -32.36 -19.53
C ASN A 132 32.18 -33.26 -18.38
N LEU A 133 31.75 -33.00 -17.15
CA LEU A 133 32.01 -33.89 -16.02
C LEU A 133 31.43 -35.30 -16.26
N ALA A 134 30.18 -35.40 -16.70
CA ALA A 134 29.53 -36.69 -16.98
C ALA A 134 30.32 -37.51 -18.02
N ARG A 135 30.83 -36.85 -19.07
CA ARG A 135 31.67 -37.47 -20.10
C ARG A 135 32.96 -38.02 -19.50
N GLU A 136 33.68 -37.23 -18.70
CA GLU A 136 34.94 -37.63 -18.08
C GLU A 136 34.74 -38.73 -17.03
N MET A 137 33.67 -38.66 -16.23
CA MET A 137 33.27 -39.73 -15.32
C MET A 137 33.00 -41.04 -16.07
N LYS A 138 32.28 -41.00 -17.20
CA LYS A 138 32.01 -42.20 -18.03
C LYS A 138 33.31 -42.78 -18.57
N GLN A 139 34.25 -41.94 -19.02
CA GLN A 139 35.56 -42.38 -19.49
C GLN A 139 36.34 -43.10 -18.39
N VAL A 140 36.47 -42.52 -17.19
CA VAL A 140 37.18 -43.14 -16.06
C VAL A 140 36.50 -44.46 -15.64
N GLN A 141 35.17 -44.49 -15.55
CA GLN A 141 34.43 -45.68 -15.12
C GLN A 141 34.46 -46.85 -16.14
N THR A 142 34.49 -46.54 -17.44
CA THR A 142 34.46 -47.55 -18.52
C THR A 142 35.85 -47.98 -18.99
N LEU A 143 36.77 -47.03 -19.25
CA LEU A 143 38.13 -47.31 -19.73
C LEU A 143 39.08 -47.72 -18.59
N GLY A 144 38.86 -47.22 -17.37
CA GLY A 144 39.64 -47.57 -16.18
C GLY A 144 39.66 -49.06 -15.87
N LYS A 145 38.64 -49.82 -16.30
CA LYS A 145 38.56 -51.28 -16.19
C LYS A 145 39.54 -52.03 -17.12
N TYR A 146 40.13 -51.36 -18.11
CA TYR A 146 40.93 -51.98 -19.18
C TYR A 146 42.36 -51.44 -19.31
N ILE A 147 42.75 -50.46 -18.49
CA ILE A 147 44.09 -49.85 -18.48
C ILE A 147 44.78 -50.07 -17.13
N LYS A 148 46.13 -50.10 -17.11
CA LYS A 148 46.94 -50.41 -15.92
C LYS A 148 46.87 -49.33 -14.83
N ASP A 149 46.64 -48.09 -15.23
CA ASP A 149 46.45 -46.94 -14.34
C ASP A 149 45.13 -46.24 -14.72
N PRO A 150 44.04 -46.49 -13.98
CA PRO A 150 42.73 -45.90 -14.25
C PRO A 150 42.76 -44.36 -14.29
N HIS A 151 43.68 -43.73 -13.57
CA HIS A 151 43.86 -42.28 -13.53
C HIS A 151 44.44 -41.69 -14.83
N SER A 152 44.84 -42.54 -15.79
CA SER A 152 45.24 -42.11 -17.13
C SER A 152 44.09 -42.14 -18.15
N ALA A 153 42.88 -42.56 -17.74
CA ALA A 153 41.70 -42.58 -18.63
C ALA A 153 41.15 -41.19 -18.95
N SER A 154 41.41 -40.20 -18.08
CA SER A 154 41.04 -38.79 -18.24
C SER A 154 42.25 -37.94 -17.89
N LYS A 155 42.40 -36.79 -18.56
CA LYS A 155 43.44 -35.80 -18.18
C LYS A 155 43.24 -35.25 -16.76
N TYR A 156 42.03 -35.38 -16.23
CA TYR A 156 41.61 -35.00 -14.86
C TYR A 156 41.66 -36.18 -13.86
N GLY A 157 42.29 -37.30 -14.21
CA GLY A 157 42.04 -38.63 -13.62
C GLY A 157 41.90 -38.75 -12.10
N PRO A 158 42.86 -38.31 -11.25
CA PRO A 158 42.70 -38.40 -9.80
C PRO A 158 41.56 -37.52 -9.25
N TYR A 159 41.26 -36.40 -9.89
CA TYR A 159 40.14 -35.53 -9.52
C TYR A 159 38.79 -36.16 -9.89
N ILE A 160 38.66 -36.72 -11.09
CA ILE A 160 37.43 -37.42 -11.50
C ILE A 160 37.18 -38.64 -10.61
N GLN A 161 38.23 -39.39 -10.22
CA GLN A 161 38.07 -40.48 -9.27
C GLN A 161 37.60 -39.98 -7.90
N TYR A 162 38.17 -38.87 -7.40
CA TYR A 162 37.72 -38.24 -6.16
C TYR A 162 36.23 -37.82 -6.22
N LEU A 163 35.77 -37.26 -7.34
CA LEU A 163 34.37 -36.90 -7.56
C LEU A 163 33.46 -38.13 -7.69
N LEU A 164 33.93 -39.21 -8.34
CA LEU A 164 33.21 -40.48 -8.42
C LEU A 164 33.05 -41.14 -7.04
N ASP A 165 34.02 -40.98 -6.14
CA ASP A 165 34.01 -41.52 -4.78
C ASP A 165 33.06 -40.76 -3.84
N GLN A 166 32.53 -39.59 -4.24
CA GLN A 166 31.58 -38.84 -3.40
C GLN A 166 30.24 -39.58 -3.26
N PRO A 167 29.61 -39.54 -2.08
CA PRO A 167 28.32 -40.17 -1.84
C PRO A 167 27.21 -39.52 -2.68
N LEU A 168 26.19 -40.31 -3.04
CA LEU A 168 24.93 -39.82 -3.61
C LEU A 168 23.97 -39.41 -2.47
N GLY A 169 22.95 -38.62 -2.81
CA GLY A 169 21.94 -38.21 -1.83
C GLY A 169 22.45 -37.13 -0.86
N ALA A 170 23.45 -36.35 -1.31
CA ALA A 170 24.09 -35.37 -0.45
C ALA A 170 23.20 -34.14 -0.28
N ILE A 171 22.54 -33.71 -1.36
CA ILE A 171 21.75 -32.46 -1.41
C ILE A 171 20.25 -32.74 -1.53
N PRO A 172 19.37 -31.80 -1.12
CA PRO A 172 17.93 -32.07 -1.08
C PRO A 172 17.29 -32.45 -2.42
N SER A 173 17.86 -32.02 -3.54
CA SER A 173 17.40 -32.43 -4.87
C SER A 173 17.64 -33.92 -5.19
N GLU A 174 18.59 -34.57 -4.51
CA GLU A 174 18.86 -36.01 -4.64
C GLU A 174 18.10 -36.88 -3.63
N TRP A 175 17.40 -36.25 -2.67
CA TRP A 175 16.74 -36.96 -1.57
C TRP A 175 15.57 -37.81 -2.04
N SER A 176 15.19 -38.75 -1.17
CA SER A 176 13.99 -39.54 -1.33
C SER A 176 12.75 -38.65 -1.54
N VAL A 177 11.78 -39.14 -2.32
CA VAL A 177 10.51 -38.40 -2.58
C VAL A 177 9.84 -37.95 -1.28
N LYS A 178 9.91 -38.76 -0.22
CA LYS A 178 9.36 -38.41 1.09
C LYS A 178 10.20 -37.39 1.85
N GLY A 179 11.54 -37.44 1.74
CA GLY A 179 12.43 -36.42 2.29
C GLY A 179 12.19 -35.06 1.63
N LYS A 180 12.06 -35.02 0.30
CA LYS A 180 11.70 -33.81 -0.45
C LYS A 180 10.34 -33.25 -0.01
N ALA A 181 9.33 -34.11 0.08
CA ALA A 181 7.99 -33.71 0.53
C ALA A 181 8.02 -33.11 1.93
N MET A 182 8.68 -33.78 2.89
CA MET A 182 8.82 -33.31 4.26
C MET A 182 9.55 -31.96 4.35
N LEU A 183 10.63 -31.78 3.58
CA LEU A 183 11.34 -30.50 3.53
C LEU A 183 10.45 -29.39 2.98
N ASN A 184 9.79 -29.62 1.83
CA ASN A 184 8.91 -28.61 1.24
C ASN A 184 7.74 -28.25 2.18
N GLU A 185 7.20 -29.23 2.90
CA GLU A 185 6.16 -29.02 3.92
C GLU A 185 6.66 -28.13 5.08
N LEU A 186 7.88 -28.38 5.57
CA LEU A 186 8.53 -27.56 6.59
C LEU A 186 8.69 -26.10 6.13
N LEU A 187 9.09 -25.89 4.88
CA LEU A 187 9.36 -24.59 4.27
C LEU A 187 8.08 -23.78 3.93
N GLY A 188 6.89 -24.33 4.19
CA GLY A 188 5.61 -23.65 3.93
C GLY A 188 4.92 -24.04 2.61
N GLY A 189 5.25 -25.21 2.07
CA GLY A 189 4.55 -25.80 0.93
C GLY A 189 4.69 -24.97 -0.36
N SER A 190 3.57 -24.76 -1.06
CA SER A 190 3.53 -23.96 -2.29
C SER A 190 3.76 -22.47 -2.05
N ARG A 191 3.37 -21.95 -0.86
CA ARG A 191 3.56 -20.54 -0.50
C ARG A 191 5.01 -20.18 -0.19
N ARG A 192 5.87 -21.14 0.18
CA ARG A 192 7.31 -20.95 0.46
C ARG A 192 7.60 -19.79 1.44
N ARG A 193 7.23 -19.95 2.71
CA ARG A 193 7.30 -18.89 3.75
C ARG A 193 8.70 -18.55 4.27
N ILE A 194 9.65 -19.47 4.11
CA ILE A 194 11.00 -19.37 4.65
C ILE A 194 12.03 -19.93 3.67
N PRO A 195 13.28 -19.45 3.71
CA PRO A 195 14.34 -19.95 2.83
C PRO A 195 14.63 -21.45 3.07
N PRO A 196 15.20 -22.17 2.08
CA PRO A 196 15.49 -21.70 0.72
C PRO A 196 14.32 -21.88 -0.25
N SER A 197 14.26 -20.97 -1.22
CA SER A 197 13.45 -21.15 -2.43
C SER A 197 14.02 -22.26 -3.31
N TYR A 198 13.12 -23.02 -3.96
CA TYR A 198 13.48 -24.09 -4.91
C TYR A 198 14.38 -25.19 -4.31
N ALA A 199 14.14 -25.55 -3.05
CA ALA A 199 15.01 -26.45 -2.29
C ALA A 199 15.32 -27.81 -2.98
N THR A 200 14.40 -28.33 -3.80
CA THR A 200 14.42 -29.73 -4.27
C THR A 200 14.43 -29.89 -5.80
N THR A 201 14.64 -28.81 -6.56
CA THR A 201 14.32 -28.75 -8.00
C THR A 201 15.50 -28.96 -8.95
N TRP A 202 16.77 -28.88 -8.48
CA TRP A 202 17.97 -28.92 -9.34
C TRP A 202 18.05 -30.09 -10.33
N LEU A 203 17.47 -31.24 -10.01
CA LEU A 203 17.41 -32.37 -10.95
C LEU A 203 16.24 -32.26 -11.90
N GLU A 204 15.05 -32.01 -11.36
CA GLU A 204 13.79 -32.15 -12.08
C GLU A 204 13.59 -30.98 -13.05
N GLU A 205 13.74 -29.76 -12.55
CA GLU A 205 13.52 -28.54 -13.34
C GLU A 205 14.80 -28.15 -14.08
N ASP A 206 15.95 -28.03 -13.39
CA ASP A 206 17.16 -27.51 -14.02
C ASP A 206 17.91 -28.56 -14.88
N TRP A 207 18.14 -29.78 -14.39
CA TRP A 207 18.91 -30.75 -15.17
C TRP A 207 18.09 -31.46 -16.25
N PHE A 208 16.91 -32.00 -15.93
CA PHE A 208 16.12 -32.76 -16.89
C PHE A 208 15.41 -31.87 -17.90
N ASP A 209 14.75 -30.80 -17.43
CA ASP A 209 13.94 -29.95 -18.30
C ASP A 209 14.79 -28.86 -18.98
N GLU A 210 15.55 -28.04 -18.22
CA GLU A 210 16.37 -26.97 -18.83
C GLU A 210 17.61 -27.53 -19.56
N CYS A 211 18.45 -28.33 -18.88
CA CYS A 211 19.68 -28.87 -19.47
C CYS A 211 19.47 -30.07 -20.41
N ASN A 212 18.23 -30.53 -20.62
CA ASN A 212 17.89 -31.73 -21.41
C ASN A 212 18.66 -33.00 -20.98
N GLY A 213 18.91 -33.16 -19.68
CA GLY A 213 19.56 -34.33 -19.10
C GLY A 213 18.70 -35.60 -19.21
N ASP A 214 19.29 -36.77 -19.43
CA ASP A 214 18.55 -38.05 -19.45
C ASP A 214 18.28 -38.54 -18.03
N PRO A 215 17.01 -38.67 -17.58
CA PRO A 215 16.68 -39.18 -16.24
C PRO A 215 17.10 -40.64 -16.01
N LYS A 216 17.54 -41.36 -17.06
CA LYS A 216 18.07 -42.74 -16.97
C LYS A 216 19.60 -42.79 -16.92
N ASP A 217 20.26 -41.65 -17.01
CA ASP A 217 21.71 -41.53 -16.91
C ASP A 217 22.10 -41.16 -15.49
N ASP A 218 22.22 -42.17 -14.62
CA ASP A 218 22.59 -41.99 -13.21
C ASP A 218 23.90 -41.23 -13.05
N LEU A 219 24.85 -41.43 -13.98
CA LEU A 219 26.13 -40.74 -13.92
C LEU A 219 26.05 -39.29 -14.42
N GLY A 220 25.15 -39.01 -15.37
CA GLY A 220 24.82 -37.64 -15.78
C GLY A 220 24.14 -36.86 -14.65
N SER A 221 23.17 -37.49 -13.97
CA SER A 221 22.51 -36.92 -12.80
C SER A 221 23.49 -36.67 -11.66
N LYS A 222 24.38 -37.63 -11.36
CA LYS A 222 25.46 -37.46 -10.38
C LYS A 222 26.38 -36.29 -10.74
N ALA A 223 26.76 -36.17 -12.01
CA ALA A 223 27.63 -35.09 -12.46
C ALA A 223 26.98 -33.71 -12.28
N ALA A 224 25.69 -33.57 -12.62
CA ALA A 224 24.95 -32.35 -12.42
C ALA A 224 24.92 -31.94 -10.93
N MET A 225 24.63 -32.87 -10.02
CA MET A 225 24.59 -32.59 -8.57
C MET A 225 25.96 -32.30 -7.97
N ILE A 226 27.03 -32.88 -8.53
CA ILE A 226 28.39 -32.52 -8.17
C ILE A 226 28.74 -31.11 -8.63
N VAL A 227 28.27 -30.67 -9.81
CA VAL A 227 28.47 -29.28 -10.24
C VAL A 227 27.80 -28.32 -9.26
N VAL A 228 26.54 -28.57 -8.89
CA VAL A 228 25.82 -27.74 -7.90
C VAL A 228 26.59 -27.68 -6.57
N SER A 229 26.97 -28.85 -6.04
CA SER A 229 27.49 -28.96 -4.67
C SER A 229 29.00 -28.81 -4.51
N ARG A 230 29.79 -28.71 -5.59
CA ARG A 230 31.27 -28.71 -5.51
C ARG A 230 31.99 -27.76 -6.46
N ALA A 231 31.28 -27.17 -7.42
CA ALA A 231 31.90 -26.16 -8.27
C ALA A 231 32.09 -24.84 -7.51
N ASP A 232 33.17 -24.13 -7.85
CA ASP A 232 33.26 -22.69 -7.64
C ASP A 232 32.56 -22.01 -8.82
N ASP A 233 31.29 -21.64 -8.63
CA ASP A 233 30.40 -21.16 -9.69
C ASP A 233 30.28 -22.16 -10.86
N ASP A 234 30.91 -21.89 -12.01
CA ASP A 234 30.92 -22.76 -13.18
C ASP A 234 32.13 -23.71 -13.26
N LEU A 235 33.05 -23.64 -12.29
CA LEU A 235 34.35 -24.29 -12.33
C LEU A 235 34.47 -25.42 -11.30
N LEU A 236 34.65 -26.65 -11.77
CA LEU A 236 35.06 -27.77 -10.92
C LEU A 236 36.58 -27.74 -10.73
N VAL A 237 36.99 -27.13 -9.63
CA VAL A 237 38.39 -26.90 -9.28
C VAL A 237 38.89 -28.00 -8.33
N PRO A 238 39.94 -28.75 -8.71
CA PRO A 238 40.62 -29.68 -7.81
C PRO A 238 40.94 -29.04 -6.46
N VAL A 239 40.68 -29.78 -5.38
CA VAL A 239 40.90 -29.40 -3.97
C VAL A 239 40.06 -28.26 -3.40
N TYR A 240 39.29 -27.52 -4.22
CA TYR A 240 38.49 -26.37 -3.77
C TYR A 240 37.43 -26.76 -2.73
N ASP A 241 36.69 -27.83 -2.98
CA ASP A 241 35.60 -28.32 -2.12
C ASP A 241 36.09 -28.90 -0.77
N MET A 242 37.40 -29.10 -0.60
CA MET A 242 38.01 -29.48 0.69
C MET A 242 38.37 -28.28 1.58
N TYR A 243 38.31 -27.06 1.03
CA TYR A 243 38.40 -25.82 1.81
C TYR A 243 36.98 -25.43 2.22
N ASN A 244 36.56 -25.91 3.39
CA ASN A 244 35.24 -25.65 3.96
C ASN A 244 34.87 -24.18 4.03
N HIS A 245 33.59 -23.92 4.24
CA HIS A 245 33.06 -22.58 4.40
C HIS A 245 33.04 -22.11 5.86
N ARG A 246 33.54 -20.89 6.12
CA ARG A 246 33.25 -20.13 7.35
C ARG A 246 33.60 -18.66 7.17
N ASN A 247 32.64 -17.79 7.46
CA ASN A 247 32.79 -16.34 7.38
C ASN A 247 33.35 -15.71 8.68
N GLY A 248 33.44 -14.37 8.71
CA GLY A 248 33.91 -13.60 9.86
C GLY A 248 35.41 -13.78 10.14
N LYS A 249 35.78 -13.84 11.43
CA LYS A 249 37.19 -14.00 11.88
C LYS A 249 37.84 -15.30 11.39
N TRP A 250 37.06 -16.30 11.00
CA TRP A 250 37.51 -17.61 10.54
C TRP A 250 37.85 -17.65 9.05
N TYR A 251 37.30 -16.72 8.26
CA TYR A 251 37.59 -16.63 6.83
C TYR A 251 39.06 -16.22 6.60
N ASN A 252 39.87 -17.16 6.14
CA ASN A 252 41.34 -17.01 6.13
C ASN A 252 42.01 -17.35 4.79
N SER A 253 41.24 -17.59 3.73
CA SER A 253 41.73 -17.76 2.35
C SER A 253 41.21 -16.67 1.40
N HIS A 254 41.81 -16.57 0.22
CA HIS A 254 41.35 -15.74 -0.91
C HIS A 254 41.56 -16.50 -2.21
N THR A 255 40.56 -16.48 -3.09
CA THR A 255 40.59 -17.15 -4.39
C THR A 255 40.75 -16.12 -5.51
N LYS A 256 41.57 -16.46 -6.50
CA LYS A 256 41.80 -15.63 -7.68
C LYS A 256 41.77 -16.49 -8.93
N VAL A 257 40.81 -16.21 -9.80
CA VAL A 257 40.63 -16.91 -11.07
C VAL A 257 41.20 -16.07 -12.20
N THR A 258 42.11 -16.63 -12.99
CA THR A 258 42.55 -16.04 -14.26
C THR A 258 42.15 -17.00 -15.39
N ARG A 259 40.97 -16.77 -15.99
CA ARG A 259 40.42 -17.65 -17.05
C ARG A 259 41.45 -17.87 -18.16
N GLY A 260 41.61 -19.13 -18.58
CA GLY A 260 42.62 -19.55 -19.56
C GLY A 260 44.05 -19.72 -19.01
N VAL A 261 44.31 -19.40 -17.73
CA VAL A 261 45.66 -19.46 -17.13
C VAL A 261 45.70 -20.36 -15.89
N ASN A 262 45.06 -19.96 -14.79
CA ASN A 262 45.07 -20.73 -13.54
C ASN A 262 44.00 -20.25 -12.54
N TYR A 263 43.80 -21.08 -11.50
CA TYR A 263 43.06 -20.77 -10.29
C TYR A 263 44.02 -20.78 -9.10
N GLN A 264 44.09 -19.67 -8.34
CA GLN A 264 45.01 -19.50 -7.22
C GLN A 264 44.26 -19.31 -5.91
N MET A 265 44.74 -19.97 -4.86
CA MET A 265 44.27 -19.78 -3.49
C MET A 265 45.42 -19.23 -2.64
N THR A 266 45.17 -18.18 -1.87
CA THR A 266 46.19 -17.50 -1.04
C THR A 266 45.65 -17.28 0.38
N ALA A 267 46.54 -17.14 1.37
CA ALA A 267 46.15 -16.86 2.75
C ALA A 267 45.72 -15.39 2.91
N ARG A 268 44.49 -15.13 3.39
CA ARG A 268 43.94 -13.78 3.60
C ARG A 268 44.52 -13.10 4.84
N ARG A 269 44.92 -13.90 5.84
CA ARG A 269 45.60 -13.48 7.07
C ARG A 269 46.62 -14.53 7.50
N ASP A 270 47.33 -14.24 8.58
CA ASP A 270 48.18 -15.23 9.24
C ASP A 270 47.31 -16.40 9.75
N ILE A 271 47.72 -17.63 9.41
CA ILE A 271 47.03 -18.88 9.79
C ILE A 271 47.94 -19.66 10.75
N GLN A 272 47.41 -19.98 11.92
CA GLN A 272 48.16 -20.65 12.98
C GLN A 272 48.22 -22.17 12.77
N PRO A 273 49.26 -22.86 13.27
CA PRO A 273 49.32 -24.32 13.25
C PRO A 273 48.09 -24.94 13.94
N GLY A 274 47.45 -25.89 13.25
CA GLY A 274 46.24 -26.58 13.70
C GLY A 274 44.93 -25.89 13.28
N GLU A 275 44.98 -24.68 12.73
CA GLU A 275 43.80 -23.95 12.24
C GLU A 275 43.31 -24.54 10.91
N GLN A 276 41.99 -24.63 10.73
CA GLN A 276 41.38 -24.99 9.45
C GLN A 276 41.40 -23.80 8.50
N ILE A 277 41.61 -24.07 7.22
CA ILE A 277 41.60 -23.05 6.17
C ILE A 277 40.20 -23.01 5.57
N TYR A 278 39.52 -21.87 5.71
CA TYR A 278 38.15 -21.65 5.30
C TYR A 278 38.06 -20.71 4.10
N ASN A 279 37.21 -21.08 3.14
CA ASN A 279 36.71 -20.24 2.07
C ASN A 279 35.42 -19.52 2.48
N SER A 280 34.97 -18.62 1.61
CA SER A 280 33.68 -17.93 1.72
C SER A 280 32.90 -18.04 0.40
N TYR A 281 31.61 -18.38 0.48
CA TYR A 281 30.70 -18.56 -0.66
C TYR A 281 29.97 -17.27 -1.02
N ASN A 282 29.77 -16.38 -0.04
CA ASN A 282 28.98 -15.16 -0.16
C ASN A 282 29.67 -13.89 0.39
N MET A 283 30.85 -14.00 1.01
CA MET A 283 31.60 -12.88 1.57
C MET A 283 33.06 -12.84 1.06
N CYS A 284 33.35 -13.55 -0.03
CA CYS A 284 34.66 -13.47 -0.69
C CYS A 284 34.74 -12.25 -1.63
N ASP A 285 35.95 -11.83 -1.98
CA ASP A 285 36.12 -10.60 -2.78
C ASP A 285 35.67 -10.77 -4.25
N THR A 286 35.39 -12.01 -4.68
CA THR A 286 35.07 -12.40 -6.06
C THR A 286 33.74 -13.16 -6.20
N CYS A 287 32.88 -13.20 -5.17
CA CYS A 287 31.62 -13.98 -5.21
C CYS A 287 30.51 -13.36 -6.07
N GLY A 288 30.74 -12.21 -6.70
CA GLY A 288 29.75 -11.55 -7.56
C GLY A 288 28.46 -11.23 -6.81
N GLY A 289 27.32 -11.52 -7.43
CA GLY A 289 25.98 -11.25 -6.87
C GLY A 289 25.58 -12.13 -5.69
N ARG A 290 26.31 -13.22 -5.39
CA ARG A 290 26.07 -14.04 -4.18
C ARG A 290 26.24 -13.25 -2.89
N LYS A 291 26.98 -12.14 -2.95
CA LYS A 291 27.18 -11.24 -1.82
C LYS A 291 25.88 -10.63 -1.29
N ASP A 292 24.85 -10.51 -2.13
CA ASP A 292 23.65 -9.79 -1.75
C ASP A 292 22.51 -10.72 -1.34
N THR A 293 22.43 -11.95 -1.87
CA THR A 293 21.25 -12.81 -1.69
C THR A 293 21.54 -14.27 -1.28
N TYR A 294 22.81 -14.68 -1.21
CA TYR A 294 23.17 -16.09 -0.94
C TYR A 294 23.51 -16.30 0.54
N GLY A 295 22.79 -17.17 1.25
CA GLY A 295 22.96 -17.42 2.67
C GLY A 295 22.86 -18.90 3.07
N THR A 296 22.61 -19.15 4.36
CA THR A 296 22.58 -20.51 4.92
C THR A 296 21.47 -21.38 4.29
N GLY A 297 20.35 -20.79 3.90
CA GLY A 297 19.30 -21.51 3.15
C GLY A 297 19.81 -22.03 1.81
N GLU A 298 20.43 -21.17 1.01
CA GLU A 298 20.98 -21.53 -0.29
C GLU A 298 22.12 -22.53 -0.14
N ILE A 299 22.94 -22.40 0.91
CA ILE A 299 23.99 -23.37 1.23
C ILE A 299 23.38 -24.75 1.53
N PHE A 300 22.31 -24.81 2.32
CA PHE A 300 21.61 -26.06 2.60
C PHE A 300 21.00 -26.69 1.34
N ARG A 301 20.40 -25.88 0.46
CA ARG A 301 19.87 -26.34 -0.85
C ARG A 301 20.98 -26.89 -1.75
N ASP A 302 22.10 -26.19 -1.86
CA ASP A 302 23.11 -26.45 -2.90
C ASP A 302 24.18 -27.44 -2.44
N TYR A 303 24.44 -27.51 -1.13
CA TYR A 303 25.48 -28.36 -0.55
C TYR A 303 24.96 -29.43 0.42
N GLY A 304 23.70 -29.34 0.86
CA GLY A 304 23.06 -30.37 1.69
C GLY A 304 23.58 -30.47 3.11
N PHE A 305 24.10 -29.36 3.65
CA PHE A 305 24.53 -29.25 5.03
C PHE A 305 24.20 -27.88 5.61
N VAL A 306 24.15 -27.80 6.94
CA VAL A 306 24.10 -26.56 7.69
C VAL A 306 25.52 -26.21 8.14
N GLU A 307 25.95 -24.99 7.90
CA GLU A 307 27.27 -24.53 8.30
C GLU A 307 27.49 -24.66 9.82
N ASP A 308 28.73 -24.87 10.25
CA ASP A 308 29.09 -24.87 11.69
C ASP A 308 28.64 -23.59 12.41
N PHE A 309 28.54 -22.48 11.67
CA PHE A 309 27.97 -21.22 12.14
C PHE A 309 27.07 -20.64 11.03
N PRO A 310 25.74 -20.89 11.10
CA PRO A 310 24.73 -20.28 10.23
C PRO A 310 24.76 -18.76 10.37
N GLN A 311 25.04 -18.05 9.29
CA GLN A 311 25.34 -16.62 9.37
C GLN A 311 24.29 -15.78 8.69
N ARG A 312 24.01 -16.03 7.41
CA ARG A 312 23.12 -15.19 6.62
C ARG A 312 21.77 -15.84 6.41
N TRP A 313 20.71 -15.09 6.68
CA TRP A 313 19.34 -15.52 6.45
C TRP A 313 18.57 -14.45 5.70
N ASN A 314 17.96 -14.86 4.58
CA ASN A 314 17.11 -14.01 3.75
C ASN A 314 15.65 -14.47 3.92
N PHE A 315 14.82 -13.67 4.59
CA PHE A 315 13.40 -13.94 4.81
C PHE A 315 12.55 -13.03 3.93
N GLU A 316 12.44 -13.37 2.65
CA GLU A 316 11.72 -12.57 1.64
C GLU A 316 10.25 -12.31 2.06
N ASP A 317 9.53 -13.36 2.45
CA ASP A 317 8.12 -13.27 2.89
C ASP A 317 7.93 -12.51 4.22
N LEU A 318 8.98 -12.40 5.04
CA LEU A 318 8.93 -11.60 6.27
C LEU A 318 9.50 -10.18 6.06
N GLU A 319 9.94 -9.85 4.84
CA GLU A 319 10.53 -8.58 4.44
C GLU A 319 11.75 -8.21 5.31
N PHE A 320 12.69 -9.13 5.52
CA PHE A 320 14.00 -8.80 6.12
C PHE A 320 15.11 -9.83 5.85
N MET A 321 16.35 -9.40 6.01
CA MET A 321 17.59 -10.15 5.95
C MET A 321 18.49 -9.79 7.14
N ILE A 322 19.11 -10.82 7.72
CA ILE A 322 20.06 -10.66 8.81
C ILE A 322 21.35 -11.46 8.55
N ASP A 323 22.45 -10.90 9.04
CA ASP A 323 23.74 -11.54 9.22
C ASP A 323 24.02 -11.69 10.73
N LEU A 324 24.34 -12.91 11.16
CA LEU A 324 24.83 -13.20 12.50
C LEU A 324 26.36 -13.11 12.50
N SER A 325 26.94 -12.27 13.35
CA SER A 325 28.39 -12.13 13.46
C SER A 325 28.89 -12.45 14.86
N GLU A 326 29.96 -13.25 14.93
CA GLU A 326 30.63 -13.56 16.19
C GLU A 326 31.62 -12.43 16.54
N SER A 327 31.42 -11.77 17.68
CA SER A 327 32.33 -10.75 18.22
C SER A 327 33.76 -11.27 18.35
N GLU A 328 34.74 -10.43 18.00
CA GLU A 328 36.16 -10.76 18.13
C GLU A 328 36.65 -10.70 19.58
N GLU A 329 35.98 -9.96 20.46
CA GLU A 329 36.43 -9.72 21.84
C GLU A 329 35.98 -10.80 22.83
N ASP A 330 34.70 -11.18 22.79
CA ASP A 330 34.06 -12.08 23.75
C ASP A 330 33.34 -13.29 23.12
N GLY A 331 33.16 -13.29 21.80
CA GLY A 331 32.47 -14.36 21.08
C GLY A 331 30.95 -14.32 21.18
N GLU A 332 30.36 -13.23 21.67
CA GLU A 332 28.91 -13.03 21.63
C GLU A 332 28.43 -12.87 20.17
N ILE A 333 27.18 -13.25 19.91
CA ILE A 333 26.57 -13.18 18.57
C ILE A 333 25.83 -11.85 18.45
N GLU A 334 26.23 -11.05 17.47
CA GLU A 334 25.60 -9.80 17.09
C GLU A 334 24.70 -10.01 15.86
N VAL A 335 23.56 -9.32 15.83
CA VAL A 335 22.61 -9.34 14.70
C VAL A 335 22.81 -8.09 13.85
N VAL A 336 23.18 -8.29 12.60
CA VAL A 336 23.37 -7.23 11.62
C VAL A 336 22.25 -7.30 10.59
N TRP A 337 21.38 -6.29 10.57
CA TRP A 337 20.29 -6.19 9.61
C TRP A 337 20.78 -5.61 8.29
N ALA A 338 20.21 -6.02 7.16
CA ALA A 338 20.44 -5.36 5.90
C ALA A 338 19.96 -3.89 5.95
N SER A 339 20.54 -3.05 5.08
CA SER A 339 20.38 -1.60 5.15
C SER A 339 18.93 -1.18 5.02
N GLY A 340 18.38 -0.59 6.09
CA GLY A 340 17.02 -0.06 6.13
C GLY A 340 15.96 -1.04 6.64
N GLU A 341 16.30 -2.31 6.87
CA GLU A 341 15.33 -3.34 7.23
C GLU A 341 15.11 -3.51 8.74
N LYS A 342 16.01 -2.97 9.57
CA LYS A 342 15.79 -2.94 11.03
C LYS A 342 14.61 -2.01 11.35
N PRO A 343 13.58 -2.48 12.07
CA PRO A 343 12.42 -1.64 12.42
C PRO A 343 12.84 -0.45 13.28
N LYS A 344 12.32 0.74 12.95
CA LYS A 344 12.71 2.02 13.59
C LYS A 344 11.61 2.56 14.51
N THR A 345 10.35 2.47 14.11
CA THR A 345 9.21 2.94 14.90
C THR A 345 8.70 1.84 15.82
N GLU A 346 8.04 2.20 16.93
CA GLU A 346 7.42 1.19 17.83
C GLU A 346 6.36 0.35 17.11
N GLU A 347 5.62 0.96 16.18
CA GLU A 347 4.64 0.24 15.36
C GLU A 347 5.29 -0.82 14.46
N ASP A 348 6.39 -0.46 13.78
CA ASP A 348 7.16 -1.40 12.96
C ASP A 348 7.75 -2.53 13.79
N LYS A 349 8.28 -2.20 14.99
CA LYS A 349 8.83 -3.19 15.92
C LYS A 349 7.76 -4.19 16.32
N GLU A 350 6.59 -3.72 16.74
CA GLU A 350 5.49 -4.58 17.16
C GLU A 350 4.94 -5.44 16.01
N GLY A 351 4.80 -4.87 14.81
CA GLY A 351 4.45 -5.63 13.61
C GLY A 351 5.46 -6.74 13.30
N LYS A 352 6.76 -6.42 13.31
CA LYS A 352 7.84 -7.38 13.01
C LYS A 352 7.96 -8.46 14.11
N LYS A 353 7.82 -8.09 15.39
CA LYS A 353 7.74 -9.02 16.53
C LYS A 353 6.63 -10.05 16.32
N ARG A 354 5.42 -9.59 15.96
CA ARG A 354 4.26 -10.47 15.69
C ARG A 354 4.55 -11.44 14.54
N SER A 355 5.07 -10.95 13.41
CA SER A 355 5.38 -11.80 12.25
C SER A 355 6.44 -12.85 12.54
N ILE A 356 7.55 -12.47 13.20
CA ILE A 356 8.61 -13.40 13.58
C ILE A 356 8.10 -14.46 14.57
N MET A 357 7.35 -14.06 15.60
CA MET A 357 6.80 -15.00 16.58
C MET A 357 5.78 -15.95 15.96
N ARG A 358 4.95 -15.46 15.03
CA ARG A 358 4.02 -16.30 14.28
C ARG A 358 4.75 -17.41 13.53
N GLU A 359 5.85 -17.07 12.87
CA GLU A 359 6.63 -18.04 12.09
C GLU A 359 7.39 -19.04 12.99
N ILE A 360 7.96 -18.58 14.12
CA ILE A 360 8.55 -19.47 15.13
C ILE A 360 7.51 -20.48 15.65
N ARG A 361 6.31 -20.01 16.01
CA ARG A 361 5.23 -20.88 16.49
C ARG A 361 4.82 -21.90 15.44
N ARG A 362 4.71 -21.51 14.16
CA ARG A 362 4.44 -22.41 13.04
C ARG A 362 5.51 -23.50 12.92
N LEU A 363 6.78 -23.11 12.91
CA LEU A 363 7.91 -24.03 12.79
C LEU A 363 7.98 -25.03 13.94
N VAL A 364 7.75 -24.58 15.17
CA VAL A 364 7.72 -25.44 16.36
C VAL A 364 6.56 -26.42 16.29
N LYS A 365 5.36 -25.95 15.92
CA LYS A 365 4.17 -26.80 15.74
C LYS A 365 4.42 -27.87 14.69
N LYS A 366 4.94 -27.47 13.52
CA LYS A 366 5.21 -28.36 12.39
C LYS A 366 6.20 -29.46 12.75
N ARG A 367 7.23 -29.12 13.55
CA ARG A 367 8.14 -30.10 14.11
C ARG A 367 7.41 -31.16 14.94
N GLY A 368 6.52 -30.75 15.83
CA GLY A 368 5.72 -31.66 16.64
C GLY A 368 4.83 -32.59 15.82
N GLU A 369 4.15 -32.07 14.79
CA GLU A 369 3.28 -32.84 13.89
C GLU A 369 4.05 -33.88 13.08
N LEU A 370 5.11 -33.44 12.37
CA LEU A 370 5.93 -34.32 11.54
C LEU A 370 6.62 -35.39 12.36
N TRP A 371 7.05 -35.08 13.59
CA TRP A 371 7.72 -36.04 14.48
C TRP A 371 6.79 -37.15 14.99
N LYS A 372 5.50 -36.84 15.18
CA LYS A 372 4.46 -37.81 15.59
C LYS A 372 3.84 -38.58 14.43
N SER A 373 4.12 -38.17 13.20
CA SER A 373 3.60 -38.81 11.99
C SER A 373 4.21 -40.20 11.75
N ASN A 374 3.58 -40.96 10.84
CA ASN A 374 4.10 -42.26 10.37
C ASN A 374 5.43 -42.14 9.59
N LEU A 375 5.96 -40.93 9.40
CA LEU A 375 7.25 -40.68 8.76
C LEU A 375 8.44 -41.11 9.62
N LYS A 376 8.27 -41.29 10.95
CA LYS A 376 9.38 -41.66 11.86
C LYS A 376 9.39 -43.13 12.30
N ASP A 377 8.26 -43.85 12.23
CA ASP A 377 8.20 -45.25 12.67
C ASP A 377 9.25 -46.11 11.97
N GLY A 378 9.76 -47.18 12.60
CA GLY A 378 10.85 -48.05 12.08
C GLY A 378 10.61 -48.78 10.75
N LYS A 379 9.61 -48.33 9.97
CA LYS A 379 9.33 -48.60 8.55
C LYS A 379 9.45 -47.34 7.66
N SER A 380 9.95 -46.23 8.18
CA SER A 380 10.16 -45.00 7.43
C SER A 380 11.00 -45.30 6.19
N THR A 381 10.63 -44.65 5.09
CA THR A 381 11.40 -44.70 3.85
C THR A 381 12.30 -43.47 3.71
N ILE A 382 12.31 -42.55 4.69
CA ILE A 382 13.25 -41.42 4.73
C ILE A 382 14.55 -41.92 5.38
N PRO A 383 15.69 -41.86 4.68
CA PRO A 383 17.00 -42.18 5.26
C PRO A 383 17.33 -41.33 6.50
N ASP A 384 18.00 -41.92 7.50
CA ASP A 384 18.38 -41.25 8.75
C ASP A 384 19.16 -39.95 8.53
N LYS A 385 19.97 -39.89 7.47
CA LYS A 385 20.71 -38.68 7.09
C LYS A 385 19.77 -37.54 6.69
N GLU A 386 18.85 -37.78 5.74
CA GLU A 386 17.87 -36.78 5.30
C GLU A 386 17.03 -36.28 6.48
N TRP A 387 16.60 -37.20 7.36
CA TRP A 387 15.88 -36.85 8.58
C TRP A 387 16.68 -35.93 9.50
N SER A 388 17.96 -36.27 9.75
CA SER A 388 18.84 -35.47 10.60
C SER A 388 19.08 -34.07 10.02
N ASP A 389 19.38 -33.99 8.73
CA ASP A 389 19.71 -32.73 8.03
C ASP A 389 18.51 -31.76 8.06
N ILE A 390 17.28 -32.26 7.87
CA ILE A 390 16.06 -31.44 7.95
C ILE A 390 15.90 -30.81 9.34
N TRP A 391 16.17 -31.56 10.41
CA TRP A 391 16.00 -31.06 11.77
C TRP A 391 17.14 -30.18 12.24
N GLU A 392 18.36 -30.41 11.73
CA GLU A 392 19.46 -29.48 11.90
C GLU A 392 19.11 -28.13 11.26
N TYR A 393 18.63 -28.15 10.01
CA TYR A 393 18.19 -26.94 9.32
C TYR A 393 17.02 -26.21 10.02
N HIS A 394 16.01 -26.97 10.47
CA HIS A 394 14.91 -26.45 11.27
C HIS A 394 15.40 -25.70 12.51
N GLN A 395 16.33 -26.29 13.25
CA GLN A 395 16.82 -25.66 14.48
C GLN A 395 17.57 -24.37 14.17
N SER A 396 18.38 -24.36 13.10
CA SER A 396 19.14 -23.19 12.69
C SER A 396 18.25 -22.04 12.23
N ILE A 397 17.17 -22.30 11.50
CA ILE A 397 16.25 -21.23 11.10
C ILE A 397 15.44 -20.68 12.28
N VAL A 398 15.03 -21.53 13.23
CA VAL A 398 14.37 -21.09 14.47
C VAL A 398 15.32 -20.23 15.30
N ASN A 399 16.59 -20.61 15.39
CA ASN A 399 17.61 -19.82 16.08
C ASN A 399 17.81 -18.46 15.40
N ALA A 400 17.86 -18.40 14.07
CA ALA A 400 17.99 -17.15 13.32
C ALA A 400 16.82 -16.19 13.58
N LEU A 401 15.59 -16.70 13.54
CA LEU A 401 14.39 -15.93 13.90
C LEU A 401 14.43 -15.47 15.36
N ALA A 402 14.93 -16.31 16.28
CA ALA A 402 15.08 -15.95 17.68
C ALA A 402 16.12 -14.85 17.91
N TYR A 403 17.25 -14.88 17.21
CA TYR A 403 18.21 -13.79 17.22
C TYR A 403 17.57 -12.49 16.70
N ALA A 404 16.86 -12.54 15.57
CA ALA A 404 16.15 -11.40 15.02
C ALA A 404 15.16 -10.80 16.03
N PHE A 405 14.35 -11.66 16.65
CA PHE A 405 13.37 -11.25 17.65
C PHE A 405 14.03 -10.59 18.87
N ASN A 406 15.06 -11.24 19.42
CA ASN A 406 15.77 -10.75 20.60
C ASN A 406 16.52 -9.42 20.38
N ASP A 407 16.90 -9.10 19.15
CA ASP A 407 17.53 -7.83 18.78
C ASP A 407 16.51 -6.67 18.61
N ILE A 408 15.22 -7.00 18.40
CA ILE A 408 14.12 -6.02 18.35
C ILE A 408 13.55 -5.76 19.75
N VAL A 409 13.59 -6.76 20.63
CA VAL A 409 13.01 -6.71 21.98
C VAL A 409 13.91 -5.94 22.96
N GLU A 410 13.32 -4.97 23.65
CA GLU A 410 14.03 -4.15 24.65
C GLU A 410 14.00 -4.79 26.05
N GLU A 411 12.91 -5.45 26.43
CA GLU A 411 12.77 -6.08 27.76
C GLU A 411 13.36 -7.50 27.79
N ASP A 412 14.31 -7.75 28.69
CA ASP A 412 14.92 -9.09 28.84
C ASP A 412 13.90 -10.20 29.19
N SER A 413 12.73 -9.85 29.74
CA SER A 413 11.64 -10.80 30.04
C SER A 413 10.88 -11.29 28.80
N GLU A 414 10.93 -10.54 27.69
CA GLU A 414 10.29 -10.90 26.43
C GLU A 414 11.23 -11.74 25.53
N LYS A 415 12.55 -11.65 25.75
CA LYS A 415 13.53 -12.38 24.95
C LYS A 415 13.32 -13.89 25.04
N ILE A 416 13.43 -14.54 23.88
CA ILE A 416 13.29 -15.99 23.78
C ILE A 416 14.66 -16.67 23.84
N PRO A 417 14.82 -17.78 24.58
CA PRO A 417 16.08 -18.51 24.64
C PRO A 417 16.52 -19.02 23.26
N VAL A 418 17.76 -18.71 22.88
CA VAL A 418 18.40 -19.33 21.70
C VAL A 418 18.97 -20.70 22.10
N ASP A 419 18.90 -21.70 21.22
CA ASP A 419 19.29 -23.10 21.43
C ASP A 419 18.46 -23.91 22.45
N GLN A 420 17.58 -23.27 23.22
CA GLN A 420 16.69 -23.91 24.20
C GLN A 420 15.24 -24.00 23.71
N VAL A 421 15.01 -24.04 22.40
CA VAL A 421 13.78 -24.64 21.88
C VAL A 421 13.89 -26.15 22.11
N SER A 422 13.82 -26.56 23.39
CA SER A 422 14.05 -27.93 23.85
C SER A 422 12.92 -28.81 23.37
N CYS A 423 13.08 -29.34 22.17
CA CYS A 423 12.29 -30.47 21.72
C CYS A 423 12.91 -31.74 22.29
N THR A 424 12.15 -32.44 23.11
CA THR A 424 12.51 -33.78 23.60
C THR A 424 12.78 -34.73 22.42
N ALA A 425 13.48 -35.86 22.65
CA ALA A 425 13.70 -36.89 21.63
C ALA A 425 12.38 -37.48 21.06
N ASP A 426 11.26 -37.18 21.71
CA ASP A 426 9.90 -37.57 21.35
C ASP A 426 9.16 -36.46 20.58
N GLY A 427 9.83 -35.34 20.26
CA GLY A 427 9.33 -34.27 19.39
C GLY A 427 8.46 -33.23 20.07
N VAL A 428 8.37 -33.27 21.41
CA VAL A 428 7.63 -32.28 22.20
C VAL A 428 8.55 -31.13 22.56
N CYS A 429 8.24 -29.92 22.10
CA CYS A 429 9.01 -28.69 22.32
C CYS A 429 8.41 -27.85 23.46
N ASP A 430 9.25 -27.29 24.33
CA ASP A 430 8.83 -26.50 25.52
C ASP A 430 8.36 -25.06 25.21
N ILE A 431 7.99 -24.74 23.97
CA ILE A 431 7.48 -23.41 23.59
C ILE A 431 5.95 -23.47 23.44
N ASN A 432 5.26 -22.55 24.13
CA ASN A 432 3.83 -22.33 23.93
C ASN A 432 3.59 -21.76 22.51
N TYR A 433 3.16 -22.62 21.59
CA TYR A 433 2.81 -22.22 20.23
C TYR A 433 1.37 -21.71 20.10
N PHE A 434 0.58 -21.77 21.17
CA PHE A 434 -0.79 -21.28 21.18
C PHE A 434 -0.82 -19.75 21.21
N HIS A 435 -1.70 -19.18 20.39
CA HIS A 435 -1.91 -17.75 20.28
C HIS A 435 -2.95 -17.27 21.28
N GLU A 436 -2.72 -16.14 21.94
CA GLU A 436 -3.75 -15.50 22.76
C GLU A 436 -4.76 -14.76 21.87
N LEU A 437 -6.02 -14.67 22.28
CA LEU A 437 -7.09 -14.08 21.46
C LEU A 437 -7.41 -12.65 21.90
N ASN A 438 -6.36 -11.86 22.12
CA ASN A 438 -6.48 -10.44 22.46
C ASN A 438 -6.83 -9.62 21.21
N GLU A 439 -7.25 -8.37 21.41
CA GLU A 439 -7.55 -7.46 20.32
C GLU A 439 -6.24 -7.10 19.60
N GLU A 440 -6.18 -7.30 18.29
CA GLU A 440 -5.01 -7.00 17.47
C GLU A 440 -5.39 -5.95 16.41
N LYS A 441 -4.50 -4.98 16.19
CA LYS A 441 -4.66 -4.04 15.07
C LYS A 441 -4.59 -4.83 13.76
N ASP A 442 -5.52 -4.57 12.84
CA ASP A 442 -5.47 -5.17 11.50
C ASP A 442 -4.17 -4.76 10.80
N SER A 443 -3.28 -5.71 10.58
CA SER A 443 -1.98 -5.50 9.93
C SER A 443 -2.03 -5.75 8.42
N THR A 444 -3.22 -5.97 7.86
CA THR A 444 -3.42 -6.21 6.43
C THR A 444 -3.04 -4.97 5.62
N LYS A 445 -2.06 -5.12 4.73
CA LYS A 445 -1.62 -4.03 3.83
C LYS A 445 -2.57 -3.98 2.62
N TYR A 446 -3.63 -3.18 2.69
CA TYR A 446 -4.63 -3.11 1.60
C TYR A 446 -4.12 -2.45 0.30
N ASN A 447 -2.96 -1.79 0.34
CA ASN A 447 -2.32 -1.16 -0.81
C ASN A 447 -1.49 -2.13 -1.68
N VAL A 448 -1.84 -3.42 -1.70
CA VAL A 448 -1.19 -4.41 -2.57
C VAL A 448 -1.69 -4.24 -4.00
N GLN A 449 -0.76 -4.33 -4.95
CA GLN A 449 -1.05 -4.25 -6.37
C GLN A 449 -2.02 -5.36 -6.82
N THR A 450 -3.15 -4.98 -7.44
CA THR A 450 -4.22 -5.91 -7.85
C THR A 450 -4.16 -6.34 -9.32
N CYS A 451 -3.30 -5.73 -10.13
CA CYS A 451 -3.02 -6.14 -11.52
C CYS A 451 -1.62 -5.64 -11.94
N ASN A 452 -1.06 -6.07 -13.08
CA ASN A 452 0.22 -5.54 -13.56
C ASN A 452 0.05 -4.11 -14.10
N ASN A 453 0.50 -3.11 -13.35
CA ASN A 453 0.39 -1.69 -13.72
C ASN A 453 1.75 -1.01 -13.99
N LYS A 454 2.85 -1.79 -14.05
CA LYS A 454 4.22 -1.26 -14.21
C LYS A 454 4.41 -0.43 -15.48
N GLU A 455 3.70 -0.77 -16.55
CA GLU A 455 3.75 -0.06 -17.83
C GLU A 455 2.62 0.98 -17.97
N ILE A 456 1.58 0.86 -17.16
CA ILE A 456 0.33 1.62 -17.28
C ILE A 456 0.47 3.04 -16.72
N MET A 457 1.22 3.19 -15.62
CA MET A 457 1.40 4.48 -14.93
C MET A 457 2.56 5.33 -15.49
N ARG A 458 3.30 4.82 -16.48
CA ARG A 458 4.52 5.46 -17.02
C ARG A 458 4.36 6.08 -18.41
N PHE A 459 3.18 5.94 -19.01
CA PHE A 459 2.83 6.47 -20.34
C PHE A 459 3.94 6.38 -21.42
N PRO A 460 4.63 5.23 -21.58
CA PRO A 460 5.83 5.14 -22.43
C PRO A 460 5.56 5.43 -23.92
N ASP A 461 4.33 5.23 -24.38
CA ASP A 461 3.90 5.46 -25.77
C ASP A 461 3.13 6.78 -25.97
N TYR A 462 3.04 7.60 -24.92
CA TYR A 462 2.38 8.89 -25.01
C TYR A 462 3.37 9.96 -25.49
N PHE A 463 2.84 11.02 -26.08
CA PHE A 463 3.58 12.19 -26.52
C PHE A 463 3.22 13.38 -25.64
N MET A 464 4.22 14.13 -25.21
CA MET A 464 3.97 15.36 -24.45
C MET A 464 3.14 16.36 -25.25
N LEU A 465 1.99 16.75 -24.69
CA LEU A 465 1.17 17.84 -25.18
C LEU A 465 1.69 19.18 -24.66
N GLU A 466 1.95 19.26 -23.34
CA GLU A 466 2.49 20.43 -22.65
C GLU A 466 3.02 20.00 -21.29
N GLY A 467 4.17 20.53 -20.88
CA GLY A 467 4.70 20.41 -19.52
C GLY A 467 5.05 21.79 -19.02
N LEU A 468 4.58 22.15 -17.83
CA LEU A 468 4.79 23.47 -17.26
C LEU A 468 4.91 23.40 -15.73
N LYS A 469 5.62 24.37 -15.16
CA LYS A 469 5.78 24.51 -13.71
C LYS A 469 4.98 25.70 -13.22
N THR A 470 4.02 25.47 -12.33
CA THR A 470 3.31 26.52 -11.62
C THR A 470 4.06 26.90 -10.34
N HIS A 471 3.52 27.84 -9.56
CA HIS A 471 4.07 28.15 -8.23
C HIS A 471 3.91 26.98 -7.25
N TYR A 472 2.91 26.14 -7.49
CA TYR A 472 2.52 25.07 -6.58
C TYR A 472 3.14 23.73 -6.96
N GLN A 473 3.18 23.43 -8.27
CA GLN A 473 3.48 22.09 -8.75
C GLN A 473 3.92 22.05 -10.22
N GLN A 474 4.55 20.95 -10.62
CA GLN A 474 4.74 20.55 -12.01
C GLN A 474 3.45 19.94 -12.56
N LEU A 475 3.02 20.38 -13.73
CA LEU A 475 1.81 19.95 -14.42
C LEU A 475 2.15 19.50 -15.84
N ASN A 476 1.79 18.28 -16.19
CA ASN A 476 2.04 17.72 -17.51
C ASN A 476 0.75 17.16 -18.13
N PHE A 477 0.66 17.28 -19.45
CA PHE A 477 -0.38 16.65 -20.26
C PHE A 477 0.29 15.80 -21.34
N ALA A 478 -0.14 14.55 -21.48
CA ALA A 478 0.36 13.60 -22.44
C ALA A 478 -0.77 13.02 -23.30
N PHE A 479 -0.45 12.58 -24.51
CA PHE A 479 -1.43 12.06 -25.48
C PHE A 479 -0.97 10.77 -26.14
N SER A 480 -1.84 9.77 -26.19
CA SER A 480 -1.62 8.52 -26.92
C SER A 480 -2.19 8.60 -28.35
N GLN A 481 -1.36 8.27 -29.34
CA GLN A 481 -1.78 8.22 -30.75
C GLN A 481 -2.65 7.00 -31.08
N GLU A 482 -2.59 5.94 -30.27
CA GLU A 482 -3.22 4.67 -30.57
C GLU A 482 -4.73 4.71 -30.33
N ASP A 483 -5.13 5.20 -29.16
CA ASP A 483 -6.51 5.23 -28.65
C ASP A 483 -7.07 6.66 -28.52
N GLY A 484 -6.23 7.68 -28.61
CA GLY A 484 -6.63 9.08 -28.44
C GLY A 484 -6.68 9.54 -26.98
N ASP A 485 -6.17 8.74 -26.04
CA ASP A 485 -6.21 9.02 -24.61
C ASP A 485 -5.37 10.25 -24.26
N ILE A 486 -5.92 11.13 -23.43
CA ILE A 486 -5.22 12.30 -22.87
C ILE A 486 -5.08 12.07 -21.38
N CYS A 487 -3.86 12.15 -20.88
CA CYS A 487 -3.55 11.99 -19.46
C CYS A 487 -2.95 13.27 -18.88
N MET A 488 -3.25 13.52 -17.61
CA MET A 488 -2.71 14.60 -16.80
C MET A 488 -2.03 14.01 -15.56
N ASP A 489 -0.81 14.44 -15.30
CA ASP A 489 -0.08 14.18 -14.07
C ASP A 489 0.33 15.48 -13.36
N LEU A 490 0.46 15.38 -12.04
CA LEU A 490 0.94 16.43 -11.14
C LEU A 490 2.12 15.86 -10.36
N GLU A 491 3.29 16.49 -10.44
CA GLU A 491 4.53 15.99 -9.82
C GLU A 491 4.76 14.49 -10.14
N ASP A 492 4.64 14.14 -11.42
CA ASP A 492 4.82 12.78 -11.97
C ASP A 492 3.83 11.73 -11.40
N THR A 493 2.78 12.20 -10.71
CA THR A 493 1.67 11.35 -10.24
C THR A 493 0.46 11.52 -11.15
N VAL A 494 0.07 10.43 -11.82
CA VAL A 494 -1.13 10.39 -12.66
C VAL A 494 -2.36 10.79 -11.86
N GLN A 495 -3.05 11.84 -12.32
CA GLN A 495 -4.30 12.30 -11.72
C GLN A 495 -5.49 11.71 -12.47
N ILE A 496 -5.55 11.94 -13.78
CA ILE A 496 -6.67 11.53 -14.62
C ILE A 496 -6.24 11.28 -16.06
N CYS A 497 -6.90 10.33 -16.72
CA CYS A 497 -6.91 10.20 -18.17
C CYS A 497 -8.34 10.20 -18.70
N SER A 498 -8.53 10.61 -19.95
CA SER A 498 -9.86 10.57 -20.58
C SER A 498 -10.42 9.15 -20.64
N SER A 499 -9.55 8.14 -20.80
CA SER A 499 -9.86 6.70 -20.79
C SER A 499 -10.62 6.20 -19.56
N TYR A 500 -10.43 6.82 -18.39
CA TYR A 500 -11.01 6.33 -17.13
C TYR A 500 -11.75 7.36 -16.29
N ARG A 501 -12.09 8.49 -16.88
CA ARG A 501 -12.87 9.55 -16.24
C ARG A 501 -14.06 9.06 -15.38
N PRO A 502 -14.91 8.09 -15.78
CA PRO A 502 -16.11 7.78 -15.00
C PRO A 502 -15.80 6.88 -13.79
N HIS A 503 -14.70 6.11 -13.81
CA HIS A 503 -14.26 5.26 -12.69
C HIS A 503 -14.04 6.07 -11.42
N TYR A 504 -13.51 7.28 -11.55
CA TYR A 504 -13.30 8.18 -10.43
C TYR A 504 -14.50 9.09 -10.16
N HIS A 505 -14.96 9.83 -11.17
CA HIS A 505 -15.92 10.92 -10.95
C HIS A 505 -17.35 10.44 -10.71
N GLU A 506 -17.80 9.37 -11.39
CA GLU A 506 -19.16 8.85 -11.15
C GLU A 506 -19.26 8.14 -9.81
N PHE A 507 -18.23 7.44 -9.37
CA PHE A 507 -18.24 6.78 -8.07
C PHE A 507 -18.17 7.80 -6.92
N SER A 508 -17.27 8.78 -7.01
CA SER A 508 -17.14 9.82 -5.98
C SER A 508 -18.37 10.74 -5.92
N SER A 509 -19.02 11.05 -7.05
CA SER A 509 -20.22 11.89 -7.07
C SER A 509 -21.51 11.08 -6.94
N HIS A 510 -21.78 10.18 -7.88
CA HIS A 510 -23.09 9.55 -8.05
C HIS A 510 -23.29 8.36 -7.12
N PHE A 511 -22.26 7.54 -6.86
CA PHE A 511 -22.41 6.46 -5.88
C PHE A 511 -22.57 7.01 -4.45
N ALA A 512 -21.78 8.02 -4.07
CA ALA A 512 -21.96 8.71 -2.77
C ALA A 512 -23.36 9.34 -2.63
N ALA A 513 -23.88 9.97 -3.69
CA ALA A 513 -25.21 10.57 -3.70
C ALA A 513 -26.36 9.58 -3.50
N ARG A 514 -26.16 8.28 -3.73
CA ARG A 514 -27.21 7.26 -3.49
C ARG A 514 -27.64 7.17 -2.03
N PHE A 515 -26.85 7.68 -1.10
CA PHE A 515 -27.19 7.71 0.32
C PHE A 515 -27.79 9.06 0.77
N VAL A 516 -27.96 10.00 -0.16
CA VAL A 516 -28.51 11.33 0.08
C VAL A 516 -29.86 11.45 -0.61
N ASP A 517 -30.89 11.91 0.11
CA ASP A 517 -32.27 11.95 -0.43
C ASP A 517 -32.45 13.01 -1.53
N ASN A 518 -31.79 14.16 -1.42
CA ASN A 518 -31.78 15.22 -2.43
C ASN A 518 -30.42 15.92 -2.41
N VAL A 519 -29.72 15.93 -3.55
CA VAL A 519 -28.42 16.62 -3.67
C VAL A 519 -28.65 18.10 -4.00
N LYS A 520 -28.43 19.00 -3.03
CA LYS A 520 -28.65 20.44 -3.19
C LYS A 520 -27.39 21.26 -3.02
N ASN A 521 -26.61 20.97 -1.98
CA ASN A 521 -25.39 21.68 -1.65
C ASN A 521 -24.22 20.69 -1.71
N VAL A 522 -23.29 20.93 -2.63
CA VAL A 522 -22.08 20.10 -2.78
C VAL A 522 -20.85 20.97 -2.59
N VAL A 523 -19.85 20.47 -1.87
CA VAL A 523 -18.51 21.06 -1.86
C VAL A 523 -17.52 20.00 -2.29
N PHE A 524 -16.61 20.37 -3.19
CA PHE A 524 -15.46 19.55 -3.54
C PHE A 524 -14.17 20.35 -3.31
N VAL A 525 -13.12 19.65 -2.88
CA VAL A 525 -11.83 20.24 -2.53
C VAL A 525 -10.76 19.52 -3.33
N GLY A 526 -9.96 20.26 -4.10
CA GLY A 526 -9.24 19.74 -5.26
C GLY A 526 -10.15 19.70 -6.49
N GLY A 527 -10.01 18.69 -7.35
CA GLY A 527 -10.85 18.53 -8.54
C GLY A 527 -10.66 19.63 -9.58
N GLY A 528 -9.44 20.15 -9.70
CA GLY A 528 -9.09 21.21 -10.65
C GLY A 528 -9.42 20.84 -12.11
N ASP A 529 -9.49 19.56 -12.47
CA ASP A 529 -9.92 19.13 -13.80
C ASP A 529 -11.38 19.50 -14.16
N SER A 530 -12.19 19.92 -13.18
CA SER A 530 -13.61 20.28 -13.33
C SER A 530 -14.53 19.14 -13.81
N MET A 531 -14.05 17.91 -13.88
CA MET A 531 -14.85 16.73 -14.21
C MET A 531 -15.79 16.37 -13.06
N MET A 532 -15.37 16.56 -11.80
CA MET A 532 -16.24 16.43 -10.64
C MET A 532 -17.43 17.41 -10.72
N LEU A 533 -17.14 18.68 -11.05
CA LEU A 533 -18.17 19.70 -11.24
C LEU A 533 -19.15 19.32 -12.36
N HIS A 534 -18.64 18.76 -13.46
CA HIS A 534 -19.47 18.28 -14.57
C HIS A 534 -20.48 17.20 -14.11
N GLU A 535 -20.06 16.24 -13.28
CA GLU A 535 -20.96 15.22 -12.72
C GLU A 535 -21.99 15.85 -11.77
N VAL A 536 -21.56 16.73 -10.87
CA VAL A 536 -22.43 17.40 -9.90
C VAL A 536 -23.50 18.28 -10.57
N LEU A 537 -23.17 18.95 -11.68
CA LEU A 537 -24.13 19.80 -12.40
C LEU A 537 -25.28 19.03 -13.06
N LYS A 538 -25.18 17.69 -13.16
CA LYS A 538 -26.27 16.85 -13.67
C LYS A 538 -27.47 16.79 -12.72
N TYR A 539 -27.29 17.07 -11.43
CA TYR A 539 -28.39 16.99 -10.45
C TYR A 539 -29.43 18.11 -10.65
N PRO A 540 -30.71 17.78 -10.94
CA PRO A 540 -31.76 18.78 -11.12
C PRO A 540 -32.08 19.57 -9.84
N SER A 541 -31.84 18.96 -8.67
CA SER A 541 -32.06 19.53 -7.35
C SER A 541 -30.94 20.46 -6.89
N LEU A 542 -29.81 20.52 -7.61
CA LEU A 542 -28.64 21.30 -7.20
C LEU A 542 -29.01 22.78 -7.02
N GLU A 543 -28.75 23.30 -5.83
CA GLU A 543 -28.91 24.70 -5.46
C GLU A 543 -27.56 25.42 -5.43
N LYS A 544 -26.49 24.76 -4.97
CA LYS A 544 -25.14 25.30 -4.87
C LYS A 544 -24.06 24.20 -5.00
N VAL A 545 -22.97 24.52 -5.70
CA VAL A 545 -21.73 23.74 -5.70
C VAL A 545 -20.53 24.66 -5.47
N VAL A 546 -19.67 24.29 -4.51
CA VAL A 546 -18.47 25.03 -4.13
C VAL A 546 -17.24 24.22 -4.48
N GLY A 547 -16.33 24.80 -5.27
CA GLY A 547 -15.02 24.22 -5.57
C GLY A 547 -13.91 24.99 -4.85
N LEU A 548 -13.14 24.30 -4.01
CA LEU A 548 -11.95 24.83 -3.36
C LEU A 548 -10.71 24.25 -4.06
N GLU A 549 -10.00 25.06 -4.82
CA GLU A 549 -8.85 24.61 -5.64
C GLU A 549 -7.64 25.49 -5.36
N LEU A 550 -6.45 24.91 -5.25
CA LEU A 550 -5.23 25.67 -5.00
C LEU A 550 -4.74 26.38 -6.26
N ASP A 551 -4.75 25.68 -7.40
CA ASP A 551 -4.05 26.09 -8.61
C ASP A 551 -5.04 26.28 -9.78
N GLN A 552 -5.35 27.54 -10.06
CA GLN A 552 -6.25 27.89 -11.17
C GLN A 552 -5.71 27.48 -12.55
N VAL A 553 -4.39 27.25 -12.69
CA VAL A 553 -3.81 26.81 -13.96
C VAL A 553 -4.31 25.41 -14.31
N VAL A 554 -4.48 24.52 -13.32
CA VAL A 554 -5.04 23.16 -13.52
C VAL A 554 -6.44 23.26 -14.14
N VAL A 555 -7.30 24.14 -13.61
CA VAL A 555 -8.65 24.39 -14.14
C VAL A 555 -8.64 24.85 -15.59
N ARG A 556 -7.79 25.83 -15.91
CA ARG A 556 -7.76 26.42 -17.25
C ARG A 556 -7.13 25.48 -18.28
N LYS A 557 -6.10 24.72 -17.91
CA LYS A 557 -5.46 23.74 -18.79
C LYS A 557 -6.35 22.52 -18.99
N SER A 558 -7.11 22.12 -17.99
CA SER A 558 -8.13 21.07 -18.15
C SER A 558 -9.24 21.50 -19.12
N PHE A 559 -9.69 22.76 -19.07
CA PHE A 559 -10.62 23.26 -20.08
C PHE A 559 -10.03 23.26 -21.51
N LYS A 560 -8.71 23.52 -21.64
CA LYS A 560 -8.00 23.47 -22.93
C LYS A 560 -7.93 22.05 -23.50
N TYR A 561 -7.60 21.05 -22.68
CA TYR A 561 -7.30 19.69 -23.13
C TYR A 561 -8.48 18.72 -23.03
N PHE A 562 -9.23 18.77 -21.93
CA PHE A 562 -10.40 17.90 -21.67
C PHE A 562 -11.75 18.56 -22.00
N HIS A 563 -11.75 19.84 -22.36
CA HIS A 563 -12.97 20.61 -22.64
C HIS A 563 -13.98 20.66 -21.48
N THR A 564 -13.51 20.44 -20.25
CA THR A 564 -14.29 20.52 -19.02
C THR A 564 -14.45 21.98 -18.59
N GLN A 565 -15.70 22.45 -18.56
CA GLN A 565 -16.01 23.85 -18.25
C GLN A 565 -16.04 24.09 -16.74
N PRO A 566 -15.35 25.10 -16.21
CA PRO A 566 -15.45 25.45 -14.79
C PRO A 566 -16.71 26.25 -14.44
N HIS A 567 -17.52 26.63 -15.45
CA HIS A 567 -18.82 27.29 -15.26
C HIS A 567 -18.79 28.54 -14.35
N PHE A 568 -17.79 29.42 -14.51
CA PHE A 568 -17.74 30.71 -13.79
C PHE A 568 -18.95 31.61 -14.05
N ASP A 569 -19.72 31.33 -15.11
CA ASP A 569 -20.96 32.00 -15.51
C ASP A 569 -22.23 31.47 -14.83
N ASN A 570 -22.13 30.34 -14.12
CA ASN A 570 -23.27 29.70 -13.48
C ASN A 570 -23.46 30.22 -12.05
N ASP A 571 -24.65 30.71 -11.72
CA ASP A 571 -24.96 31.30 -10.41
C ASP A 571 -24.97 30.29 -9.26
N LYS A 572 -25.04 28.99 -9.57
CA LYS A 572 -24.93 27.90 -8.60
C LYS A 572 -23.47 27.51 -8.29
N VAL A 573 -22.51 27.93 -9.10
CA VAL A 573 -21.11 27.49 -9.02
C VAL A 573 -20.28 28.56 -8.33
N GLU A 574 -19.53 28.14 -7.31
CA GLU A 574 -18.67 29.01 -6.53
C GLU A 574 -17.25 28.48 -6.45
N TRP A 575 -16.32 29.12 -7.15
CA TRP A 575 -14.90 28.80 -7.05
C TRP A 575 -14.19 29.69 -6.03
N TRP A 576 -13.33 29.05 -5.23
CA TRP A 576 -12.41 29.67 -4.29
C TRP A 576 -11.01 29.14 -4.60
N PHE A 577 -10.16 30.02 -5.15
CA PHE A 577 -8.78 29.70 -5.47
C PHE A 577 -7.86 30.08 -4.32
N GLY A 578 -7.06 29.13 -3.83
CA GLY A 578 -6.05 29.35 -2.80
C GLY A 578 -5.95 28.23 -1.77
N ASP A 579 -5.05 28.42 -0.81
CA ASP A 579 -4.75 27.44 0.25
C ASP A 579 -6.02 27.03 1.02
N ALA A 580 -6.26 25.72 1.15
CA ALA A 580 -7.42 25.18 1.85
C ALA A 580 -7.49 25.62 3.32
N THR A 581 -6.36 25.71 4.02
CA THR A 581 -6.30 26.16 5.42
C THR A 581 -6.75 27.61 5.58
N LYS A 582 -6.40 28.48 4.61
CA LYS A 582 -6.85 29.88 4.59
C LYS A 582 -8.31 29.98 4.14
N SER A 583 -8.69 29.21 3.11
CA SER A 583 -10.06 29.18 2.55
C SER A 583 -11.08 28.78 3.61
N LEU A 584 -10.82 27.69 4.34
CA LEU A 584 -11.71 27.18 5.39
C LEU A 584 -11.92 28.21 6.51
N LEU A 585 -10.94 29.05 6.83
CA LEU A 585 -11.12 30.12 7.83
C LEU A 585 -12.02 31.26 7.36
N LEU A 586 -12.19 31.43 6.04
CA LEU A 586 -12.99 32.50 5.44
C LEU A 586 -14.39 32.04 5.01
N LEU A 587 -14.68 30.73 5.04
CA LEU A 587 -15.98 30.23 4.63
C LEU A 587 -17.11 30.82 5.50
N PRO A 588 -18.24 31.19 4.88
CA PRO A 588 -19.39 31.73 5.61
C PRO A 588 -19.92 30.80 6.69
N LYS A 589 -20.42 31.34 7.79
CA LYS A 589 -21.00 30.55 8.89
C LYS A 589 -22.10 29.57 8.46
N ASP A 590 -22.92 29.95 7.49
CA ASP A 590 -24.04 29.14 7.00
C ASP A 590 -23.62 27.95 6.12
N TYR A 591 -22.33 27.84 5.77
CA TYR A 591 -21.77 26.71 5.02
C TYR A 591 -21.56 25.49 5.93
N TRP A 592 -21.24 25.72 7.19
CA TRP A 592 -20.97 24.69 8.18
C TRP A 592 -22.25 23.93 8.56
N GLY A 593 -22.24 22.61 8.41
CA GLY A 593 -23.41 21.78 8.64
C GLY A 593 -24.48 21.86 7.54
N SER A 594 -24.14 22.31 6.33
CA SER A 594 -25.13 22.60 5.27
C SER A 594 -24.97 21.76 4.00
N PHE A 595 -23.82 21.12 3.79
CA PHE A 595 -23.53 20.37 2.57
C PHE A 595 -24.07 18.94 2.64
N ASP A 596 -24.73 18.51 1.56
CA ASP A 596 -25.22 17.15 1.41
C ASP A 596 -24.10 16.20 0.97
N LEU A 597 -23.15 16.71 0.18
CA LEU A 597 -21.96 15.99 -0.25
C LEU A 597 -20.71 16.84 -0.02
N VAL A 598 -19.71 16.24 0.63
CA VAL A 598 -18.35 16.78 0.77
C VAL A 598 -17.40 15.81 0.06
N ILE A 599 -16.85 16.21 -1.08
CA ILE A 599 -15.98 15.38 -1.90
C ILE A 599 -14.54 15.84 -1.71
N VAL A 600 -13.68 14.95 -1.21
CA VAL A 600 -12.28 15.27 -0.92
C VAL A 600 -11.36 14.61 -1.93
N ASP A 601 -10.75 15.45 -2.77
CA ASP A 601 -9.81 15.08 -3.81
C ASP A 601 -8.44 15.71 -3.50
N LEU A 602 -7.88 15.30 -2.37
CA LEU A 602 -6.62 15.81 -1.83
C LEU A 602 -5.69 14.67 -1.41
N SER A 603 -4.39 14.92 -1.53
CA SER A 603 -3.35 14.03 -1.01
C SER A 603 -3.30 14.01 0.51
N GLU A 604 -2.84 12.89 1.08
CA GLU A 604 -2.75 12.66 2.53
C GLU A 604 -2.04 13.79 3.28
N THR A 605 -0.93 14.27 2.73
CA THR A 605 -0.09 15.32 3.33
C THR A 605 -0.85 16.62 3.59
N VAL A 606 -1.75 17.00 2.68
CA VAL A 606 -2.49 18.27 2.77
C VAL A 606 -3.57 18.20 3.86
N MET A 607 -4.20 17.04 4.04
CA MET A 607 -5.28 16.91 5.03
C MET A 607 -4.81 17.04 6.48
N ALA A 608 -3.55 16.70 6.76
CA ALA A 608 -2.96 16.82 8.09
C ALA A 608 -2.55 18.27 8.45
N PHE A 609 -2.67 19.23 7.53
CA PHE A 609 -2.33 20.62 7.80
C PHE A 609 -3.34 21.26 8.76
N SER A 610 -2.82 21.98 9.77
CA SER A 610 -3.65 22.62 10.78
C SER A 610 -4.40 23.83 10.21
N VAL A 611 -5.72 23.82 10.35
CA VAL A 611 -6.59 24.98 10.08
C VAL A 611 -6.69 25.86 11.33
N THR A 612 -6.80 25.23 12.51
CA THR A 612 -6.80 25.89 13.83
C THR A 612 -5.87 25.16 14.80
N GLU A 613 -5.76 25.62 16.06
CA GLU A 613 -5.01 24.88 17.10
C GLU A 613 -5.61 23.48 17.39
N GLU A 614 -6.87 23.24 17.05
CA GLU A 614 -7.64 22.05 17.42
C GLU A 614 -8.19 21.25 16.22
N LEU A 615 -8.09 21.78 15.00
CA LEU A 615 -8.66 21.18 13.78
C LEU A 615 -7.63 21.17 12.66
N ASP A 616 -7.48 20.03 12.00
CA ASP A 616 -6.84 19.93 10.70
C ASP A 616 -7.84 20.16 9.54
N VAL A 617 -7.38 19.99 8.31
CA VAL A 617 -8.23 20.14 7.11
C VAL A 617 -9.32 19.07 7.08
N PHE A 618 -9.01 17.82 7.43
CA PHE A 618 -10.00 16.73 7.42
C PHE A 618 -11.14 17.01 8.41
N ASP A 619 -10.80 17.39 9.65
CA ASP A 619 -11.76 17.77 10.70
C ASP A 619 -12.65 18.91 10.24
N ALA A 620 -12.07 19.94 9.62
CA ALA A 620 -12.82 21.09 9.12
C ALA A 620 -13.77 20.68 7.97
N LEU A 621 -13.33 19.85 7.03
CA LEU A 621 -14.21 19.37 5.95
C LEU A 621 -15.38 18.54 6.49
N ALA A 622 -15.15 17.71 7.52
CA ALA A 622 -16.23 16.97 8.17
C ALA A 622 -17.30 17.89 8.79
N LEU A 623 -16.92 19.07 9.30
CA LEU A 623 -17.86 20.05 9.86
C LEU A 623 -18.71 20.78 8.81
N LEU A 624 -18.33 20.76 7.53
CA LEU A 624 -19.15 21.30 6.44
C LEU A 624 -20.39 20.44 6.17
N LEU A 625 -20.26 19.14 6.44
CA LEU A 625 -21.30 18.16 6.18
C LEU A 625 -22.51 18.39 7.08
N ASN A 626 -23.70 18.34 6.47
CA ASN A 626 -24.93 18.27 7.25
C ASN A 626 -25.09 16.86 7.86
N PRO A 627 -25.93 16.69 8.91
CA PRO A 627 -26.00 15.41 9.61
C PRO A 627 -26.42 14.21 8.75
N ASP A 628 -27.20 14.44 7.69
CA ASP A 628 -27.70 13.42 6.77
C ASP A 628 -26.84 13.29 5.49
N GLY A 629 -25.77 14.10 5.39
CA GLY A 629 -24.88 14.16 4.24
C GLY A 629 -23.84 13.03 4.25
N VAL A 630 -23.11 12.94 3.14
CA VAL A 630 -21.99 12.00 2.96
C VAL A 630 -20.71 12.74 2.61
N MET A 631 -19.65 12.45 3.36
CA MET A 631 -18.29 12.81 2.99
C MET A 631 -17.66 11.62 2.26
N VAL A 632 -16.95 11.87 1.16
CA VAL A 632 -16.27 10.84 0.37
C VAL A 632 -14.82 11.22 0.13
N LYS A 633 -13.94 10.22 0.22
CA LYS A 633 -12.53 10.34 -0.11
C LYS A 633 -12.02 9.04 -0.77
N ASN A 634 -11.15 9.17 -1.76
CA ASN A 634 -10.39 8.07 -2.35
C ASN A 634 -9.24 7.59 -1.43
N GLU A 635 -8.73 6.37 -1.67
CA GLU A 635 -7.66 5.72 -0.88
C GLU A 635 -8.15 5.08 0.44
N HIS A 636 -7.26 4.42 1.18
CA HIS A 636 -7.58 3.66 2.39
C HIS A 636 -7.68 4.56 3.64
N TYR A 637 -8.79 5.28 3.76
CA TYR A 637 -9.10 6.19 4.89
C TYR A 637 -10.09 5.60 5.92
N MET A 638 -10.30 4.29 5.94
CA MET A 638 -11.36 3.64 6.72
C MET A 638 -11.28 3.96 8.23
N ASP A 639 -10.08 3.93 8.81
CA ASP A 639 -9.89 4.18 10.25
C ASP A 639 -10.13 5.65 10.61
N THR A 640 -9.48 6.59 9.92
CA THR A 640 -9.65 8.04 10.13
C THR A 640 -11.11 8.47 9.93
N MET A 641 -11.78 7.94 8.90
CA MET A 641 -13.20 8.19 8.67
C MET A 641 -14.05 7.65 9.83
N SER A 642 -13.71 6.47 10.37
CA SER A 642 -14.45 5.81 11.46
C SER A 642 -14.25 6.47 12.84
N GLU A 643 -13.17 7.23 13.01
CA GLU A 643 -12.99 8.09 14.18
C GLU A 643 -13.84 9.36 14.12
N THR A 644 -14.26 9.77 12.92
CA THR A 644 -14.93 11.04 12.67
C THR A 644 -16.44 10.88 12.52
N PHE A 645 -16.88 9.77 11.93
CA PHE A 645 -18.28 9.52 11.57
C PHE A 645 -18.86 8.28 12.25
N ASP A 646 -20.16 8.30 12.51
CA ASP A 646 -20.88 7.17 13.13
C ASP A 646 -21.13 6.00 12.17
N TYR A 647 -21.15 6.26 10.87
CA TYR A 647 -21.28 5.24 9.82
C TYR A 647 -20.17 5.43 8.81
N THR A 648 -19.51 4.35 8.44
CA THR A 648 -18.49 4.33 7.39
C THR A 648 -18.68 3.16 6.44
N LEU A 649 -18.38 3.41 5.16
CA LEU A 649 -18.48 2.43 4.08
C LEU A 649 -17.21 2.51 3.23
N GLN A 650 -16.61 1.37 2.95
CA GLN A 650 -15.59 1.23 1.92
C GLN A 650 -16.21 0.62 0.67
N VAL A 651 -15.99 1.30 -0.45
CA VAL A 651 -16.43 0.91 -1.78
C VAL A 651 -15.21 0.55 -2.61
N TYR A 652 -15.32 -0.56 -3.34
CA TYR A 652 -14.25 -1.07 -4.19
C TYR A 652 -14.71 -1.22 -5.64
N LEU A 653 -13.93 -0.64 -6.56
CA LEU A 653 -14.09 -0.79 -7.99
C LEU A 653 -12.82 -1.41 -8.56
N ASP A 654 -12.95 -2.61 -9.14
CA ASP A 654 -11.83 -3.45 -9.56
C ASP A 654 -11.56 -3.40 -11.08
N GLN A 655 -12.05 -2.36 -11.75
CA GLN A 655 -12.01 -2.17 -13.21
C GLN A 655 -11.33 -0.87 -13.63
N ASN A 656 -10.46 -0.27 -12.80
CA ASN A 656 -9.82 1.00 -13.16
C ASN A 656 -8.63 0.75 -14.11
N PRO A 657 -8.66 1.20 -15.37
CA PRO A 657 -7.68 0.82 -16.37
C PRO A 657 -6.27 1.35 -16.13
N LYS A 658 -6.09 2.36 -15.25
CA LYS A 658 -4.75 2.90 -14.96
C LYS A 658 -4.15 2.40 -13.65
N ILE A 659 -4.95 2.34 -12.59
CA ILE A 659 -4.49 1.95 -11.24
C ILE A 659 -4.99 0.56 -10.80
N CYS A 660 -5.55 -0.23 -11.73
CA CYS A 660 -6.22 -1.52 -11.52
C CYS A 660 -7.52 -1.42 -10.72
N SER A 661 -7.46 -0.80 -9.55
CA SER A 661 -8.58 -0.68 -8.66
C SER A 661 -8.66 0.67 -7.96
N GLN A 662 -9.90 1.08 -7.69
CA GLN A 662 -10.23 2.33 -7.03
C GLN A 662 -10.98 2.03 -5.73
N CYS A 663 -10.36 2.42 -4.62
CA CYS A 663 -10.99 2.41 -3.30
C CYS A 663 -11.57 3.79 -2.99
N MET A 664 -12.77 3.83 -2.40
CA MET A 664 -13.38 5.04 -1.85
C MET A 664 -13.98 4.77 -0.48
N ILE A 665 -13.80 5.70 0.45
CA ILE A 665 -14.33 5.65 1.81
C ILE A 665 -15.36 6.74 1.99
N PHE A 666 -16.54 6.35 2.47
CA PHE A 666 -17.66 7.22 2.73
C PHE A 666 -17.87 7.33 4.24
N GLY A 667 -18.22 8.51 4.72
CA GLY A 667 -18.53 8.80 6.12
C GLY A 667 -19.82 9.59 6.27
N SER A 668 -20.64 9.23 7.27
CA SER A 668 -21.84 9.98 7.65
C SER A 668 -22.17 9.81 9.14
N ASN A 669 -22.83 10.81 9.72
CA ASN A 669 -23.33 10.74 11.10
C ASN A 669 -24.76 10.17 11.20
N LYS A 670 -25.49 10.07 10.09
CA LYS A 670 -26.85 9.50 10.07
C LYS A 670 -27.17 8.60 8.88
N ALA A 671 -26.48 8.74 7.75
CA ALA A 671 -26.68 7.85 6.63
C ALA A 671 -26.09 6.48 6.97
N ASP A 672 -26.95 5.58 7.45
CA ASP A 672 -26.60 4.20 7.69
C ASP A 672 -26.46 3.46 6.35
N PHE A 673 -25.22 3.36 5.87
CA PHE A 673 -24.92 2.83 4.54
C PHE A 673 -25.41 1.38 4.31
N PHE A 674 -25.53 0.58 5.37
CA PHE A 674 -25.98 -0.81 5.26
C PHE A 674 -27.50 -0.94 5.24
N HIS A 675 -28.21 -0.04 5.93
CA HIS A 675 -29.67 -0.12 6.07
C HIS A 675 -30.43 0.80 5.14
N LYS A 676 -29.80 1.88 4.69
CA LYS A 676 -30.45 2.90 3.88
C LYS A 676 -30.58 2.40 2.43
N PRO A 677 -31.80 2.35 1.87
CA PRO A 677 -31.98 2.04 0.45
C PRO A 677 -31.30 3.07 -0.44
N LEU A 678 -30.69 2.61 -1.53
CA LEU A 678 -30.07 3.48 -2.52
C LEU A 678 -31.11 4.37 -3.22
N VAL A 679 -30.77 5.65 -3.36
CA VAL A 679 -31.62 6.68 -3.99
C VAL A 679 -31.19 6.87 -5.45
N GLU A 680 -32.16 6.85 -6.36
CA GLU A 680 -31.96 7.18 -7.78
C GLU A 680 -32.27 8.65 -8.03
N HIS A 681 -31.29 9.39 -8.59
CA HIS A 681 -31.39 10.83 -8.84
C HIS A 681 -31.71 11.17 -10.29
N GLY A 682 -31.77 10.16 -11.18
CA GLY A 682 -32.12 10.35 -12.60
C GLY A 682 -31.06 11.10 -13.39
N VAL A 683 -29.80 10.94 -13.01
CA VAL A 683 -28.62 11.46 -13.72
C VAL A 683 -28.12 10.45 -14.73
N GLU A 684 -27.56 10.93 -15.83
CA GLU A 684 -26.97 10.08 -16.87
C GLU A 684 -25.52 9.70 -16.50
N THR A 685 -25.24 8.40 -16.48
CA THR A 685 -23.94 7.78 -16.14
C THR A 685 -23.47 6.89 -17.28
N LEU A 686 -22.14 6.73 -17.41
CA LEU A 686 -21.48 5.89 -18.41
C LEU A 686 -21.04 4.54 -17.85
N LEU A 687 -20.53 4.54 -16.61
CA LEU A 687 -20.02 3.33 -15.95
C LEU A 687 -20.97 2.84 -14.87
N LEU A 688 -21.53 3.76 -14.07
CA LEU A 688 -22.34 3.38 -12.93
C LEU A 688 -23.76 2.96 -13.37
N GLU A 689 -24.10 1.69 -13.19
CA GLU A 689 -25.42 1.12 -13.52
C GLU A 689 -26.55 1.78 -12.71
N PRO A 690 -27.73 2.09 -13.29
CA PRO A 690 -28.88 2.61 -12.54
C PRO A 690 -29.28 1.72 -11.36
N VAL A 691 -29.79 2.30 -10.27
CA VAL A 691 -30.10 1.55 -9.03
C VAL A 691 -31.08 0.40 -9.28
N ASN A 692 -32.05 0.58 -10.19
CA ASN A 692 -33.05 -0.43 -10.53
C ASN A 692 -32.52 -1.56 -11.43
N GLU A 693 -31.29 -1.47 -11.92
CA GLU A 693 -30.64 -2.45 -12.79
C GLU A 693 -29.52 -3.24 -12.05
N LEU A 694 -29.14 -2.82 -10.84
CA LEU A 694 -28.20 -3.55 -10.00
C LEU A 694 -28.74 -4.95 -9.68
N GLU A 695 -27.91 -5.98 -9.88
CA GLU A 695 -28.23 -7.35 -9.47
C GLU A 695 -28.24 -7.48 -7.93
N ASP A 696 -27.36 -6.73 -7.26
CA ASP A 696 -27.27 -6.60 -5.81
C ASP A 696 -26.95 -5.13 -5.44
N GLU A 697 -27.67 -4.57 -4.47
CA GLU A 697 -27.43 -3.21 -3.96
C GLU A 697 -26.07 -3.07 -3.25
N TYR A 698 -25.49 -4.18 -2.77
CA TYR A 698 -24.18 -4.23 -2.12
C TYR A 698 -23.03 -4.57 -3.06
N LYS A 699 -23.24 -4.60 -4.39
CA LYS A 699 -22.26 -5.02 -5.41
C LYS A 699 -20.85 -4.44 -5.21
N TYR A 700 -20.74 -3.19 -4.78
CA TYR A 700 -19.46 -2.49 -4.61
C TYR A 700 -19.00 -2.38 -3.15
N PHE A 701 -19.75 -2.93 -2.19
CA PHE A 701 -19.42 -2.82 -0.77
C PHE A 701 -18.28 -3.78 -0.45
N HIS A 702 -17.29 -3.27 0.27
CA HIS A 702 -16.18 -4.08 0.78
C HIS A 702 -16.20 -4.16 2.30
N ASP A 703 -16.22 -3.00 2.97
CA ASP A 703 -16.34 -2.88 4.44
C ASP A 703 -17.47 -1.93 4.83
N VAL A 704 -18.13 -2.21 5.95
CA VAL A 704 -19.06 -1.29 6.62
C VAL A 704 -18.76 -1.27 8.11
N ARG A 705 -18.78 -0.09 8.74
CA ARG A 705 -18.71 0.02 10.20
C ARG A 705 -19.75 0.99 10.74
N ARG A 706 -20.29 0.64 11.90
CA ARG A 706 -21.06 1.50 12.79
C ARG A 706 -20.24 1.80 14.03
N ASN A 707 -19.91 3.06 14.21
CA ASN A 707 -19.00 3.55 15.22
C ASN A 707 -19.76 4.16 16.41
N ASP A 708 -19.29 3.88 17.62
CA ASP A 708 -19.87 4.39 18.86
C ASP A 708 -19.01 5.56 19.37
N ALA A 709 -19.49 6.78 19.14
CA ALA A 709 -18.79 8.01 19.51
C ALA A 709 -18.50 8.11 21.02
N MET A 710 -19.40 7.58 21.86
CA MET A 710 -19.22 7.58 23.33
C MET A 710 -18.09 6.64 23.74
N LYS A 711 -18.06 5.41 23.20
CA LYS A 711 -16.97 4.45 23.46
C LYS A 711 -15.63 4.93 22.95
N GLN A 712 -15.62 5.66 21.83
CA GLN A 712 -14.41 6.28 21.29
C GLN A 712 -13.95 7.52 22.08
N GLY A 713 -14.75 8.00 23.05
CA GLY A 713 -14.45 9.24 23.77
C GLY A 713 -14.55 10.51 22.89
N LYS A 714 -15.23 10.41 21.74
CA LYS A 714 -15.42 11.50 20.76
C LYS A 714 -16.74 12.26 20.99
N CYS A 715 -17.37 12.03 22.14
CA CYS A 715 -18.49 12.83 22.62
C CYS A 715 -17.98 14.02 23.42
N ASN A 716 -18.53 15.22 23.13
CA ASN A 716 -18.16 16.53 23.70
C ASN A 716 -17.06 17.30 22.96
N LEU A 717 -17.21 17.51 21.64
CA LEU A 717 -16.45 18.50 20.85
C LEU A 717 -16.73 19.98 21.26
N ASN A 718 -17.21 20.23 22.48
CA ASN A 718 -17.64 21.55 22.91
C ASN A 718 -16.43 22.39 23.33
N THR A 719 -15.59 22.78 22.36
CA THR A 719 -14.59 23.82 22.57
C THR A 719 -15.33 25.15 22.53
N GLN A 720 -15.51 25.75 23.71
CA GLN A 720 -15.83 27.17 23.79
C GLN A 720 -14.80 27.87 22.91
N LYS A 721 -15.20 28.46 21.76
CA LYS A 721 -14.37 29.40 21.00
C LYS A 721 -13.70 30.27 22.06
N LYS A 722 -12.40 30.08 22.31
CA LYS A 722 -11.68 30.95 23.24
C LYS A 722 -11.97 32.34 22.71
N ASN A 723 -12.41 33.25 23.57
CA ASN A 723 -12.58 34.64 23.18
C ASN A 723 -11.20 35.15 22.76
N GLU A 724 -10.87 35.00 21.48
CA GLU A 724 -9.68 35.58 20.91
C GLU A 724 -9.88 37.09 21.01
N THR A 725 -9.10 37.68 21.91
CA THR A 725 -9.04 39.12 22.15
C THR A 725 -8.07 39.82 21.21
N GLU A 726 -7.36 39.06 20.36
CA GLU A 726 -6.31 39.54 19.49
C GLU A 726 -6.36 38.82 18.14
N GLN A 727 -6.30 39.59 17.05
CA GLN A 727 -6.21 39.05 15.68
C GLN A 727 -4.81 38.49 15.48
N LYS A 728 -4.69 37.17 15.26
CA LYS A 728 -3.41 36.49 14.99
C LYS A 728 -3.01 36.52 13.51
N LYS A 729 -3.98 36.34 12.60
CA LYS A 729 -3.79 36.36 11.15
C LYS A 729 -4.81 37.29 10.51
N SER A 730 -4.45 37.91 9.40
CA SER A 730 -5.37 38.65 8.54
C SER A 730 -5.46 37.94 7.19
N ALA A 731 -6.66 37.55 6.79
CA ALA A 731 -6.94 36.94 5.50
C ALA A 731 -8.02 37.75 4.79
N GLY A 732 -8.02 37.70 3.46
CA GLY A 732 -8.87 38.50 2.60
C GLY A 732 -9.45 37.68 1.45
N LEU A 733 -10.46 38.23 0.78
CA LEU A 733 -11.05 37.65 -0.43
C LEU A 733 -11.01 38.64 -1.57
N LEU A 734 -10.43 38.22 -2.69
CA LEU A 734 -10.50 38.94 -3.95
C LEU A 734 -11.59 38.32 -4.81
N HIS A 735 -12.74 38.99 -4.89
CA HIS A 735 -13.82 38.64 -5.79
C HIS A 735 -13.49 39.16 -7.20
N ILE A 736 -13.41 38.25 -8.16
CA ILE A 736 -13.25 38.57 -9.57
C ILE A 736 -14.63 38.56 -10.23
N LEU A 737 -14.95 39.62 -10.97
CA LEU A 737 -16.15 39.69 -11.80
C LEU A 737 -15.78 40.19 -13.20
N ASP A 738 -16.07 39.35 -14.18
CA ASP A 738 -16.03 39.69 -15.60
C ASP A 738 -17.48 39.91 -16.06
N ALA A 739 -17.85 41.18 -16.23
CA ALA A 739 -19.22 41.58 -16.52
C ALA A 739 -19.38 41.88 -18.02
N GLU A 740 -20.00 40.94 -18.75
CA GLU A 740 -20.21 41.04 -20.20
C GLU A 740 -21.62 41.51 -20.56
N ASP A 741 -21.82 41.91 -21.83
CA ASP A 741 -23.12 42.32 -22.37
C ASP A 741 -23.80 43.47 -21.59
N LEU A 742 -23.01 44.42 -21.10
CA LEU A 742 -23.47 45.47 -20.20
C LEU A 742 -24.57 46.35 -20.82
N GLY A 743 -25.65 46.55 -20.05
CA GLY A 743 -26.83 47.34 -20.44
C GLY A 743 -26.75 48.84 -20.11
N VAL A 744 -25.62 49.31 -19.58
CA VAL A 744 -25.37 50.71 -19.19
C VAL A 744 -24.38 51.40 -20.11
N SER A 745 -24.30 52.74 -20.04
CA SER A 745 -23.22 53.49 -20.67
C SER A 745 -21.91 53.19 -19.95
N LEU A 746 -20.87 52.85 -20.71
CA LEU A 746 -19.55 52.52 -20.18
C LEU A 746 -18.66 53.76 -20.21
N ASP A 747 -18.81 54.57 -19.17
CA ASP A 747 -17.95 55.71 -18.85
C ASP A 747 -17.65 55.73 -17.34
N LYS A 748 -16.55 56.39 -16.96
CA LYS A 748 -16.03 56.40 -15.59
C LYS A 748 -17.09 56.83 -14.56
N GLU A 749 -17.86 57.88 -14.88
CA GLU A 749 -18.87 58.44 -13.97
C GLU A 749 -20.06 57.47 -13.77
N THR A 750 -20.49 56.80 -14.84
CA THR A 750 -21.57 55.82 -14.76
C THR A 750 -21.19 54.59 -13.94
N VAL A 751 -19.99 54.03 -14.18
CA VAL A 751 -19.50 52.84 -13.43
C VAL A 751 -19.20 53.19 -11.98
N GLU A 752 -18.59 54.34 -11.70
CA GLU A 752 -18.37 54.81 -10.32
C GLU A 752 -19.70 54.97 -9.56
N LYS A 753 -20.72 55.55 -10.18
CA LYS A 753 -22.06 55.65 -9.57
C LYS A 753 -22.70 54.30 -9.31
N ALA A 754 -22.52 53.32 -10.20
CA ALA A 754 -23.02 51.96 -10.02
C ALA A 754 -22.37 51.30 -8.79
N ILE A 755 -21.05 51.37 -8.68
CA ILE A 755 -20.31 50.79 -7.54
C ILE A 755 -20.70 51.49 -6.23
N LEU A 756 -20.78 52.83 -6.21
CA LEU A 756 -21.20 53.59 -5.03
C LEU A 756 -22.66 53.31 -4.62
N ALA A 757 -23.55 53.07 -5.59
CA ALA A 757 -24.93 52.68 -5.32
C ALA A 757 -25.00 51.28 -4.68
N ALA A 758 -24.20 50.33 -5.16
CA ALA A 758 -24.06 49.00 -4.56
C ALA A 758 -23.45 49.08 -3.15
N ALA A 759 -22.32 49.78 -2.98
CA ALA A 759 -21.64 49.99 -1.69
C ALA A 759 -22.58 50.58 -0.62
N LYS A 760 -23.42 51.54 -1.01
CA LYS A 760 -24.40 52.15 -0.10
C LYS A 760 -25.47 51.17 0.38
N LYS A 761 -25.85 50.16 -0.42
CA LYS A 761 -26.87 49.16 -0.03
C LYS A 761 -26.33 48.21 1.05
N ILE A 762 -25.05 47.85 0.96
CA ILE A 762 -24.38 46.92 1.89
C ILE A 762 -23.72 47.63 3.09
N GLY A 763 -23.55 48.96 3.02
CA GLY A 763 -23.03 49.76 4.13
C GLY A 763 -21.53 50.05 4.10
N PHE A 764 -20.85 49.83 2.97
CA PHE A 764 -19.40 50.07 2.84
C PHE A 764 -19.07 51.57 2.88
N THR A 765 -17.99 51.92 3.58
CA THR A 765 -17.64 53.32 3.87
C THR A 765 -16.47 53.78 3.01
N LYS A 766 -16.72 54.70 2.06
CA LYS A 766 -15.68 55.19 1.13
C LYS A 766 -14.60 56.00 1.84
N ILE A 767 -13.34 55.73 1.50
CA ILE A 767 -12.14 56.47 1.91
C ILE A 767 -11.60 57.30 0.73
N GLU A 768 -11.10 58.50 1.02
CA GLU A 768 -10.44 59.36 0.03
C GLU A 768 -8.90 59.19 0.11
N PRO A 769 -8.16 59.33 -1.00
CA PRO A 769 -6.71 59.12 -1.00
C PRO A 769 -5.96 60.17 -0.17
N ASN A 770 -4.85 59.76 0.43
CA ASN A 770 -3.95 60.63 1.18
C ASN A 770 -3.24 61.62 0.26
N ASN A 771 -3.48 62.91 0.47
CA ASN A 771 -2.87 64.00 -0.29
C ASN A 771 -1.62 64.60 0.39
N ASP A 772 -1.04 63.89 1.36
CA ASP A 772 0.09 64.38 2.16
C ASP A 772 1.41 64.43 1.37
N LYS A 773 2.21 65.48 1.63
CA LYS A 773 3.50 65.71 0.94
C LYS A 773 4.55 64.62 1.17
N ILE A 774 4.36 63.76 2.17
CA ILE A 774 5.28 62.68 2.56
C ILE A 774 5.25 61.53 1.54
N TYR A 775 4.08 61.27 0.95
CA TYR A 775 3.83 60.22 -0.04
C TYR A 775 3.73 60.76 -1.48
N ALA A 776 3.94 62.06 -1.66
CA ALA A 776 3.97 62.69 -2.98
C ALA A 776 5.24 62.26 -3.74
N SER A 777 5.13 61.28 -4.62
CA SER A 777 6.18 60.94 -5.59
C SER A 777 6.49 62.15 -6.48
N ALA A 778 7.74 62.23 -6.94
CA ALA A 778 8.22 63.38 -7.70
C ALA A 778 7.49 63.50 -9.05
N LYS A 779 6.59 64.50 -9.15
CA LYS A 779 6.01 65.07 -10.39
C LYS A 779 6.16 64.23 -11.68
N THR A 780 5.13 63.49 -12.03
CA THR A 780 4.85 62.99 -13.39
C THR A 780 3.76 63.83 -14.07
N LYS A 781 3.92 65.17 -14.11
CA LYS A 781 3.17 66.00 -15.08
C LYS A 781 4.11 66.40 -16.21
N ALA A 782 3.91 65.80 -17.39
CA ALA A 782 4.39 66.38 -18.63
C ALA A 782 3.47 67.55 -18.99
N ASP A 783 4.06 68.73 -19.21
CA ASP A 783 3.39 69.86 -19.85
C ASP A 783 3.02 69.45 -21.29
N GLY A 784 1.77 69.03 -21.55
CA GLY A 784 1.29 68.71 -22.89
C GLY A 784 -0.14 68.13 -22.90
N ASN A 785 -0.98 68.62 -23.81
CA ASN A 785 -2.43 68.39 -23.91
C ASN A 785 -2.88 66.97 -24.34
N ASP A 786 -2.13 65.92 -24.04
CA ASP A 786 -2.55 64.52 -24.30
C ASP A 786 -2.55 63.76 -22.98
N GLU A 787 -3.55 64.00 -22.12
CA GLU A 787 -3.85 63.11 -20.99
C GLU A 787 -4.36 61.77 -21.55
N PRO A 788 -3.71 60.63 -21.25
CA PRO A 788 -4.31 59.34 -21.52
C PRO A 788 -5.61 59.27 -20.69
N LYS A 789 -6.75 59.10 -21.37
CA LYS A 789 -8.04 58.89 -20.71
C LYS A 789 -7.99 57.54 -19.99
N SER A 790 -7.62 57.54 -18.70
CA SER A 790 -7.70 56.34 -17.85
C SER A 790 -9.13 55.78 -17.91
N THR A 791 -9.25 54.51 -18.29
CA THR A 791 -10.49 53.74 -18.34
C THR A 791 -10.73 52.95 -17.04
N MET A 792 -9.99 53.28 -15.96
CA MET A 792 -10.05 52.63 -14.66
C MET A 792 -10.81 53.48 -13.63
N VAL A 793 -11.69 52.83 -12.85
CA VAL A 793 -12.37 53.37 -11.67
C VAL A 793 -11.80 52.70 -10.45
N ASN A 794 -11.31 53.49 -9.48
CA ASN A 794 -10.73 52.99 -8.23
C ASN A 794 -11.49 53.60 -7.06
N LEU A 795 -12.03 52.76 -6.19
CA LEU A 795 -12.75 53.15 -4.98
C LEU A 795 -12.23 52.29 -3.82
N VAL A 796 -11.76 52.95 -2.76
CA VAL A 796 -11.31 52.29 -1.53
C VAL A 796 -12.32 52.56 -0.42
N PHE A 797 -12.56 51.55 0.40
CA PHE A 797 -13.49 51.55 1.52
C PHE A 797 -12.76 51.07 2.79
N GLU A 798 -13.33 51.31 3.97
CA GLU A 798 -12.79 50.75 5.22
C GLU A 798 -12.70 49.22 5.17
N GLU A 799 -13.67 48.58 4.51
CA GLU A 799 -13.83 47.14 4.44
C GLU A 799 -13.09 46.47 3.26
N GLY A 800 -12.58 47.25 2.30
CA GLY A 800 -12.03 46.69 1.06
C GLY A 800 -11.77 47.72 -0.04
N TYR A 801 -11.58 47.27 -1.28
CA TYR A 801 -11.47 48.13 -2.46
C TYR A 801 -12.22 47.53 -3.66
N VAL A 802 -12.64 48.40 -4.57
CA VAL A 802 -13.13 48.02 -5.90
C VAL A 802 -12.30 48.73 -6.96
N THR A 803 -11.73 47.96 -7.88
CA THR A 803 -11.19 48.50 -9.12
C THR A 803 -11.94 47.95 -10.32
N ALA A 804 -12.33 48.82 -11.25
CA ALA A 804 -13.06 48.43 -12.45
C ALA A 804 -12.39 48.99 -13.69
N ARG A 805 -12.00 48.10 -14.61
CA ARG A 805 -11.43 48.44 -15.93
C ARG A 805 -12.51 48.32 -16.99
N ILE A 806 -12.73 49.39 -17.74
CA ILE A 806 -13.88 49.52 -18.64
C ILE A 806 -13.44 49.40 -20.10
N TYR A 807 -14.17 48.58 -20.87
CA TYR A 807 -13.95 48.36 -22.30
C TYR A 807 -15.25 48.65 -23.08
N PRO A 808 -15.53 49.93 -23.39
CA PRO A 808 -16.80 50.36 -23.99
C PRO A 808 -17.14 49.68 -25.32
N GLU A 809 -16.13 49.41 -26.14
CA GLU A 809 -16.25 48.80 -27.45
C GLU A 809 -16.70 47.33 -27.40
N TYR A 810 -16.46 46.64 -26.28
CA TYR A 810 -16.85 45.25 -26.06
C TYR A 810 -18.04 45.12 -25.10
N LYS A 811 -18.60 46.23 -24.61
CA LYS A 811 -19.62 46.24 -23.55
C LYS A 811 -19.21 45.41 -22.33
N TYR A 812 -17.96 45.55 -21.92
CA TYR A 812 -17.32 44.73 -20.91
C TYR A 812 -16.71 45.59 -19.80
N ALA A 813 -16.81 45.11 -18.56
CA ALA A 813 -16.09 45.67 -17.42
C ALA A 813 -15.45 44.55 -16.59
N ALA A 814 -14.15 44.69 -16.36
CA ALA A 814 -13.36 43.81 -15.51
C ALA A 814 -13.33 44.41 -14.09
N VAL A 815 -14.03 43.80 -13.15
CA VAL A 815 -14.13 44.27 -11.76
C VAL A 815 -13.30 43.37 -10.84
N ASP A 816 -12.50 43.99 -9.98
CA ASP A 816 -11.78 43.38 -8.87
C ASP A 816 -12.33 43.97 -7.58
N LEU A 817 -12.89 43.14 -6.70
CA LEU A 817 -13.38 43.53 -5.39
C LEU A 817 -12.54 42.81 -4.33
N GLY A 818 -11.59 43.52 -3.72
CA GLY A 818 -10.82 43.01 -2.58
C GLY A 818 -11.54 43.33 -1.28
N VAL A 819 -11.75 42.34 -0.42
CA VAL A 819 -12.48 42.43 0.84
C VAL A 819 -11.59 41.90 1.96
N TRP A 820 -11.36 42.73 2.98
CA TRP A 820 -10.64 42.35 4.22
C TRP A 820 -11.49 42.62 5.47
N GLY A 821 -12.74 43.04 5.26
CA GLY A 821 -13.74 43.23 6.29
C GLY A 821 -15.14 43.16 5.68
N SER A 822 -16.14 42.92 6.51
CA SER A 822 -17.50 42.60 6.10
C SER A 822 -17.60 41.43 5.08
N PHE A 823 -16.86 40.33 5.28
CA PHE A 823 -16.77 39.16 4.37
C PHE A 823 -18.13 38.61 3.94
N GLN A 824 -19.10 38.50 4.84
CA GLN A 824 -20.45 38.01 4.55
C GLN A 824 -21.20 38.83 3.49
N ASN A 825 -20.77 40.07 3.23
CA ASN A 825 -21.36 40.95 2.24
C ASN A 825 -20.59 41.00 0.91
N GLY A 826 -19.40 40.36 0.81
CA GLY A 826 -18.55 40.43 -0.39
C GLY A 826 -19.24 39.89 -1.65
N ASP A 827 -19.90 38.74 -1.54
CA ASP A 827 -20.64 38.14 -2.66
C ASP A 827 -21.86 38.95 -3.06
N GLU A 828 -22.63 39.45 -2.09
CA GLU A 828 -23.76 40.32 -2.34
C GLU A 828 -23.29 41.64 -2.97
N PHE A 829 -22.12 42.17 -2.57
CA PHE A 829 -21.55 43.37 -3.19
C PHE A 829 -21.21 43.13 -4.66
N ARG A 830 -20.50 42.03 -4.97
CA ARG A 830 -20.20 41.63 -6.36
C ARG A 830 -21.48 41.52 -7.17
N LYS A 831 -22.50 40.86 -6.63
CA LYS A 831 -23.80 40.67 -7.29
C LYS A 831 -24.52 42.00 -7.54
N LEU A 832 -24.56 42.89 -6.55
CA LEU A 832 -25.15 44.22 -6.70
C LEU A 832 -24.40 45.07 -7.74
N ILE A 833 -23.07 44.97 -7.82
CA ILE A 833 -22.29 45.64 -8.87
C ILE A 833 -22.73 45.11 -10.24
N ALA A 834 -22.80 43.79 -10.42
CA ALA A 834 -23.28 43.15 -11.64
C ALA A 834 -24.70 43.63 -12.04
N GLU A 835 -25.63 43.69 -11.08
CA GLU A 835 -27.00 44.18 -11.28
C GLU A 835 -27.06 45.67 -11.69
N GLU A 836 -26.30 46.54 -11.01
CA GLU A 836 -26.24 47.98 -11.32
C GLU A 836 -25.59 48.24 -12.69
N LEU A 837 -24.62 47.41 -13.09
CA LEU A 837 -24.03 47.42 -14.44
C LEU A 837 -24.96 46.77 -15.50
N LYS A 838 -26.02 46.08 -15.08
CA LYS A 838 -26.98 45.36 -15.93
C LYS A 838 -26.28 44.37 -16.86
N THR A 839 -25.35 43.60 -16.30
CA THR A 839 -24.72 42.47 -17.00
C THR A 839 -25.76 41.41 -17.32
N LYS A 840 -25.59 40.74 -18.47
CA LYS A 840 -26.40 39.56 -18.83
C LYS A 840 -25.65 38.26 -18.69
N THR A 841 -24.32 38.33 -18.76
CA THR A 841 -23.43 37.18 -18.80
C THR A 841 -22.29 37.47 -17.82
N PRO A 842 -22.55 37.43 -16.49
CA PRO A 842 -21.50 37.62 -15.49
C PRO A 842 -20.69 36.34 -15.34
N SER A 843 -19.37 36.46 -15.27
CA SER A 843 -18.50 35.38 -14.80
C SER A 843 -17.77 35.80 -13.54
N PHE A 844 -17.65 34.88 -12.57
CA PHE A 844 -17.00 35.21 -11.31
C PHE A 844 -16.32 34.01 -10.64
N PHE A 845 -15.35 34.33 -9.79
CA PHE A 845 -14.69 33.42 -8.87
C PHE A 845 -14.04 34.23 -7.74
N ARG A 846 -13.50 33.56 -6.73
CA ARG A 846 -12.77 34.19 -5.62
C ARG A 846 -11.33 33.70 -5.62
N VAL A 847 -10.42 34.58 -5.22
CA VAL A 847 -9.04 34.24 -4.89
C VAL A 847 -8.83 34.61 -3.43
N VAL A 848 -8.36 33.66 -2.62
CA VAL A 848 -8.03 33.88 -1.21
C VAL A 848 -6.73 34.64 -1.14
N VAL A 849 -6.76 35.81 -0.50
CA VAL A 849 -5.64 36.77 -0.42
C VAL A 849 -5.35 37.13 1.05
N GLY A 850 -4.39 38.01 1.28
CA GLY A 850 -4.16 38.61 2.58
C GLY A 850 -5.26 39.56 3.02
N GLY A 851 -5.38 39.73 4.34
CA GLY A 851 -6.33 40.66 4.95
C GLY A 851 -5.69 41.99 5.35
N MET A 852 -6.36 42.66 6.27
CA MET A 852 -5.89 43.89 6.91
C MET A 852 -6.02 43.72 8.43
N PHE A 853 -4.95 44.00 9.18
CA PHE A 853 -5.03 43.95 10.65
C PHE A 853 -5.82 45.13 11.21
N ASN A 854 -6.56 44.86 12.29
CA ASN A 854 -7.43 45.83 12.97
C ASN A 854 -8.44 46.51 12.02
N SER A 855 -8.97 45.76 11.04
CA SER A 855 -10.09 46.25 10.24
C SER A 855 -11.27 46.60 11.16
N THR A 856 -12.06 47.62 10.80
CA THR A 856 -13.14 48.15 11.65
C THR A 856 -14.26 47.14 11.93
N THR A 857 -14.30 46.04 11.17
CA THR A 857 -15.32 44.99 11.24
C THR A 857 -14.85 43.69 11.89
N TRP A 858 -13.54 43.44 12.04
CA TRP A 858 -12.97 42.16 12.49
C TRP A 858 -13.63 41.58 13.74
N GLU A 859 -13.83 42.39 14.79
CA GLU A 859 -14.40 41.91 16.06
C GLU A 859 -15.80 41.32 15.91
N GLN A 860 -16.59 41.80 14.94
CA GLN A 860 -17.94 41.33 14.66
C GLN A 860 -17.93 40.10 13.75
N GLU A 861 -16.84 39.87 13.01
CA GLU A 861 -16.74 38.86 11.95
C GLU A 861 -16.17 37.53 12.41
N LYS A 862 -15.35 37.52 13.46
CA LYS A 862 -14.77 36.27 14.02
C LYS A 862 -15.82 35.20 14.37
N ASP A 863 -17.08 35.59 14.51
CA ASP A 863 -18.23 34.72 14.78
C ASP A 863 -19.09 34.38 13.54
N LEU A 864 -18.81 35.00 12.39
CA LEU A 864 -19.56 34.91 11.13
C LEU A 864 -18.83 34.14 10.01
N ILE A 865 -17.53 33.88 10.18
CA ILE A 865 -16.71 33.08 9.26
C ILE A 865 -15.96 31.97 10.02
N GLY A 866 -15.43 31.01 9.26
CA GLY A 866 -14.58 29.94 9.74
C GLY A 866 -15.32 28.80 10.45
N PRO A 867 -14.58 27.74 10.85
CA PRO A 867 -15.16 26.51 11.36
C PRO A 867 -16.16 26.72 12.51
N GLN A 868 -17.32 26.08 12.39
CA GLN A 868 -18.34 26.03 13.44
C GLN A 868 -18.34 24.64 14.07
N VAL A 869 -17.62 24.49 15.19
CA VAL A 869 -17.55 23.22 15.91
C VAL A 869 -18.89 22.95 16.59
N VAL A 870 -19.58 21.90 16.16
CA VAL A 870 -20.84 21.42 16.72
C VAL A 870 -20.79 19.91 16.87
N GLN A 871 -21.36 19.37 17.94
CA GLN A 871 -21.46 17.92 18.07
C GLN A 871 -22.53 17.41 17.10
N GLN A 872 -22.09 16.68 16.07
CA GLN A 872 -22.98 16.06 15.09
C GLN A 872 -23.14 14.55 15.29
N ARG A 873 -22.22 13.93 16.04
CA ARG A 873 -22.25 12.49 16.32
C ARG A 873 -23.33 12.14 17.35
N ASN A 874 -23.82 10.91 17.28
CA ASN A 874 -24.75 10.34 18.24
C ASN A 874 -24.04 10.06 19.57
N CYS A 875 -24.44 10.79 20.62
CA CYS A 875 -23.90 10.67 21.97
C CYS A 875 -24.94 10.23 23.00
N GLU A 876 -26.01 9.58 22.57
CA GLU A 876 -26.98 8.99 23.49
C GLU A 876 -26.37 7.78 24.21
N GLU A 877 -26.58 7.67 25.54
CA GLU A 877 -26.11 6.53 26.32
C GLU A 877 -26.82 5.24 25.85
N SER A 878 -26.08 4.31 25.25
CA SER A 878 -26.59 2.96 25.07
C SER A 878 -26.71 2.30 26.45
N THR A 879 -27.92 2.14 26.95
CA THR A 879 -28.20 1.47 28.24
C THR A 879 -28.08 -0.06 28.09
N LYS A 880 -26.89 -0.54 27.72
CA LYS A 880 -26.61 -1.98 27.66
C LYS A 880 -26.21 -2.46 29.05
N ASN A 881 -27.03 -3.34 29.62
CA ASN A 881 -26.70 -4.00 30.89
C ASN A 881 -25.58 -5.02 30.64
N ASP A 882 -24.50 -4.91 31.39
CA ASP A 882 -23.35 -5.84 31.37
C ASP A 882 -23.64 -7.19 32.08
N ASN A 883 -24.92 -7.59 32.09
CA ASN A 883 -25.33 -8.85 32.68
C ASN A 883 -25.22 -9.97 31.63
N GLU A 884 -24.89 -11.17 32.10
CA GLU A 884 -24.87 -12.37 31.26
C GLU A 884 -26.22 -12.60 30.57
N PHE A 885 -26.19 -12.79 29.26
CA PHE A 885 -27.36 -13.11 28.47
C PHE A 885 -27.81 -14.55 28.75
N THR A 886 -29.01 -14.73 29.29
CA THR A 886 -29.50 -16.02 29.82
C THR A 886 -30.80 -16.50 29.16
N ASP A 887 -31.26 -15.85 28.09
CA ASP A 887 -32.47 -16.26 27.37
C ASP A 887 -32.16 -17.39 26.37
N ASP A 888 -32.33 -18.64 26.80
CA ASP A 888 -32.03 -19.81 25.97
C ASP A 888 -32.93 -19.94 24.74
N ILE A 889 -34.15 -19.40 24.77
CA ILE A 889 -35.05 -19.42 23.61
C ILE A 889 -34.52 -18.45 22.54
N ALA A 890 -34.07 -17.27 22.96
CA ALA A 890 -33.41 -16.32 22.07
C ALA A 890 -32.11 -16.90 21.51
N LYS A 891 -31.24 -17.49 22.35
CA LYS A 891 -29.99 -18.14 21.89
C LYS A 891 -30.24 -19.23 20.85
N ARG A 892 -31.22 -20.12 21.09
CA ARG A 892 -31.62 -21.15 20.13
C ARG A 892 -32.06 -20.53 18.80
N THR A 893 -32.85 -19.46 18.85
CA THR A 893 -33.32 -18.74 17.66
C THR A 893 -32.16 -18.09 16.90
N ILE A 894 -31.18 -17.52 17.60
CA ILE A 894 -30.00 -16.88 16.99
C ILE A 894 -29.17 -17.90 16.24
N ILE A 895 -28.83 -19.03 16.88
CA ILE A 895 -28.04 -20.09 16.23
C ILE A 895 -28.79 -20.68 15.04
N ASP A 896 -30.09 -20.96 15.19
CA ASP A 896 -30.94 -21.52 14.13
C ASP A 896 -30.96 -20.62 12.89
N GLU A 897 -31.16 -19.31 13.06
CA GLU A 897 -31.11 -18.37 11.92
C GLU A 897 -29.70 -18.15 11.38
N ALA A 898 -28.69 -18.09 12.24
CA ALA A 898 -27.30 -17.94 11.80
C ALA A 898 -26.83 -19.14 10.96
N ILE A 899 -27.42 -20.33 11.14
CA ILE A 899 -27.15 -21.50 10.31
C ILE A 899 -27.89 -21.45 8.97
N ASN A 900 -28.99 -20.70 8.85
CA ASN A 900 -29.69 -20.48 7.58
C ASN A 900 -28.91 -19.64 6.56
N VAL A 901 -27.78 -19.02 6.96
CA VAL A 901 -26.90 -18.30 6.04
C VAL A 901 -26.02 -19.21 5.18
N VAL A 902 -25.95 -20.50 5.53
CA VAL A 902 -25.22 -21.51 4.77
C VAL A 902 -26.08 -21.91 3.56
N ASP A 903 -25.56 -21.69 2.36
CA ASP A 903 -26.31 -21.95 1.11
C ASP A 903 -26.54 -23.46 0.85
N ASP A 904 -25.63 -24.30 1.32
CA ASP A 904 -25.69 -25.75 1.11
C ASP A 904 -26.82 -26.43 1.88
N GLN A 905 -27.47 -27.37 1.21
CA GLN A 905 -28.41 -28.30 1.84
C GLN A 905 -27.67 -29.60 2.15
N ASP A 906 -27.83 -30.15 3.35
CA ASP A 906 -27.28 -31.44 3.78
C ASP A 906 -25.75 -31.42 4.11
N PHE A 907 -25.29 -30.43 4.86
CA PHE A 907 -23.86 -30.26 5.19
C PHE A 907 -23.45 -30.76 6.58
N ILE A 908 -22.14 -30.91 6.80
CA ILE A 908 -21.53 -31.30 8.08
C ILE A 908 -21.21 -30.04 8.90
N ALA A 909 -21.68 -30.02 10.14
CA ALA A 909 -21.40 -28.95 11.10
C ALA A 909 -20.61 -29.45 12.31
N VAL A 910 -19.72 -28.61 12.83
CA VAL A 910 -18.98 -28.82 14.08
C VAL A 910 -19.50 -27.84 15.12
N VAL A 911 -19.63 -28.28 16.36
CA VAL A 911 -19.94 -27.38 17.49
C VAL A 911 -18.98 -27.60 18.65
N PHE A 912 -18.37 -26.51 19.09
CA PHE A 912 -17.53 -26.44 20.28
C PHE A 912 -18.39 -26.04 21.47
N CYS A 913 -18.39 -26.86 22.51
CA CYS A 913 -19.21 -26.75 23.71
C CYS A 913 -18.36 -26.58 24.98
N GLY A 914 -19.01 -26.28 26.11
CA GLY A 914 -18.43 -26.38 27.45
C GLY A 914 -18.09 -27.83 27.87
N ILE A 915 -18.14 -28.13 29.16
CA ILE A 915 -17.80 -29.46 29.69
C ILE A 915 -18.98 -30.43 29.53
N GLU A 916 -18.71 -31.58 28.91
CA GLU A 916 -19.74 -32.62 28.67
C GLU A 916 -20.41 -33.06 29.98
N GLY A 917 -21.75 -33.01 30.01
CA GLY A 917 -22.56 -33.42 31.15
C GLY A 917 -22.56 -32.43 32.33
N VAL A 918 -21.86 -31.30 32.22
CA VAL A 918 -21.88 -30.18 33.18
C VAL A 918 -22.59 -28.98 32.57
N ASP A 919 -22.15 -28.55 31.39
CA ASP A 919 -22.68 -27.38 30.69
C ASP A 919 -23.74 -27.79 29.66
N GLU A 920 -24.75 -26.94 29.47
CA GLU A 920 -25.74 -27.10 28.41
C GLU A 920 -25.17 -26.54 27.10
N CYS A 921 -25.12 -27.37 26.05
CA CYS A 921 -24.66 -26.94 24.72
C CYS A 921 -25.85 -26.72 23.78
N LEU A 922 -26.35 -25.49 23.74
CA LEU A 922 -27.52 -25.13 22.94
C LEU A 922 -27.26 -25.28 21.44
N GLY A 923 -26.06 -24.93 20.97
CA GLY A 923 -25.68 -25.11 19.57
C GLY A 923 -25.77 -26.56 19.10
N LEU A 924 -25.41 -27.53 19.96
CA LEU A 924 -25.52 -28.95 19.64
C LEU A 924 -26.98 -29.40 19.50
N ASP A 925 -27.86 -28.91 20.35
CA ASP A 925 -29.29 -29.20 20.28
C ASP A 925 -29.89 -28.64 18.98
N VAL A 926 -29.60 -27.37 18.67
CA VAL A 926 -30.11 -26.69 17.46
C VAL A 926 -29.61 -27.40 16.20
N LEU A 927 -28.31 -27.65 16.08
CA LEU A 927 -27.74 -28.27 14.88
C LEU A 927 -28.28 -29.69 14.62
N LYS A 928 -28.60 -30.46 15.68
CA LYS A 928 -29.18 -31.81 15.52
C LYS A 928 -30.62 -31.79 15.03
N GLU A 929 -31.35 -30.71 15.34
CA GLU A 929 -32.75 -30.52 14.95
C GLU A 929 -32.87 -29.77 13.60
N HIS A 930 -31.81 -29.09 13.18
CA HIS A 930 -31.77 -28.28 11.96
C HIS A 930 -31.89 -29.13 10.70
N THR A 931 -32.77 -28.75 9.78
CA THR A 931 -33.10 -29.58 8.60
C THR A 931 -32.01 -29.62 7.53
N MET A 932 -31.11 -28.63 7.53
CA MET A 932 -30.02 -28.52 6.55
C MET A 932 -28.74 -29.25 6.98
N VAL A 933 -28.65 -29.67 8.24
CA VAL A 933 -27.44 -30.26 8.81
C VAL A 933 -27.55 -31.79 8.77
N SER A 934 -26.71 -32.42 7.95
CA SER A 934 -26.71 -33.88 7.76
C SER A 934 -26.08 -34.61 8.94
N LYS A 935 -25.07 -33.98 9.54
CA LYS A 935 -24.25 -34.54 10.61
C LYS A 935 -23.69 -33.42 11.49
N VAL A 936 -23.72 -33.65 12.80
CA VAL A 936 -23.14 -32.75 13.80
C VAL A 936 -22.00 -33.46 14.51
N ILE A 937 -20.84 -32.80 14.57
CA ILE A 937 -19.65 -33.26 15.30
C ILE A 937 -19.52 -32.40 16.58
N PRO A 938 -19.92 -32.92 17.76
CA PRO A 938 -19.72 -32.21 19.01
C PRO A 938 -18.26 -32.30 19.47
N VAL A 939 -17.69 -31.16 19.85
CA VAL A 939 -16.38 -31.04 20.49
C VAL A 939 -16.58 -30.44 21.88
N TRP A 940 -16.29 -31.21 22.92
CA TRP A 940 -16.50 -30.79 24.31
C TRP A 940 -15.19 -30.30 24.95
N ALA A 941 -15.31 -29.29 25.80
CA ALA A 941 -14.19 -28.80 26.60
C ALA A 941 -13.77 -29.80 27.67
N TYR A 942 -12.48 -29.81 27.97
CA TYR A 942 -11.90 -30.72 28.94
C TYR A 942 -11.90 -30.10 30.34
N PRO A 943 -12.41 -30.79 31.38
CA PRO A 943 -12.44 -30.27 32.74
C PRO A 943 -11.08 -29.87 33.32
N GLU A 944 -9.99 -30.43 32.77
CA GLU A 944 -8.63 -30.28 33.28
C GLU A 944 -7.90 -29.03 32.74
N LEU A 945 -8.49 -28.32 31.77
CA LEU A 945 -7.89 -27.12 31.16
C LEU A 945 -7.87 -25.92 32.11
N SER A 946 -8.82 -25.85 33.06
CA SER A 946 -9.00 -24.71 33.97
C SER A 946 -8.16 -24.76 35.26
N SER A 947 -7.33 -25.78 35.48
CA SER A 947 -6.51 -25.93 36.70
C SER A 947 -5.03 -25.65 36.41
N THR A 948 -4.47 -24.55 36.91
CA THR A 948 -3.06 -24.17 36.66
C THR A 948 -2.22 -24.06 37.93
N GLY A 949 -1.03 -24.65 37.85
CA GLY A 949 0.09 -24.41 38.76
C GLY A 949 1.45 -24.28 38.06
N ASP A 950 1.56 -24.70 36.79
CA ASP A 950 2.81 -24.65 36.01
C ASP A 950 2.53 -24.40 34.51
N LYS A 951 3.40 -23.63 33.83
CA LYS A 951 3.27 -23.28 32.40
C LYS A 951 3.52 -24.49 31.49
N GLU A 952 4.49 -25.34 31.81
CA GLU A 952 4.79 -26.56 31.04
C GLU A 952 3.60 -27.53 31.05
N GLU A 953 2.98 -27.71 32.22
CA GLU A 953 1.80 -28.56 32.38
C GLU A 953 0.59 -28.04 31.58
N TYR A 954 0.42 -26.72 31.52
CA TYR A 954 -0.63 -26.08 30.73
C TYR A 954 -0.45 -26.33 29.22
N VAL A 955 0.76 -26.10 28.68
CA VAL A 955 1.05 -26.33 27.25
C VAL A 955 0.84 -27.80 26.89
N ALA A 956 1.32 -28.73 27.71
CA ALA A 956 1.14 -30.16 27.49
C ALA A 956 -0.35 -30.58 27.44
N LYS A 957 -1.18 -30.01 28.32
CA LYS A 957 -2.63 -30.24 28.33
C LYS A 957 -3.29 -29.65 27.07
N MET A 958 -2.95 -28.43 26.68
CA MET A 958 -3.47 -27.77 25.48
C MET A 958 -3.13 -28.56 24.21
N THR A 959 -1.88 -29.02 24.05
CA THR A 959 -1.43 -29.83 22.91
C THR A 959 -2.12 -31.19 22.85
N LYS A 960 -2.32 -31.84 24.00
CA LYS A 960 -3.08 -33.09 24.07
C LYS A 960 -4.53 -32.86 23.64
N CYS A 961 -5.15 -31.80 24.16
CA CYS A 961 -6.51 -31.41 23.81
C CYS A 961 -6.66 -31.12 22.32
N GLU A 962 -5.78 -30.30 21.74
CA GLU A 962 -5.74 -30.02 20.30
C GLU A 962 -5.66 -31.31 19.46
N SER A 963 -4.77 -32.24 19.83
CA SER A 963 -4.61 -33.51 19.11
C SER A 963 -5.88 -34.36 19.13
N GLU A 964 -6.57 -34.41 20.27
CA GLU A 964 -7.84 -35.14 20.42
C GLU A 964 -9.00 -34.45 19.69
N VAL A 965 -9.02 -33.11 19.65
CA VAL A 965 -9.97 -32.34 18.85
C VAL A 965 -9.76 -32.64 17.36
N VAL A 966 -8.53 -32.54 16.85
CA VAL A 966 -8.22 -32.88 15.44
C VAL A 966 -8.63 -34.31 15.11
N GLY A 967 -8.34 -35.27 16.00
CA GLY A 967 -8.79 -36.66 15.83
C GLY A 967 -10.32 -36.77 15.74
N THR A 968 -11.04 -36.06 16.61
CA THR A 968 -12.51 -36.00 16.62
C THR A 968 -13.06 -35.39 15.33
N LEU A 969 -12.43 -34.34 14.81
CA LEU A 969 -12.82 -33.70 13.54
C LEU A 969 -12.58 -34.65 12.35
N ILE A 970 -11.43 -35.32 12.29
CA ILE A 970 -11.11 -36.28 11.21
C ILE A 970 -12.06 -37.49 11.24
N GLU A 971 -12.27 -38.11 12.40
CA GLU A 971 -13.20 -39.22 12.57
C GLU A 971 -14.65 -38.80 12.31
N GLY A 972 -15.00 -37.59 12.79
CA GLY A 972 -16.29 -36.96 12.62
C GLY A 972 -16.60 -36.60 11.17
N ARG A 973 -15.61 -36.20 10.36
CA ARG A 973 -15.77 -35.99 8.92
C ARG A 973 -15.92 -37.34 8.19
N GLY A 974 -14.98 -38.26 8.45
CA GLY A 974 -14.84 -39.52 7.74
C GLY A 974 -13.89 -39.41 6.53
N PHE A 975 -13.17 -40.49 6.21
CA PHE A 975 -12.06 -40.51 5.22
C PHE A 975 -12.48 -40.24 3.76
N ASP A 976 -13.75 -40.45 3.41
CA ASP A 976 -14.32 -40.20 2.08
C ASP A 976 -15.48 -39.16 2.16
N GLY A 977 -15.60 -38.43 3.29
CA GLY A 977 -16.73 -37.53 3.56
C GLY A 977 -16.53 -36.11 3.03
N ASP A 978 -17.64 -35.42 2.77
CA ASP A 978 -17.67 -33.98 2.51
C ASP A 978 -16.97 -33.23 3.66
N GLY A 979 -16.38 -32.06 3.38
CA GLY A 979 -15.72 -31.21 4.36
C GLY A 979 -16.70 -30.57 5.34
N ILE A 980 -16.16 -29.94 6.37
CA ILE A 980 -16.92 -29.18 7.36
C ILE A 980 -17.27 -27.82 6.74
N VAL A 981 -18.57 -27.53 6.63
CA VAL A 981 -19.08 -26.27 6.06
C VAL A 981 -19.37 -25.25 7.16
N ALA A 982 -19.77 -25.69 8.36
CA ALA A 982 -20.07 -24.79 9.47
C ALA A 982 -19.34 -25.18 10.76
N ILE A 983 -18.72 -24.19 11.42
CA ILE A 983 -18.11 -24.34 12.74
C ILE A 983 -18.80 -23.37 13.70
N VAL A 984 -19.42 -23.89 14.75
CA VAL A 984 -20.13 -23.09 15.76
C VAL A 984 -19.37 -23.14 17.09
N LEU A 985 -18.97 -21.98 17.60
CA LEU A 985 -18.46 -21.81 18.95
C LEU A 985 -19.62 -21.39 19.86
N ASP A 986 -20.16 -22.34 20.63
CA ASP A 986 -21.28 -22.12 21.53
C ASP A 986 -20.90 -21.15 22.67
N GLY A 987 -21.90 -20.47 23.24
CA GLY A 987 -21.69 -19.55 24.36
C GLY A 987 -21.13 -20.23 25.62
N SER A 988 -21.27 -21.56 25.75
CA SER A 988 -20.67 -22.35 26.83
C SER A 988 -19.19 -22.69 26.63
N ALA A 989 -18.66 -22.55 25.41
CA ALA A 989 -17.28 -22.92 25.11
C ALA A 989 -16.30 -21.96 25.82
N PRO A 990 -15.30 -22.47 26.56
CA PRO A 990 -14.35 -21.63 27.29
C PRO A 990 -13.26 -21.06 26.37
N TYR A 991 -12.55 -20.04 26.86
CA TYR A 991 -11.47 -19.33 26.16
C TYR A 991 -10.41 -20.28 25.58
N GLU A 992 -10.03 -21.31 26.33
CA GLU A 992 -9.04 -22.31 25.92
C GLU A 992 -9.47 -23.08 24.66
N MET A 993 -10.77 -23.36 24.50
CA MET A 993 -11.27 -24.01 23.28
C MET A 993 -11.21 -23.07 22.07
N GLY A 994 -11.36 -21.76 22.27
CA GLY A 994 -11.12 -20.75 21.24
C GLY A 994 -9.68 -20.77 20.76
N ILE A 995 -8.72 -20.82 21.69
CA ILE A 995 -7.29 -20.93 21.38
C ILE A 995 -6.98 -22.19 20.56
N ILE A 996 -7.59 -23.32 20.93
CA ILE A 996 -7.41 -24.58 20.20
C ILE A 996 -8.00 -24.49 18.80
N LEU A 997 -9.21 -23.93 18.67
CA LEU A 997 -9.84 -23.72 17.37
C LEU A 997 -8.96 -22.83 16.48
N HIS A 998 -8.48 -21.70 16.99
CA HIS A 998 -7.52 -20.84 16.29
C HIS A 998 -6.29 -21.61 15.82
N SER A 999 -5.67 -22.38 16.72
CA SER A 999 -4.47 -23.16 16.40
C SER A 999 -4.74 -24.16 15.28
N ILE A 1000 -5.90 -24.82 15.27
CA ILE A 1000 -6.28 -25.75 14.21
C ILE A 1000 -6.50 -25.01 12.90
N LEU A 1001 -7.31 -23.94 12.92
CA LEU A 1001 -7.72 -23.20 11.73
C LEU A 1001 -6.57 -22.42 11.08
N THR A 1002 -5.51 -22.08 11.80
CA THR A 1002 -4.36 -21.35 11.23
C THR A 1002 -3.38 -22.22 10.45
N VAL A 1003 -3.49 -23.54 10.55
CA VAL A 1003 -2.67 -24.48 9.77
C VAL A 1003 -3.35 -24.74 8.42
N ASP A 1004 -2.67 -24.36 7.34
CA ASP A 1004 -3.17 -24.49 5.96
C ASP A 1004 -3.61 -25.94 5.68
N GLU A 1005 -2.79 -26.94 6.03
CA GLU A 1005 -3.17 -28.34 5.78
C GLU A 1005 -4.40 -28.79 6.56
N HIS A 1006 -4.61 -28.30 7.79
CA HIS A 1006 -5.83 -28.62 8.53
C HIS A 1006 -7.06 -28.04 7.85
N ARG A 1007 -7.00 -26.80 7.35
CA ARG A 1007 -8.12 -26.21 6.60
C ARG A 1007 -8.43 -27.05 5.37
N ASP A 1008 -7.43 -27.29 4.51
CA ASP A 1008 -7.56 -28.04 3.26
C ASP A 1008 -8.09 -29.48 3.49
N HIS A 1009 -7.80 -30.08 4.65
CA HIS A 1009 -8.22 -31.45 4.99
C HIS A 1009 -9.47 -31.54 5.87
N LEU A 1010 -9.98 -30.46 6.44
CA LEU A 1010 -11.12 -30.53 7.37
C LEU A 1010 -12.31 -29.73 6.86
N ILE A 1011 -12.07 -28.61 6.20
CA ILE A 1011 -13.06 -27.58 5.90
C ILE A 1011 -13.28 -27.59 4.39
N GLU A 1012 -14.53 -27.39 3.96
CA GLU A 1012 -14.78 -27.05 2.55
C GLU A 1012 -14.27 -25.64 2.23
N ASP A 1013 -14.00 -25.38 0.96
CA ASP A 1013 -13.60 -24.05 0.51
C ASP A 1013 -14.66 -23.01 0.91
N ASP A 1014 -15.93 -23.27 0.58
CA ASP A 1014 -17.07 -22.47 1.03
C ASP A 1014 -17.49 -22.87 2.47
N HIS A 1015 -17.23 -22.00 3.45
CA HIS A 1015 -17.49 -22.31 4.85
C HIS A 1015 -17.79 -21.09 5.71
N TYR A 1016 -18.37 -21.37 6.89
CA TYR A 1016 -18.79 -20.39 7.88
C TYR A 1016 -18.28 -20.76 9.28
N VAL A 1017 -17.70 -19.78 9.97
CA VAL A 1017 -17.32 -19.91 11.38
C VAL A 1017 -18.15 -18.92 12.18
N LEU A 1018 -18.91 -19.40 13.16
CA LEU A 1018 -19.84 -18.63 13.96
C LEU A 1018 -19.45 -18.68 15.43
N SER A 1019 -19.58 -17.56 16.13
CA SER A 1019 -19.30 -17.47 17.56
C SER A 1019 -20.37 -16.67 18.27
N LEU A 1020 -20.97 -17.26 19.31
CA LEU A 1020 -21.97 -16.61 20.16
C LEU A 1020 -21.35 -16.22 21.51
N SER A 1021 -21.57 -14.98 21.93
CA SER A 1021 -21.11 -14.48 23.22
C SER A 1021 -22.26 -14.28 24.21
N ASN A 1022 -22.12 -14.87 25.40
CA ASN A 1022 -23.06 -14.65 26.51
C ASN A 1022 -22.80 -13.33 27.23
N ASN A 1023 -21.56 -12.82 27.20
CA ASN A 1023 -21.22 -11.48 27.68
C ASN A 1023 -20.26 -10.78 26.68
N PRO A 1024 -20.78 -10.02 25.71
CA PRO A 1024 -19.98 -9.40 24.65
C PRO A 1024 -18.94 -8.40 25.13
N GLN A 1025 -19.13 -7.78 26.31
CA GLN A 1025 -18.16 -6.81 26.84
C GLN A 1025 -16.95 -7.51 27.45
N SER A 1026 -17.16 -8.62 28.18
CA SER A 1026 -16.06 -9.37 28.80
C SER A 1026 -15.44 -10.44 27.89
N GLU A 1027 -16.18 -10.96 26.92
CA GLU A 1027 -15.76 -12.04 26.02
C GLU A 1027 -15.30 -11.54 24.64
N LYS A 1028 -14.62 -10.39 24.58
CA LYS A 1028 -14.10 -9.83 23.32
C LYS A 1028 -13.26 -10.83 22.50
N TRP A 1029 -12.61 -11.78 23.16
CA TRP A 1029 -11.84 -12.85 22.53
C TRP A 1029 -12.60 -13.64 21.47
N ARG A 1030 -13.93 -13.74 21.57
CA ARG A 1030 -14.78 -14.43 20.60
C ARG A 1030 -14.84 -13.71 19.25
N VAL A 1031 -14.91 -12.38 19.28
CA VAL A 1031 -14.86 -11.52 18.09
C VAL A 1031 -13.43 -11.52 17.55
N ASN A 1032 -12.44 -11.33 18.42
CA ASN A 1032 -11.03 -11.33 18.05
C ASN A 1032 -10.60 -12.63 17.37
N LEU A 1033 -11.08 -13.79 17.85
CA LEU A 1033 -10.80 -15.10 17.24
C LEU A 1033 -11.13 -15.12 15.76
N LEU A 1034 -12.33 -14.66 15.41
CA LEU A 1034 -12.85 -14.66 14.06
C LEU A 1034 -12.18 -13.58 13.20
N GLU A 1035 -11.89 -12.41 13.77
CA GLU A 1035 -11.14 -11.36 13.09
C GLU A 1035 -9.71 -11.78 12.76
N ILE A 1036 -9.01 -12.41 13.71
CA ILE A 1036 -7.69 -13.01 13.48
C ILE A 1036 -7.80 -14.08 12.39
N TYR A 1037 -8.84 -14.93 12.43
CA TYR A 1037 -9.05 -15.95 11.41
C TYR A 1037 -9.23 -15.37 10.00
N ARG A 1038 -10.03 -14.29 9.85
CA ARG A 1038 -10.16 -13.54 8.59
C ARG A 1038 -8.79 -13.13 8.05
N GLN A 1039 -7.94 -12.56 8.90
CA GLN A 1039 -6.59 -12.13 8.52
C GLN A 1039 -5.68 -13.29 8.07
N HIS A 1040 -5.94 -14.54 8.51
CA HIS A 1040 -5.21 -15.73 8.02
C HIS A 1040 -5.69 -16.22 6.65
N LEU A 1041 -6.98 -16.02 6.33
CA LEU A 1041 -7.53 -16.31 5.00
C LEU A 1041 -7.00 -15.31 3.95
N LEU A 1042 -6.66 -14.09 4.40
CA LEU A 1042 -5.93 -13.03 3.71
C LEU A 1042 -6.67 -12.37 2.55
N TYR A 1043 -7.24 -13.14 1.62
CA TYR A 1043 -7.86 -12.61 0.40
C TYR A 1043 -9.38 -12.75 0.40
N ASP A 1044 -10.05 -11.83 -0.30
CA ASP A 1044 -11.45 -11.98 -0.67
C ASP A 1044 -11.65 -13.31 -1.42
N PRO A 1045 -12.79 -14.00 -1.22
CA PRO A 1045 -14.08 -13.45 -0.78
C PRO A 1045 -14.37 -13.55 0.73
N VAL A 1046 -13.35 -13.65 1.60
CA VAL A 1046 -13.57 -13.67 3.04
C VAL A 1046 -14.31 -12.41 3.53
N LYS A 1047 -15.38 -12.60 4.31
CA LYS A 1047 -16.09 -11.52 5.01
C LYS A 1047 -16.29 -11.90 6.48
N PHE A 1048 -15.94 -10.98 7.36
CA PHE A 1048 -16.27 -11.03 8.78
C PHE A 1048 -17.47 -10.13 9.04
N ALA A 1049 -18.47 -10.58 9.79
CA ALA A 1049 -19.59 -9.77 10.25
C ALA A 1049 -19.79 -9.90 11.76
N ASN A 1050 -20.07 -8.76 12.41
CA ASN A 1050 -20.34 -8.70 13.84
C ASN A 1050 -21.71 -8.10 14.12
N TYR A 1051 -22.53 -8.83 14.87
CA TYR A 1051 -23.89 -8.47 15.24
C TYR A 1051 -23.98 -8.18 16.74
N ASP A 1052 -24.73 -7.14 17.06
CA ASP A 1052 -25.19 -6.85 18.41
C ASP A 1052 -26.69 -7.12 18.48
N ILE A 1053 -27.08 -8.03 19.38
CA ILE A 1053 -28.46 -8.52 19.49
C ILE A 1053 -28.96 -8.21 20.89
N THR A 1054 -30.06 -7.46 20.98
CA THR A 1054 -30.71 -7.11 22.25
C THR A 1054 -32.07 -7.79 22.34
N VAL A 1055 -32.37 -8.44 23.46
CA VAL A 1055 -33.68 -9.02 23.77
C VAL A 1055 -34.06 -8.67 25.21
N GLY A 1056 -35.18 -7.97 25.38
CA GLY A 1056 -35.69 -7.60 26.72
C GLY A 1056 -34.73 -6.74 27.55
N GLY A 1057 -33.82 -5.99 26.90
CA GLY A 1057 -32.81 -5.14 27.54
C GLY A 1057 -31.51 -5.83 27.96
N ALA A 1058 -31.32 -7.11 27.60
CA ALA A 1058 -30.04 -7.83 27.70
C ALA A 1058 -29.43 -8.02 26.31
N SER A 1059 -28.10 -7.95 26.19
CA SER A 1059 -27.39 -8.02 24.90
C SER A 1059 -26.53 -9.27 24.77
N THR A 1060 -26.49 -9.84 23.57
CA THR A 1060 -25.58 -10.91 23.14
C THR A 1060 -24.92 -10.52 21.83
N GLY A 1061 -23.75 -11.09 21.56
CA GLY A 1061 -22.95 -10.78 20.37
C GLY A 1061 -22.83 -12.03 19.52
N LEU A 1062 -22.99 -11.87 18.21
CA LEU A 1062 -22.81 -12.93 17.23
C LEU A 1062 -21.75 -12.47 16.22
N ALA A 1063 -20.68 -13.23 16.09
CA ALA A 1063 -19.64 -13.00 15.10
C ALA A 1063 -19.64 -14.12 14.07
N ILE A 1064 -19.46 -13.78 12.80
CA ILE A 1064 -19.49 -14.72 11.67
C ILE A 1064 -18.31 -14.41 10.75
N VAL A 1065 -17.51 -15.42 10.40
CA VAL A 1065 -16.62 -15.39 9.23
C VAL A 1065 -17.24 -16.26 8.16
N SER A 1066 -17.36 -15.73 6.96
CA SER A 1066 -17.77 -16.43 5.76
C SER A 1066 -16.63 -16.38 4.75
N TYR A 1067 -16.27 -17.51 4.18
CA TYR A 1067 -15.48 -17.58 2.96
C TYR A 1067 -16.41 -18.09 1.88
N HIS A 1068 -17.07 -17.19 1.15
CA HIS A 1068 -18.07 -17.55 0.15
C HIS A 1068 -18.07 -16.52 -0.99
N ALA A 1069 -17.96 -16.99 -2.23
CA ALA A 1069 -17.76 -16.13 -3.40
C ALA A 1069 -18.99 -15.29 -3.84
N GLY A 1070 -20.16 -15.48 -3.22
CA GLY A 1070 -21.44 -14.84 -3.59
C GLY A 1070 -21.79 -13.53 -2.85
N THR A 1071 -23.07 -13.17 -2.89
CA THR A 1071 -23.66 -11.92 -2.34
C THR A 1071 -23.76 -11.92 -0.81
N VAL A 1072 -22.62 -12.00 -0.12
CA VAL A 1072 -22.55 -12.19 1.34
C VAL A 1072 -23.20 -11.05 2.13
N PHE A 1073 -23.11 -9.80 1.68
CA PHE A 1073 -23.77 -8.65 2.32
C PHE A 1073 -25.30 -8.81 2.37
N SER A 1074 -25.92 -9.22 1.26
CA SER A 1074 -27.36 -9.52 1.18
C SER A 1074 -27.78 -10.65 2.15
N ILE A 1075 -26.93 -11.65 2.31
CA ILE A 1075 -27.15 -12.76 3.26
C ILE A 1075 -27.11 -12.23 4.70
N PHE A 1076 -26.12 -11.42 5.05
CA PHE A 1076 -26.01 -10.80 6.37
C PHE A 1076 -27.18 -9.86 6.69
N LYS A 1077 -27.64 -9.08 5.71
CA LYS A 1077 -28.83 -8.24 5.88
C LYS A 1077 -30.08 -9.08 6.14
N SER A 1078 -30.25 -10.16 5.37
CA SER A 1078 -31.36 -11.10 5.54
C SER A 1078 -31.34 -11.78 6.91
N LEU A 1079 -30.16 -12.13 7.42
CA LEU A 1079 -30.00 -12.69 8.76
C LEU A 1079 -30.47 -11.69 9.84
N GLU A 1080 -30.03 -10.43 9.76
CA GLU A 1080 -30.44 -9.38 10.68
C GLU A 1080 -31.97 -9.19 10.73
N ASP A 1081 -32.61 -9.10 9.56
CA ASP A 1081 -34.06 -8.91 9.44
C ASP A 1081 -34.84 -10.09 10.02
N ASN A 1082 -34.39 -11.32 9.72
CA ASN A 1082 -34.99 -12.55 10.22
C ASN A 1082 -34.84 -12.69 11.74
N LEU A 1083 -33.66 -12.38 12.28
CA LEU A 1083 -33.41 -12.37 13.72
C LEU A 1083 -34.32 -11.38 14.43
N THR A 1084 -34.34 -10.12 13.98
CA THR A 1084 -35.18 -9.06 14.56
C THR A 1084 -36.65 -9.48 14.57
N LYS A 1085 -37.15 -10.02 13.45
CA LYS A 1085 -38.54 -10.46 13.31
C LYS A 1085 -38.88 -11.67 14.18
N ARG A 1086 -38.03 -12.71 14.23
CA ARG A 1086 -38.30 -13.93 15.02
C ARG A 1086 -38.19 -13.68 16.51
N LEU A 1087 -37.19 -12.92 16.96
CA LEU A 1087 -37.02 -12.60 18.37
C LEU A 1087 -38.19 -11.75 18.90
N ALA A 1088 -38.69 -10.79 18.11
CA ALA A 1088 -39.85 -9.97 18.46
C ALA A 1088 -41.18 -10.75 18.55
N SER A 1089 -41.29 -11.92 17.89
CA SER A 1089 -42.53 -12.73 17.87
C SER A 1089 -42.95 -13.25 19.26
N SER A 1090 -42.03 -13.20 20.22
CA SER A 1090 -42.24 -13.57 21.63
C SER A 1090 -42.97 -12.50 22.45
N GLY A 1091 -43.25 -11.33 21.87
CA GLY A 1091 -43.90 -10.19 22.56
C GLY A 1091 -42.96 -9.40 23.47
N VAL A 1092 -41.65 -9.57 23.29
CA VAL A 1092 -40.57 -8.86 23.98
C VAL A 1092 -39.88 -7.96 22.96
N GLU A 1093 -39.44 -6.77 23.40
CA GLU A 1093 -38.65 -5.87 22.56
C GLU A 1093 -37.31 -6.55 22.21
N ALA A 1094 -37.03 -6.67 20.92
CA ALA A 1094 -35.82 -7.30 20.42
C ALA A 1094 -35.32 -6.59 19.16
N SER A 1095 -33.99 -6.49 19.01
CA SER A 1095 -33.30 -6.00 17.83
C SER A 1095 -32.05 -6.83 17.58
N ALA A 1096 -31.70 -7.02 16.32
CA ALA A 1096 -30.39 -7.46 15.87
C ALA A 1096 -29.85 -6.38 14.93
N GLU A 1097 -28.59 -6.00 15.10
CA GLU A 1097 -27.95 -4.95 14.30
C GLU A 1097 -26.53 -5.37 13.92
N VAL A 1098 -26.20 -5.29 12.64
CA VAL A 1098 -24.83 -5.40 12.15
C VAL A 1098 -24.05 -4.16 12.57
N THR A 1099 -22.91 -4.38 13.21
CA THR A 1099 -22.01 -3.33 13.70
C THR A 1099 -20.77 -3.15 12.82
N ALA A 1100 -20.32 -4.24 12.19
CA ALA A 1100 -19.22 -4.20 11.25
C ALA A 1100 -19.33 -5.36 10.25
N ILE A 1101 -18.95 -5.10 9.01
CA ILE A 1101 -18.59 -6.10 8.01
C ILE A 1101 -17.19 -5.73 7.49
N THR A 1102 -16.25 -6.67 7.50
CA THR A 1102 -14.86 -6.44 7.07
C THR A 1102 -14.43 -7.52 6.06
N GLY A 1103 -13.88 -7.10 4.92
CA GLY A 1103 -13.39 -7.97 3.85
C GLY A 1103 -11.90 -8.36 3.95
N GLY A 1104 -11.44 -9.17 3.01
CA GLY A 1104 -10.01 -9.49 2.82
C GLY A 1104 -9.32 -8.60 1.79
N LEU A 1105 -8.08 -8.94 1.44
CA LEU A 1105 -7.33 -8.32 0.34
C LEU A 1105 -7.95 -8.64 -1.01
N PHE A 1106 -7.83 -7.72 -1.94
CA PHE A 1106 -8.22 -7.93 -3.32
C PHE A 1106 -7.29 -8.92 -4.00
N GLN A 1107 -7.87 -9.85 -4.77
CA GLN A 1107 -7.08 -10.83 -5.51
C GLN A 1107 -6.36 -10.16 -6.68
N TYR A 1108 -5.17 -10.67 -6.99
CA TYR A 1108 -4.46 -10.26 -8.19
C TYR A 1108 -5.17 -10.77 -9.44
N GLN A 1109 -5.55 -9.84 -10.32
CA GLN A 1109 -6.21 -10.12 -11.59
C GLN A 1109 -5.13 -10.37 -12.67
N HIS A 1110 -4.92 -11.64 -13.00
CA HIS A 1110 -3.98 -12.03 -14.06
C HIS A 1110 -4.44 -11.60 -15.46
N ASP A 1111 -5.73 -11.72 -15.73
CA ASP A 1111 -6.38 -11.35 -17.00
C ASP A 1111 -7.19 -10.05 -16.81
N PHE A 1112 -6.49 -8.94 -16.54
CA PHE A 1112 -7.13 -7.64 -16.33
C PHE A 1112 -7.60 -7.02 -17.65
N ASP A 1113 -8.93 -6.85 -17.81
CA ASP A 1113 -9.59 -6.32 -19.01
C ASP A 1113 -10.65 -5.26 -18.61
N PRO A 1114 -10.20 -4.06 -18.18
CA PRO A 1114 -11.07 -2.99 -17.70
C PRO A 1114 -11.89 -2.35 -18.82
N GLN A 1115 -13.02 -1.74 -18.46
CA GLN A 1115 -13.75 -0.90 -19.40
C GLN A 1115 -13.05 0.44 -19.57
N GLU A 1116 -12.83 0.87 -20.81
CA GLU A 1116 -12.25 2.17 -21.14
C GLU A 1116 -13.24 3.02 -21.92
N PHE A 1117 -13.08 4.35 -21.83
CA PHE A 1117 -13.99 5.32 -22.42
C PHE A 1117 -13.26 6.33 -23.29
N LEU A 1118 -13.83 6.68 -24.43
CA LEU A 1118 -13.25 7.70 -25.29
C LEU A 1118 -13.65 9.10 -24.81
N GLN A 1119 -12.78 10.09 -25.07
CA GLN A 1119 -13.06 11.47 -24.71
C GLN A 1119 -14.37 11.98 -25.36
N GLU A 1120 -14.68 11.55 -26.58
CA GLU A 1120 -15.89 11.94 -27.31
C GLU A 1120 -17.18 11.35 -26.74
N GLU A 1121 -17.11 10.40 -25.82
CA GLU A 1121 -18.29 9.90 -25.08
C GLU A 1121 -18.80 10.93 -24.07
N TYR A 1122 -18.01 11.96 -23.77
CA TYR A 1122 -18.41 13.11 -22.97
C TYR A 1122 -18.91 14.27 -23.85
N PRO A 1123 -19.94 15.03 -23.42
CA PRO A 1123 -20.44 16.17 -24.19
C PRO A 1123 -19.43 17.33 -24.30
N GLU A 1124 -18.63 17.36 -25.37
CA GLU A 1124 -17.59 18.39 -25.55
C GLU A 1124 -18.07 19.66 -26.27
N GLU A 1125 -19.17 19.58 -27.03
CA GLU A 1125 -19.61 20.69 -27.90
C GLU A 1125 -19.87 22.01 -27.15
N PRO A 1126 -20.54 22.03 -25.97
CA PRO A 1126 -20.68 23.28 -25.20
C PRO A 1126 -19.33 23.91 -24.85
N GLY A 1127 -18.35 23.08 -24.48
CA GLY A 1127 -16.96 23.47 -24.20
C GLY A 1127 -16.28 24.06 -25.42
N LYS A 1128 -16.34 23.35 -26.54
CA LYS A 1128 -15.76 23.75 -27.84
C LYS A 1128 -16.38 25.02 -28.41
N GLU A 1129 -17.69 25.21 -28.25
CA GLU A 1129 -18.37 26.45 -28.66
C GLU A 1129 -17.89 27.63 -27.81
N GLN A 1130 -17.85 27.47 -26.49
CA GLN A 1130 -17.36 28.51 -25.60
C GLN A 1130 -15.89 28.86 -25.87
N TRP A 1131 -15.04 27.86 -26.13
CA TRP A 1131 -13.62 28.06 -26.42
C TRP A 1131 -13.38 29.01 -27.60
N LYS A 1132 -14.21 28.95 -28.64
CA LYS A 1132 -14.07 29.77 -29.86
C LYS A 1132 -14.42 31.24 -29.67
N ASP A 1133 -15.23 31.56 -28.67
CA ASP A 1133 -15.76 32.91 -28.45
C ASP A 1133 -14.90 33.74 -27.47
N GLN A 1134 -13.84 33.15 -26.93
CA GLN A 1134 -12.97 33.79 -25.95
C GLN A 1134 -12.09 34.89 -26.56
N LYS A 1135 -11.91 35.97 -25.82
CA LYS A 1135 -10.95 37.04 -26.13
C LYS A 1135 -10.30 37.63 -24.88
N SER A 1136 -8.98 37.48 -24.79
CA SER A 1136 -8.14 38.04 -23.74
C SER A 1136 -7.89 39.54 -23.96
N PHE A 1137 -7.87 40.30 -22.87
CA PHE A 1137 -7.58 41.75 -22.82
C PHE A 1137 -6.39 42.08 -21.92
N GLY A 1138 -5.77 41.08 -21.29
CA GLY A 1138 -4.62 41.26 -20.42
C GLY A 1138 -4.47 40.17 -19.37
N ARG A 1139 -3.29 40.11 -18.76
CA ARG A 1139 -2.94 39.18 -17.68
C ARG A 1139 -3.15 39.82 -16.32
N LYS A 1140 -3.74 39.06 -15.40
CA LYS A 1140 -3.87 39.37 -13.98
C LYS A 1140 -2.98 38.40 -13.21
N THR A 1141 -2.19 38.94 -12.31
CA THR A 1141 -1.32 38.16 -11.42
C THR A 1141 -1.52 38.64 -10.00
N VAL A 1142 -1.86 37.72 -9.11
CA VAL A 1142 -2.02 37.95 -7.68
C VAL A 1142 -0.88 37.23 -6.98
N VAL A 1143 -0.11 37.95 -6.16
CA VAL A 1143 1.04 37.39 -5.44
C VAL A 1143 0.94 37.76 -3.97
N GLN A 1144 1.18 36.80 -3.10
CA GLN A 1144 1.24 37.00 -1.65
C GLN A 1144 2.66 36.82 -1.16
N TYR A 1145 3.10 37.76 -0.34
CA TYR A 1145 4.41 37.76 0.28
C TYR A 1145 4.25 37.79 1.80
N GLU A 1146 5.06 36.99 2.50
CA GLU A 1146 5.16 37.00 3.97
C GLU A 1146 6.59 37.40 4.39
N LEU A 1147 6.74 38.08 5.54
CA LEU A 1147 8.05 38.44 6.09
C LEU A 1147 8.84 37.19 6.49
N ASP A 1148 10.11 37.11 6.09
CA ASP A 1148 11.02 36.01 6.46
C ASP A 1148 11.49 36.17 7.92
N THR A 1149 10.89 35.40 8.83
CA THR A 1149 11.17 35.45 10.27
C THR A 1149 12.49 34.80 10.69
N GLU A 1150 13.13 34.00 9.82
CA GLU A 1150 14.40 33.32 10.14
C GLU A 1150 15.61 34.25 9.99
N LYS A 1151 15.47 35.32 9.22
CA LYS A 1151 16.52 36.32 9.04
C LYS A 1151 16.31 37.46 10.04
N GLU A 1152 17.13 37.49 11.10
CA GLU A 1152 17.21 38.59 12.08
C GLU A 1152 17.48 39.95 11.41
N SER A 1153 16.45 40.60 10.87
CA SER A 1153 16.50 41.92 10.25
C SER A 1153 15.53 42.85 10.95
N ASN A 1154 16.05 43.60 11.93
CA ASN A 1154 15.38 44.59 12.78
C ASN A 1154 14.82 45.85 12.06
N SER A 1155 14.48 45.80 10.76
CA SER A 1155 13.80 46.91 10.09
C SER A 1155 12.51 46.43 9.41
N MET A 1156 11.39 46.61 10.11
CA MET A 1156 10.04 46.57 9.56
C MET A 1156 9.96 47.58 8.40
N PHE A 1157 9.40 47.18 7.25
CA PHE A 1157 9.06 48.16 6.22
C PHE A 1157 8.06 49.15 6.81
N ASP A 1158 8.29 50.46 6.62
CA ASP A 1158 7.30 51.49 6.94
C ASP A 1158 6.47 51.83 5.69
N GLU A 1159 5.40 52.59 5.87
CA GLU A 1159 4.51 52.98 4.78
C GLU A 1159 5.26 53.66 3.62
N GLN A 1160 6.27 54.47 3.95
CA GLN A 1160 7.06 55.20 2.96
C GLN A 1160 7.95 54.26 2.13
N ALA A 1161 8.49 53.20 2.74
CA ALA A 1161 9.30 52.21 2.07
C ALA A 1161 8.51 51.45 1.00
N PHE A 1162 7.25 51.06 1.28
CA PHE A 1162 6.39 50.41 0.29
C PHE A 1162 6.01 51.33 -0.87
N VAL A 1163 5.73 52.61 -0.59
CA VAL A 1163 5.49 53.62 -1.63
C VAL A 1163 6.71 53.79 -2.54
N GLN A 1164 7.91 53.90 -1.96
CA GLN A 1164 9.15 53.99 -2.74
C GLN A 1164 9.47 52.71 -3.51
N LEU A 1165 9.14 51.55 -2.95
CA LEU A 1165 9.33 50.25 -3.58
C LEU A 1165 8.47 50.12 -4.84
N VAL A 1166 7.17 50.42 -4.74
CA VAL A 1166 6.25 50.39 -5.89
C VAL A 1166 6.67 51.42 -6.94
N ASP A 1167 6.93 52.67 -6.51
CA ASP A 1167 7.39 53.74 -7.41
C ASP A 1167 8.68 53.37 -8.14
N SER A 1168 9.68 52.83 -7.44
CA SER A 1168 10.96 52.37 -8.01
C SER A 1168 10.79 51.18 -8.95
N THR A 1169 9.82 50.31 -8.69
CA THR A 1169 9.52 49.16 -9.54
C THR A 1169 8.94 49.63 -10.88
N ILE A 1170 8.05 50.64 -10.87
CA ILE A 1170 7.35 51.12 -12.07
C ILE A 1170 8.08 52.23 -12.87
N THR A 1171 8.94 53.05 -12.24
CA THR A 1171 9.63 54.20 -12.89
C THR A 1171 10.64 53.85 -13.99
N GLY A 1172 10.90 52.57 -14.27
CA GLY A 1172 11.82 52.11 -15.32
C GLY A 1172 11.19 51.82 -16.69
N LYS A 1173 9.85 51.67 -16.78
CA LYS A 1173 9.16 51.18 -18.00
C LYS A 1173 8.68 52.28 -18.96
N GLY A 1174 9.10 53.54 -18.77
CA GLY A 1174 8.76 54.64 -19.69
C GLY A 1174 7.29 55.11 -19.68
N GLY A 1175 6.47 54.58 -18.76
CA GLY A 1175 5.08 54.98 -18.55
C GLY A 1175 4.93 55.99 -17.41
N ILE A 1176 4.03 56.95 -17.59
CA ILE A 1176 3.53 57.81 -16.50
C ILE A 1176 2.46 57.02 -15.75
N PHE A 1177 2.67 56.75 -14.46
CA PHE A 1177 1.68 56.17 -13.57
C PHE A 1177 1.08 57.24 -12.64
N ASP A 1178 -0.23 57.18 -12.41
CA ASP A 1178 -0.93 57.89 -11.34
C ASP A 1178 -0.91 57.01 -10.08
N LEU A 1179 -0.31 57.51 -9.01
CA LEU A 1179 -0.11 56.78 -7.75
C LEU A 1179 -1.01 57.37 -6.67
N GLN A 1180 -1.84 56.52 -6.06
CA GLN A 1180 -2.73 56.88 -4.96
C GLN A 1180 -2.45 55.98 -3.75
N THR A 1181 -2.45 56.57 -2.55
CA THR A 1181 -2.17 55.86 -1.30
C THR A 1181 -3.29 56.09 -0.30
N TYR A 1182 -3.67 55.04 0.41
CA TYR A 1182 -4.74 55.04 1.42
C TYR A 1182 -4.20 54.37 2.68
N THR A 1183 -4.25 55.06 3.83
CA THR A 1183 -3.77 54.53 5.13
C THR A 1183 -4.89 54.38 6.15
N ASP A 1184 -6.06 54.98 5.92
CA ASP A 1184 -7.21 54.90 6.83
C ASP A 1184 -8.00 53.57 6.67
N VAL A 1185 -7.31 52.47 6.35
CA VAL A 1185 -7.89 51.14 6.02
C VAL A 1185 -7.67 50.08 7.12
N GLY A 1186 -6.95 50.40 8.19
CA GLY A 1186 -6.57 49.50 9.28
C GLY A 1186 -5.20 49.88 9.85
N ASP A 1187 -4.42 48.89 10.30
CA ASP A 1187 -3.02 49.10 10.72
C ASP A 1187 -2.06 49.28 9.52
N GLY A 1188 -2.50 48.94 8.31
CA GLY A 1188 -1.67 48.88 7.10
C GLY A 1188 -1.97 49.96 6.05
N LEU A 1189 -1.74 49.65 4.77
CA LEU A 1189 -1.93 50.59 3.67
C LEU A 1189 -2.33 49.92 2.35
N VAL A 1190 -2.97 50.70 1.48
CA VAL A 1190 -3.28 50.33 0.10
C VAL A 1190 -2.64 51.33 -0.87
N ILE A 1191 -1.92 50.83 -1.87
CA ILE A 1191 -1.35 51.63 -2.96
C ILE A 1191 -2.01 51.20 -4.27
N ILE A 1192 -2.50 52.17 -5.04
CA ILE A 1192 -3.01 51.92 -6.39
C ILE A 1192 -2.17 52.74 -7.37
N ALA A 1193 -1.50 52.05 -8.30
CA ALA A 1193 -0.78 52.64 -9.41
C ALA A 1193 -1.50 52.31 -10.73
N ASP A 1194 -1.94 53.32 -11.47
CA ASP A 1194 -2.59 53.17 -12.79
C ASP A 1194 -1.76 53.82 -13.89
N GLY A 1195 -1.49 53.13 -14.99
CA GLY A 1195 -0.63 53.64 -16.06
C GLY A 1195 -0.88 52.98 -17.41
N ALA A 1196 -0.16 53.43 -18.43
CA ALA A 1196 -0.42 53.04 -19.83
C ALA A 1196 -0.23 51.54 -20.14
N ILE A 1197 0.57 50.83 -19.34
CA ILE A 1197 0.84 49.39 -19.54
C ILE A 1197 -0.07 48.49 -18.68
N GLY A 1198 -0.77 49.06 -17.69
CA GLY A 1198 -1.56 48.30 -16.72
C GLY A 1198 -1.62 48.98 -15.35
N SER A 1199 -2.00 48.21 -14.33
CA SER A 1199 -2.20 48.68 -12.95
C SER A 1199 -1.59 47.76 -11.90
N VAL A 1200 -1.11 48.32 -10.80
CA VAL A 1200 -0.61 47.57 -9.64
C VAL A 1200 -1.37 48.03 -8.40
N ILE A 1201 -1.90 47.08 -7.63
CA ILE A 1201 -2.50 47.33 -6.33
C ILE A 1201 -1.66 46.60 -5.29
N LEU A 1202 -1.13 47.31 -4.31
CA LEU A 1202 -0.41 46.72 -3.18
C LEU A 1202 -1.30 46.86 -1.94
N VAL A 1203 -1.51 45.77 -1.22
CA VAL A 1203 -2.16 45.75 0.10
C VAL A 1203 -1.13 45.25 1.09
N TRP A 1204 -0.81 46.04 2.11
CA TRP A 1204 0.01 45.62 3.23
C TRP A 1204 -0.84 45.64 4.48
N ASP A 1205 -0.81 44.57 5.27
CA ASP A 1205 -1.68 44.37 6.41
C ASP A 1205 -1.29 45.16 7.68
N GLY A 1206 -0.15 45.85 7.65
CA GLY A 1206 0.43 46.58 8.79
C GLY A 1206 1.46 45.78 9.58
N ARG A 1207 1.69 44.52 9.23
CA ARG A 1207 2.61 43.59 9.90
C ARG A 1207 3.45 42.82 8.89
N GLU A 1208 3.09 41.57 8.63
CA GLU A 1208 3.93 40.57 7.97
C GLU A 1208 3.50 40.24 6.55
N HIS A 1209 2.28 40.63 6.14
CA HIS A 1209 1.67 40.16 4.90
C HIS A 1209 1.53 41.27 3.87
N VAL A 1210 1.93 41.00 2.63
CA VAL A 1210 1.81 41.91 1.49
C VAL A 1210 1.22 41.19 0.29
N ASP A 1211 0.11 41.71 -0.24
CA ASP A 1211 -0.45 41.29 -1.52
C ASP A 1211 -0.09 42.26 -2.63
N LEU A 1212 0.29 41.71 -3.78
CA LEU A 1212 0.37 42.42 -5.05
C LEU A 1212 -0.71 41.90 -5.99
N ASN A 1213 -1.56 42.81 -6.43
CA ASN A 1213 -2.59 42.52 -7.42
C ASN A 1213 -2.30 43.34 -8.69
N ILE A 1214 -1.70 42.67 -9.67
CA ILE A 1214 -1.10 43.28 -10.87
C ILE A 1214 -1.96 42.94 -12.09
N PHE A 1215 -2.28 43.93 -12.90
CA PHE A 1215 -2.91 43.74 -14.21
C PHE A 1215 -2.06 44.39 -15.30
N LEU A 1216 -1.82 43.68 -16.39
CA LEU A 1216 -1.09 44.18 -17.55
C LEU A 1216 -1.93 43.99 -18.81
N HIS A 1217 -1.89 44.96 -19.72
CA HIS A 1217 -2.59 44.86 -21.00
C HIS A 1217 -1.97 43.86 -21.97
N ASP A 1218 -0.67 43.61 -21.83
CA ASP A 1218 0.01 42.46 -22.41
C ASP A 1218 -0.38 41.21 -21.61
N ASP A 1219 -0.88 40.18 -22.30
CA ASP A 1219 -1.30 38.94 -21.66
C ASP A 1219 -0.20 37.86 -21.62
N THR A 1220 0.98 38.14 -22.17
CA THR A 1220 2.17 37.28 -22.11
C THR A 1220 2.88 37.33 -20.75
N GLU A 1221 3.69 36.33 -20.44
CA GLU A 1221 4.42 36.23 -19.16
C GLU A 1221 5.62 37.18 -19.04
N LEU A 1222 6.07 37.76 -20.15
CA LEU A 1222 7.32 38.51 -20.22
C LEU A 1222 7.31 39.70 -19.25
N GLU A 1223 6.26 40.52 -19.33
CA GLU A 1223 6.20 41.77 -18.59
C GLU A 1223 6.02 41.59 -17.08
N ILE A 1224 5.29 40.55 -16.67
CA ILE A 1224 5.06 40.23 -15.26
C ILE A 1224 6.32 39.61 -14.63
N THR A 1225 7.00 38.72 -15.36
CA THR A 1225 8.24 38.09 -14.88
C THR A 1225 9.31 39.15 -14.62
N GLU A 1226 9.47 40.12 -15.52
CA GLU A 1226 10.37 41.25 -15.31
C GLU A 1226 9.96 42.13 -14.12
N PHE A 1227 8.65 42.34 -13.93
CA PHE A 1227 8.14 43.12 -12.81
C PHE A 1227 8.45 42.44 -11.46
N LEU A 1228 8.10 41.16 -11.31
CA LEU A 1228 8.32 40.41 -10.08
C LEU A 1228 9.81 40.26 -9.77
N ALA A 1229 10.64 39.92 -10.77
CA ALA A 1229 12.09 39.85 -10.58
C ALA A 1229 12.70 41.17 -10.11
N LYS A 1230 12.16 42.31 -10.58
CA LYS A 1230 12.59 43.63 -10.12
C LYS A 1230 12.10 43.93 -8.71
N PHE A 1231 10.84 43.61 -8.40
CA PHE A 1231 10.25 43.79 -7.07
C PHE A 1231 11.02 42.97 -6.02
N GLU A 1232 11.23 41.69 -6.27
CA GLU A 1232 11.96 40.75 -5.40
C GLU A 1232 13.40 41.19 -5.15
N LYS A 1233 14.07 41.69 -6.20
CA LYS A 1233 15.40 42.27 -6.08
C LYS A 1233 15.45 43.51 -5.18
N LEU A 1234 14.38 44.32 -5.18
CA LEU A 1234 14.31 45.54 -4.37
C LEU A 1234 13.95 45.26 -2.90
N VAL A 1235 13.21 44.18 -2.62
CA VAL A 1235 12.90 43.73 -1.24
C VAL A 1235 14.05 42.91 -0.60
N ASP A 1236 15.07 42.56 -1.38
CA ASP A 1236 16.34 41.96 -0.93
C ASP A 1236 16.15 40.71 -0.04
N SER A 1237 15.27 39.80 -0.47
CA SER A 1237 14.96 38.54 0.25
C SER A 1237 14.36 38.70 1.66
N LYS A 1238 13.80 39.88 1.99
CA LYS A 1238 13.05 40.12 3.24
C LYS A 1238 11.62 39.58 3.21
N LEU A 1239 11.07 39.42 2.01
CA LEU A 1239 9.75 38.88 1.74
C LEU A 1239 9.90 37.56 0.99
N ASN A 1240 9.14 36.55 1.40
CA ASN A 1240 9.04 35.26 0.73
C ASN A 1240 7.68 35.15 0.04
N MET A 1241 7.68 34.77 -1.24
CA MET A 1241 6.44 34.56 -1.99
C MET A 1241 5.81 33.26 -1.52
N THR A 1242 4.63 33.33 -0.91
CA THR A 1242 3.93 32.16 -0.38
C THR A 1242 2.89 31.64 -1.34
N LEU A 1243 2.20 32.52 -2.08
CA LEU A 1243 1.14 32.16 -3.03
C LEU A 1243 1.25 33.01 -4.30
N ARG A 1244 0.87 32.44 -5.45
CA ARG A 1244 0.82 33.14 -6.74
C ARG A 1244 -0.23 32.53 -7.64
N ASP A 1245 -1.14 33.37 -8.13
CA ASP A 1245 -2.17 33.04 -9.11
C ASP A 1245 -2.03 33.89 -10.36
N ASP A 1246 -2.08 33.24 -11.53
CA ASP A 1246 -2.03 33.87 -12.84
C ASP A 1246 -3.29 33.54 -13.65
N PHE A 1247 -4.01 34.57 -14.11
CA PHE A 1247 -5.19 34.38 -14.95
C PHE A 1247 -5.47 35.53 -15.93
N PRO A 1248 -6.09 35.25 -17.08
CA PRO A 1248 -6.45 36.28 -18.05
C PRO A 1248 -7.72 37.04 -17.63
N ARG A 1249 -7.92 38.22 -18.22
CA ARG A 1249 -9.18 38.99 -18.17
C ARG A 1249 -9.72 39.15 -19.58
N GLY A 1250 -11.01 38.96 -19.79
CA GLY A 1250 -11.54 38.87 -21.15
C GLY A 1250 -13.07 38.70 -21.23
N ILE A 1251 -13.53 38.44 -22.45
CA ILE A 1251 -14.93 38.09 -22.77
C ILE A 1251 -15.00 36.66 -23.33
N GLY A 1252 -16.07 35.93 -23.06
CA GLY A 1252 -16.21 34.51 -23.43
C GLY A 1252 -16.48 33.59 -22.25
N ARG A 1253 -17.03 34.13 -21.15
CA ARG A 1253 -17.42 33.45 -19.91
C ARG A 1253 -16.25 32.87 -19.10
N VAL A 1254 -15.51 31.93 -19.65
CA VAL A 1254 -14.30 31.34 -19.03
C VAL A 1254 -13.15 31.64 -19.97
N MET A 1255 -12.14 32.33 -19.45
CA MET A 1255 -11.06 32.90 -20.26
C MET A 1255 -9.74 32.14 -20.13
N ASN A 1256 -9.11 31.82 -21.25
CA ASN A 1256 -7.74 31.33 -21.32
C ASN A 1256 -6.80 32.41 -21.89
N PHE A 1257 -5.50 32.27 -21.65
CA PHE A 1257 -4.50 33.18 -22.21
C PHE A 1257 -4.48 33.09 -23.74
N GLN A 1258 -4.10 34.18 -24.42
CA GLN A 1258 -4.07 34.19 -25.89
C GLN A 1258 -3.18 33.10 -26.49
N GLU A 1259 -2.09 32.76 -25.81
CA GLU A 1259 -1.20 31.66 -26.20
C GLU A 1259 -1.90 30.30 -26.16
N ASP A 1260 -2.73 30.04 -25.15
CA ASP A 1260 -3.52 28.81 -25.04
C ASP A 1260 -4.59 28.73 -26.13
N MET A 1261 -5.24 29.86 -26.43
CA MET A 1261 -6.29 29.92 -27.47
C MET A 1261 -5.75 29.71 -28.89
N THR A 1262 -4.43 29.70 -29.10
CA THR A 1262 -3.84 29.28 -30.40
C THR A 1262 -3.91 27.77 -30.63
N TYR A 1263 -4.23 26.99 -29.60
CA TYR A 1263 -4.46 25.56 -29.69
C TYR A 1263 -5.70 25.27 -30.54
N ASN A 1264 -5.51 24.57 -31.67
CA ASN A 1264 -6.58 24.18 -32.59
C ASN A 1264 -6.89 22.67 -32.53
N GLY A 1265 -6.59 22.02 -31.40
CA GLY A 1265 -6.64 20.57 -31.23
C GLY A 1265 -5.30 19.88 -31.49
N ILE A 1266 -5.34 18.56 -31.64
CA ILE A 1266 -4.17 17.70 -31.80
C ILE A 1266 -3.78 17.62 -33.30
N ASP A 1267 -2.84 18.46 -33.75
CA ASP A 1267 -2.20 18.35 -35.06
C ASP A 1267 -1.26 17.14 -35.13
N SER A 1268 -1.02 16.58 -36.33
CA SER A 1268 -0.28 15.31 -36.52
C SER A 1268 1.01 15.23 -35.68
N VAL A 1269 0.98 14.32 -34.71
CA VAL A 1269 1.93 14.17 -33.59
C VAL A 1269 3.31 13.67 -34.04
N SER A 1270 3.52 13.40 -35.33
CA SER A 1270 4.75 12.87 -35.95
C SER A 1270 6.01 13.76 -35.82
N LYS A 1271 5.96 14.84 -35.04
CA LYS A 1271 7.09 15.76 -34.76
C LYS A 1271 7.31 16.03 -33.26
N ARG A 1272 6.51 15.43 -32.37
CA ARG A 1272 6.60 15.66 -30.92
C ARG A 1272 7.54 14.64 -30.29
N GLU A 1273 8.21 15.04 -29.22
CA GLU A 1273 9.08 14.14 -28.44
C GLU A 1273 8.21 13.12 -27.68
N PRO A 1274 8.67 11.87 -27.55
CA PRO A 1274 8.01 10.89 -26.68
C PRO A 1274 7.99 11.42 -25.24
N TYR A 1275 6.96 11.07 -24.49
CA TYR A 1275 6.95 11.23 -23.04
C TYR A 1275 8.11 10.42 -22.47
N VAL A 1276 9.04 11.08 -21.81
CA VAL A 1276 10.14 10.42 -21.10
C VAL A 1276 9.99 10.84 -19.66
N ASP A 1277 9.51 9.89 -18.85
CA ASP A 1277 9.55 9.98 -17.39
C ASP A 1277 11.02 10.18 -16.97
N LEU A 1278 11.31 11.31 -16.32
CA LEU A 1278 12.67 11.73 -15.98
C LEU A 1278 13.08 11.18 -14.60
N ASP A 1279 12.97 9.86 -14.41
CA ASP A 1279 13.49 9.15 -13.23
C ASP A 1279 14.75 8.33 -13.55
#